data_AF-A0A087E1J0-F1
#
_entry.id   AF-A0A087E1J0-F1
#
_cell.length_a   1.000
_cell.length_b   1.000
_cell.length_c   1.000
_cell.angle_alpha   90.00
_cell.angle_beta   90.00
_cell.angle_gamma   90.00
#
_symmetry.space_group_name_H-M   'P 1'
#
loop_
_entity.id
_entity.type
_entity.pdbx_description
1 polymer ?
#
loop_
_entity_poly.entity_id
_entity_poly.type
_entity_poly.pdbx_seq_one_letter_code
_entity_poly.pdbx_strand_id
1 'polypeptide(L)'
;MSTCSVTNLRWGETWPDRRQFHELADQGYRVIPIVRRLLADSLTPVGFYERLAGGASGTFILESAEYGGSWSRYSFIGVHSMAQLRSDHGQASWLGTVPKGIPTSGDVAEVAHATLRALKAPNVEGLPNLTSGLVGTVGWDAIRHWEPTLSANAPDETGQPETVLALATDIAVVDHVNGSVWLIANAVNMDDSPAHADLAYDRAVERLNTMERKAATPAEGESRVNVLDPSVPKPELRFRTPKDQYEHAVERAKQHIIDGDVFQVVISQRLDIDSPADPIDVYRVLRTLNPSPYMYFFALTDAQGRDFNVVGSSPETLIKVDDGHAMTFPIAGSRPRGATPEEDARLEQELLADPKERSEHIMLVDLSRNDLSRVCVPDSVEVVSLMDIKRFSHIMHICSTVTGTVSPDKTVFDVFTSAFPAGTLSGAPKPKAIDIIDQLEPADRGIYGGTAGYFDFSGNMDMAITIRTAFIRDHQASVQAGAGIVLDSVPANEWQETRNKAEASVEAIQIAAQLRSLQPEDPRHVRGGAATRPRARRGTGMRESLWNNASESLVLGTTSGGTMSVLDDLVAGATQDMHERAQRTPLDELKRLAETRTPALDATKWLKRADAIPVIAEIKRASPSKGHLADIPDPAALAREYETGGASAISVLTEGRRFLGSLVDLDQVRQAVHIPVLRKDFITDEYQIWEARAHGADLVLLIVAALDDGRLAQLLKLTHDLGMTALVETHTREEIDRARHAGAKVIGINARNLKNLQVDVSKYQELAGDLPDDVIKVAESGVFGSVELEDYARAGADAVLVGEGVATADDHTAAVRRLIQTGERVKASESTPLSQHQGPYFGKYGGRFVPEALIGALDELKRVYNEAKADPAFQAELKRLNEQYVGRPSKLTEAPRFAERLNKKTGLNARVFLKREDLNHTGAHKINNALGQALLVKRMGKTRVIAETGAGQHGVATATVCALLGLKCRIYMGQIDARRQALNVARMRLLGAEVVEVTQGSRILKDAINEALRDWVTNVETTHYLLGTVCGPHPFPTIVRDFQKIIGEEAKEQLKDIYGIDHPDAICACVGGGSNAIGIMNAFLDDPRVNLYGFEAGGHGIESGEHAVRLTPGAADLGLFQGAESYLLENSEGQTKNTYSISAGLDYASVGPEHAWLKDIGRVQYSYATDDEAMSAFKDLCETEGIIPAIESSHAVAGSYKAAADLKAKGYTNPVIVVNISGRGDKDVATAGKWFGYLTDEQSKALEANGAHGTSVDGE
;
A
#
# COMPACT_ATOMS: atom_id res chain seq x y z
N MET A 1 -37.91 -13.85 25.16
CA MET A 1 -37.57 -14.47 23.86
C MET A 1 -36.50 -15.50 24.16
N SER A 2 -36.76 -16.79 23.95
CA SER A 2 -35.73 -17.81 24.15
C SER A 2 -34.66 -17.56 23.09
N THR A 3 -33.41 -17.35 23.51
CA THR A 3 -32.29 -17.27 22.58
C THR A 3 -32.17 -18.62 21.85
N CYS A 4 -32.16 -18.60 20.51
CA CYS A 4 -31.90 -19.80 19.71
C CYS A 4 -30.42 -20.14 19.86
N SER A 5 -30.08 -21.07 20.74
CA SER A 5 -28.70 -21.36 21.12
C SER A 5 -28.50 -22.86 21.35
N VAL A 6 -27.41 -23.39 20.79
CA VAL A 6 -26.96 -24.79 20.97
C VAL A 6 -25.67 -24.89 21.79
N THR A 7 -25.22 -23.78 22.37
CA THR A 7 -23.97 -23.68 23.16
C THR A 7 -23.86 -24.74 24.26
N ASN A 8 -24.99 -25.14 24.86
CA ASN A 8 -25.06 -26.15 25.93
C ASN A 8 -25.55 -27.53 25.47
N LEU A 9 -25.69 -27.77 24.15
CA LEU A 9 -26.17 -29.06 23.63
C LEU A 9 -25.15 -30.17 23.88
N ARG A 10 -25.56 -31.24 24.58
CA ARG A 10 -24.68 -32.37 24.90
C ARG A 10 -24.53 -33.31 23.71
N TRP A 11 -23.49 -34.15 23.75
CA TRP A 11 -23.31 -35.19 22.73
C TRP A 11 -24.48 -36.16 22.69
N GLY A 12 -25.00 -36.40 21.49
CA GLY A 12 -26.18 -37.24 21.23
C GLY A 12 -27.52 -36.52 21.39
N GLU A 13 -27.57 -35.33 21.99
CA GLU A 13 -28.81 -34.54 22.08
C GLU A 13 -29.16 -33.92 20.73
N THR A 14 -30.46 -33.76 20.47
CA THR A 14 -31.01 -33.17 19.23
C THR A 14 -31.70 -31.87 19.56
N TRP A 15 -31.43 -30.84 18.76
CA TRP A 15 -32.08 -29.53 18.85
C TRP A 15 -32.60 -29.11 17.47
N PRO A 16 -33.70 -28.37 17.36
CA PRO A 16 -34.68 -28.09 18.43
C PRO A 16 -35.44 -29.36 18.83
N ASP A 17 -36.01 -29.37 20.04
CA ASP A 17 -37.08 -30.32 20.34
C ASP A 17 -38.34 -29.99 19.51
N ARG A 18 -39.31 -30.90 19.45
CA ARG A 18 -40.52 -30.70 18.63
C ARG A 18 -41.28 -29.41 18.98
N ARG A 19 -41.33 -29.02 20.26
CA ARG A 19 -42.03 -27.81 20.68
C ARG A 19 -41.29 -26.57 20.19
N GLN A 20 -39.97 -26.54 20.40
CA GLN A 20 -39.10 -25.47 19.91
C GLN A 20 -39.12 -25.35 18.38
N PHE A 21 -39.22 -26.48 17.66
CA PHE A 21 -39.39 -26.50 16.21
C PHE A 21 -40.67 -25.78 15.77
N HIS A 22 -41.81 -26.08 16.42
CA HIS A 22 -43.07 -25.37 16.13
C HIS A 22 -42.97 -23.88 16.48
N GLU A 23 -42.31 -23.51 17.58
CA GLU A 23 -42.07 -22.10 17.94
C GLU A 23 -41.26 -21.35 16.87
N LEU A 24 -40.32 -22.02 16.19
CA LEU A 24 -39.56 -21.47 15.06
C LEU A 24 -40.40 -21.41 13.78
N ALA A 25 -41.20 -22.45 13.50
CA ALA A 25 -42.10 -22.46 12.35
C ALA A 25 -43.16 -21.35 12.45
N ASP A 26 -43.70 -21.09 13.65
CA ASP A 26 -44.66 -20.03 13.93
C ASP A 26 -44.06 -18.61 13.76
N GLN A 27 -42.74 -18.47 13.86
CA GLN A 27 -42.03 -17.22 13.54
C GLN A 27 -41.89 -16.99 12.01
N GLY A 28 -42.32 -17.95 11.19
CA GLY A 28 -42.30 -17.86 9.73
C GLY A 28 -41.05 -18.42 9.06
N TYR A 29 -40.17 -19.11 9.80
CA TYR A 29 -39.01 -19.79 9.20
C TYR A 29 -39.45 -20.98 8.36
N ARG A 30 -39.05 -21.00 7.09
CA ARG A 30 -39.35 -22.09 6.15
C ARG A 30 -38.30 -23.20 6.14
N VAL A 31 -37.09 -22.88 6.60
CA VAL A 31 -35.99 -23.81 6.77
C VAL A 31 -35.56 -23.75 8.22
N ILE A 32 -35.63 -24.88 8.92
CA ILE A 32 -35.24 -24.96 10.34
C ILE A 32 -34.21 -26.10 10.48
N PRO A 33 -33.00 -25.80 10.96
CA PRO A 33 -31.97 -26.82 11.14
C PRO A 33 -32.31 -27.73 12.32
N ILE A 34 -32.38 -29.05 12.08
CA ILE A 34 -32.42 -30.07 13.14
C ILE A 34 -31.01 -30.62 13.29
N VAL A 35 -30.37 -30.35 14.43
CA VAL A 35 -28.95 -30.60 14.67
C VAL A 35 -28.74 -31.62 15.77
N ARG A 36 -27.68 -32.43 15.61
CA ARG A 36 -27.15 -33.32 16.65
C ARG A 36 -25.65 -33.22 16.70
N ARG A 37 -25.12 -33.03 17.91
CA ARG A 37 -23.67 -32.98 18.15
C ARG A 37 -23.17 -34.37 18.51
N LEU A 38 -22.13 -34.85 17.84
CA LEU A 38 -21.48 -36.14 18.11
C LEU A 38 -19.99 -35.93 18.41
N LEU A 39 -19.40 -36.83 19.20
CA LEU A 39 -17.94 -36.95 19.31
C LEU A 39 -17.45 -37.86 18.18
N ALA A 40 -16.54 -37.37 17.35
CA ALA A 40 -16.02 -38.12 16.21
C ALA A 40 -14.56 -37.76 15.90
N ASP A 41 -13.74 -37.68 16.95
CA ASP A 41 -12.33 -37.32 16.94
C ASP A 41 -11.42 -38.26 16.12
N SER A 42 -11.90 -39.44 15.76
CA SER A 42 -11.19 -40.43 14.94
C SER A 42 -11.43 -40.30 13.43
N LEU A 43 -12.31 -39.40 12.98
CA LEU A 43 -12.65 -39.20 11.57
C LEU A 43 -12.17 -37.84 11.06
N THR A 44 -11.74 -37.83 9.80
CA THR A 44 -11.37 -36.61 9.08
C THR A 44 -12.55 -36.11 8.23
N PRO A 45 -12.56 -34.85 7.78
CA PRO A 45 -13.57 -34.35 6.85
C PRO A 45 -13.73 -35.20 5.58
N VAL A 46 -12.62 -35.67 5.01
CA VAL A 46 -12.63 -36.60 3.86
C VAL A 46 -13.28 -37.93 4.23
N GLY A 47 -12.97 -38.49 5.41
CA GLY A 47 -13.61 -39.71 5.89
C GLY A 47 -15.12 -39.56 6.07
N PHE A 48 -15.57 -38.40 6.57
CA PHE A 48 -17.00 -38.08 6.65
C PHE A 48 -17.66 -37.98 5.27
N TYR A 49 -17.01 -37.34 4.31
CA TYR A 49 -17.52 -37.26 2.94
C TYR A 49 -17.69 -38.65 2.30
N GLU A 50 -16.70 -39.53 2.43
CA GLU A 50 -16.76 -40.92 1.95
C GLU A 50 -17.91 -41.71 2.62
N ARG A 51 -18.10 -41.57 3.94
CA ARG A 51 -19.18 -42.27 4.66
C ARG A 51 -20.58 -41.75 4.37
N LEU A 52 -20.72 -40.43 4.22
CA LEU A 52 -22.03 -39.77 4.22
C LEU A 52 -22.54 -39.49 2.81
N ALA A 53 -21.69 -38.93 1.95
CA ALA A 53 -22.03 -38.42 0.61
C ALA A 53 -21.75 -39.44 -0.49
N GLY A 54 -20.58 -40.08 -0.47
CA GLY A 54 -20.21 -41.13 -1.43
C GLY A 54 -20.19 -40.67 -2.89
N GLY A 55 -19.83 -39.41 -3.16
CA GLY A 55 -19.68 -38.89 -4.53
C GLY A 55 -20.97 -38.52 -5.26
N ALA A 56 -22.13 -38.58 -4.59
CA ALA A 56 -23.40 -38.25 -5.22
C ALA A 56 -23.45 -36.78 -5.69
N SER A 57 -24.15 -36.51 -6.79
CA SER A 57 -24.34 -35.15 -7.28
C SER A 57 -25.10 -34.27 -6.26
N GLY A 58 -24.68 -33.02 -6.12
CA GLY A 58 -25.15 -32.07 -5.12
C GLY A 58 -24.43 -32.19 -3.77
N THR A 59 -23.27 -32.86 -3.72
CA THR A 59 -22.46 -33.01 -2.49
C THR A 59 -21.15 -32.24 -2.60
N PHE A 60 -20.55 -31.91 -1.45
CA PHE A 60 -19.37 -31.05 -1.41
C PHE A 60 -18.52 -31.23 -0.15
N ILE A 61 -17.28 -30.76 -0.21
CA ILE A 61 -16.40 -30.50 0.93
C ILE A 61 -15.95 -29.04 0.84
N LEU A 62 -16.07 -28.29 1.93
CA LEU A 62 -15.46 -26.97 2.11
C LEU A 62 -14.54 -27.04 3.34
N GLU A 63 -13.26 -26.79 3.16
CA GLU A 63 -12.29 -26.68 4.26
C GLU A 63 -11.54 -25.34 4.14
N SER A 64 -10.93 -24.91 5.23
CA SER A 64 -10.16 -23.68 5.27
C SER A 64 -8.90 -23.90 6.11
N ALA A 65 -7.76 -23.46 5.62
CA ALA A 65 -6.49 -23.48 6.35
C ALA A 65 -6.05 -22.05 6.68
N GLU A 66 -5.63 -21.81 7.93
CA GLU A 66 -5.04 -20.55 8.37
C GLU A 66 -3.67 -20.31 7.73
N TYR A 67 -3.25 -19.05 7.76
CA TYR A 67 -1.92 -18.60 7.34
C TYR A 67 -0.84 -19.27 8.21
N GLY A 68 -0.24 -20.34 7.70
CA GLY A 68 0.69 -21.21 8.45
C GLY A 68 0.40 -22.72 8.33
N GLY A 69 -0.72 -23.10 7.70
CA GLY A 69 -1.05 -24.49 7.38
C GLY A 69 -1.82 -25.25 8.45
N SER A 70 -2.22 -24.61 9.56
CA SER A 70 -3.23 -25.14 10.49
C SER A 70 -4.61 -25.10 9.84
N TRP A 71 -5.43 -26.14 10.04
CA TRP A 71 -6.83 -26.09 9.62
C TRP A 71 -7.61 -25.13 10.51
N SER A 72 -8.45 -24.28 9.90
CA SER A 72 -9.38 -23.43 10.63
C SER A 72 -10.41 -24.28 11.37
N ARG A 73 -11.21 -23.65 12.23
CA ARG A 73 -12.07 -24.38 13.16
C ARG A 73 -13.05 -25.35 12.50
N TYR A 74 -13.60 -25.03 11.33
CA TYR A 74 -14.69 -25.79 10.72
C TYR A 74 -14.37 -26.34 9.34
N SER A 75 -14.84 -27.56 9.08
CA SER A 75 -14.97 -28.13 7.73
C SER A 75 -16.41 -28.53 7.48
N PHE A 76 -16.95 -28.18 6.32
CA PHE A 76 -18.34 -28.44 5.94
C PHE A 76 -18.42 -29.56 4.90
N ILE A 77 -19.27 -30.55 5.16
CA ILE A 77 -19.51 -31.67 4.27
C ILE A 77 -20.98 -31.63 3.87
N GLY A 78 -21.25 -31.34 2.60
CA GLY A 78 -22.59 -31.43 2.02
C GLY A 78 -22.95 -32.88 1.78
N VAL A 79 -23.86 -33.43 2.58
CA VAL A 79 -24.24 -34.85 2.55
C VAL A 79 -25.33 -35.11 1.52
N HIS A 80 -26.31 -34.23 1.46
CA HIS A 80 -27.42 -34.34 0.52
C HIS A 80 -28.05 -32.98 0.22
N SER A 81 -28.26 -32.73 -1.06
CA SER A 81 -29.00 -31.57 -1.56
C SER A 81 -30.32 -32.02 -2.17
N MET A 82 -31.41 -31.34 -1.77
CA MET A 82 -32.76 -31.72 -2.23
C MET A 82 -33.02 -31.31 -3.68
N ALA A 83 -32.30 -30.29 -4.15
CA ALA A 83 -32.33 -29.79 -5.50
C ALA A 83 -31.01 -29.09 -5.87
N GLN A 84 -30.79 -28.86 -7.16
CA GLN A 84 -29.70 -28.02 -7.69
C GLN A 84 -30.30 -27.00 -8.66
N LEU A 85 -30.01 -25.72 -8.45
CA LEU A 85 -30.28 -24.63 -9.38
C LEU A 85 -29.12 -24.54 -10.37
N ARG A 86 -29.40 -24.68 -11.67
CA ARG A 86 -28.39 -24.71 -12.72
C ARG A 86 -28.72 -23.65 -13.77
N SER A 87 -27.69 -23.06 -14.36
CA SER A 87 -27.83 -22.21 -15.54
C SER A 87 -27.92 -23.08 -16.80
N ASP A 88 -28.94 -22.81 -17.62
CA ASP A 88 -29.08 -23.27 -19.00
C ASP A 88 -29.12 -22.04 -19.89
N HIS A 89 -27.95 -21.61 -20.39
CA HIS A 89 -27.79 -20.36 -21.15
C HIS A 89 -28.39 -19.14 -20.44
N GLY A 90 -28.06 -18.96 -19.15
CA GLY A 90 -28.55 -17.88 -18.29
C GLY A 90 -29.96 -18.10 -17.73
N GLN A 91 -30.66 -19.18 -18.11
CA GLN A 91 -32.00 -19.50 -17.60
C GLN A 91 -31.94 -20.55 -16.49
N ALA A 92 -32.81 -20.41 -15.49
CA ALA A 92 -32.90 -21.33 -14.37
C ALA A 92 -33.42 -22.71 -14.80
N SER A 93 -32.65 -23.75 -14.46
CA SER A 93 -32.99 -25.17 -14.64
C SER A 93 -32.75 -25.94 -13.35
N TRP A 94 -33.82 -26.47 -12.76
CA TRP A 94 -33.76 -27.21 -11.51
C TRP A 94 -33.60 -28.73 -11.73
N LEU A 95 -32.69 -29.35 -10.98
CA LEU A 95 -32.63 -30.80 -10.79
C LEU A 95 -33.09 -31.13 -9.37
N GLY A 96 -34.08 -32.01 -9.19
CA GLY A 96 -34.60 -32.40 -7.87
C GLY A 96 -35.94 -31.76 -7.52
N THR A 97 -36.24 -31.62 -6.21
CA THR A 97 -37.56 -31.17 -5.73
C THR A 97 -37.48 -29.75 -5.17
N VAL A 98 -38.16 -28.81 -5.82
CA VAL A 98 -38.17 -27.39 -5.45
C VAL A 98 -39.37 -27.08 -4.54
N PRO A 99 -39.19 -26.39 -3.39
CA PRO A 99 -40.29 -25.96 -2.54
C PRO A 99 -41.28 -25.03 -3.25
N LYS A 100 -42.56 -25.07 -2.84
CA LYS A 100 -43.60 -24.19 -3.37
C LYS A 100 -43.26 -22.72 -3.09
N GLY A 101 -43.54 -21.85 -4.06
CA GLY A 101 -43.31 -20.40 -3.97
C GLY A 101 -41.91 -19.96 -4.44
N ILE A 102 -41.02 -20.90 -4.77
CA ILE A 102 -39.74 -20.60 -5.41
C ILE A 102 -39.93 -20.56 -6.94
N PRO A 103 -39.42 -19.53 -7.64
CA PRO A 103 -39.46 -19.49 -9.10
C PRO A 103 -38.71 -20.68 -9.72
N THR A 104 -39.31 -21.34 -10.71
CA THR A 104 -38.74 -22.51 -11.38
C THR A 104 -38.21 -22.21 -12.79
N SER A 105 -38.36 -20.98 -13.27
CA SER A 105 -37.93 -20.52 -14.59
C SER A 105 -37.64 -19.01 -14.56
N GLY A 106 -36.92 -18.51 -15.56
CA GLY A 106 -36.47 -17.12 -15.65
C GLY A 106 -34.95 -17.02 -15.55
N ASP A 107 -34.44 -15.81 -15.39
CA ASP A 107 -33.02 -15.52 -15.19
C ASP A 107 -32.45 -16.25 -13.95
N VAL A 108 -31.37 -17.01 -14.13
CA VAL A 108 -30.84 -17.89 -13.05
C VAL A 108 -30.38 -17.11 -11.82
N ALA A 109 -29.81 -15.91 -12.00
CA ALA A 109 -29.37 -15.05 -10.91
C ALA A 109 -30.57 -14.51 -10.11
N GLU A 110 -31.62 -14.07 -10.80
CA GLU A 110 -32.87 -13.62 -10.15
C GLU A 110 -33.58 -14.76 -9.42
N VAL A 111 -33.57 -15.97 -9.97
CA VAL A 111 -34.12 -17.16 -9.30
C VAL A 111 -33.32 -17.50 -8.04
N ALA A 112 -31.97 -17.42 -8.08
CA ALA A 112 -31.14 -17.62 -6.90
C ALA A 112 -31.46 -16.58 -5.81
N HIS A 113 -31.54 -15.30 -6.20
CA HIS A 113 -31.86 -14.20 -5.29
C HIS A 113 -33.27 -14.36 -4.67
N ALA A 114 -34.27 -14.71 -5.48
CA ALA A 114 -35.63 -14.99 -4.99
C ALA A 114 -35.66 -16.19 -4.03
N THR A 115 -34.86 -17.22 -4.29
CA THR A 115 -34.75 -18.40 -3.44
C THR A 115 -34.20 -18.04 -2.05
N LEU A 116 -33.13 -17.25 -1.99
CA LEU A 116 -32.53 -16.77 -0.74
C LEU A 116 -33.52 -15.94 0.10
N ARG A 117 -34.34 -15.11 -0.56
CA ARG A 117 -35.37 -14.31 0.13
C ARG A 117 -36.50 -15.17 0.70
N ALA A 118 -36.87 -16.25 0.01
CA ALA A 118 -38.00 -17.09 0.35
C ALA A 118 -37.69 -18.18 1.40
N LEU A 119 -36.46 -18.71 1.41
CA LEU A 119 -36.08 -19.86 2.25
C LEU A 119 -35.30 -19.48 3.52
N LYS A 120 -35.61 -18.33 4.13
CA LYS A 120 -34.92 -17.86 5.34
C LYS A 120 -34.86 -18.91 6.46
N ALA A 121 -33.71 -19.00 7.11
CA ALA A 121 -33.44 -19.85 8.26
C ALA A 121 -33.11 -19.01 9.50
N PRO A 122 -33.34 -19.52 10.73
CA PRO A 122 -32.97 -18.83 11.95
C PRO A 122 -31.44 -18.78 12.12
N ASN A 123 -30.91 -17.67 12.61
CA ASN A 123 -29.55 -17.64 13.15
C ASN A 123 -29.54 -18.33 14.52
N VAL A 124 -28.66 -19.33 14.71
CA VAL A 124 -28.60 -20.17 15.90
C VAL A 124 -27.23 -20.04 16.54
N GLU A 125 -27.19 -19.42 17.71
CA GLU A 125 -25.96 -19.19 18.46
C GLU A 125 -25.25 -20.52 18.79
N GLY A 126 -23.96 -20.60 18.46
CA GLY A 126 -23.13 -21.79 18.68
C GLY A 126 -23.10 -22.78 17.51
N LEU A 127 -23.93 -22.58 16.48
CA LEU A 127 -23.74 -23.23 15.18
C LEU A 127 -22.75 -22.43 14.30
N PRO A 128 -22.09 -23.10 13.34
CA PRO A 128 -21.24 -22.44 12.35
C PRO A 128 -22.07 -21.65 11.31
N ASN A 129 -21.41 -20.81 10.52
CA ASN A 129 -22.06 -19.88 9.59
C ASN A 129 -22.80 -20.53 8.41
N LEU A 130 -22.46 -21.78 8.07
CA LEU A 130 -23.18 -22.58 7.07
C LEU A 130 -23.91 -23.73 7.77
N THR A 131 -25.24 -23.63 7.79
CA THR A 131 -26.15 -24.67 8.27
C THR A 131 -27.13 -25.11 7.19
N SER A 132 -27.45 -24.23 6.24
CA SER A 132 -28.32 -24.50 5.10
C SER A 132 -28.17 -23.42 4.03
N GLY A 133 -28.28 -23.74 2.74
CA GLY A 133 -28.13 -22.68 1.75
C GLY A 133 -28.04 -23.15 0.32
N LEU A 134 -27.67 -22.19 -0.54
CA LEU A 134 -27.25 -22.43 -1.91
C LEU A 134 -25.72 -22.52 -1.94
N VAL A 135 -25.20 -23.70 -2.28
CA VAL A 135 -23.77 -24.03 -2.18
C VAL A 135 -23.26 -24.54 -3.53
N GLY A 136 -22.20 -23.94 -4.06
CA GLY A 136 -21.69 -24.34 -5.38
C GLY A 136 -20.83 -23.27 -6.04
N THR A 137 -20.98 -23.13 -7.35
CA THR A 137 -20.15 -22.24 -8.19
C THR A 137 -20.97 -21.22 -8.95
N VAL A 138 -20.45 -19.99 -9.01
CA VAL A 138 -20.93 -18.90 -9.88
C VAL A 138 -19.75 -18.49 -10.77
N GLY A 139 -19.77 -18.91 -12.03
CA GLY A 139 -18.72 -18.68 -13.02
C GLY A 139 -18.70 -17.26 -13.58
N TRP A 140 -17.68 -17.00 -14.41
CA TRP A 140 -17.34 -15.67 -14.92
C TRP A 140 -18.50 -14.96 -15.61
N ASP A 141 -19.27 -15.71 -16.41
CA ASP A 141 -20.27 -15.11 -17.28
C ASP A 141 -21.48 -14.53 -16.54
N ALA A 142 -21.67 -14.90 -15.27
CA ALA A 142 -22.76 -14.43 -14.41
C ALA A 142 -22.79 -12.89 -14.27
N ILE A 143 -21.65 -12.21 -14.45
CA ILE A 143 -21.57 -10.74 -14.45
C ILE A 143 -22.56 -10.09 -15.41
N ARG A 144 -22.91 -10.77 -16.52
CA ARG A 144 -23.79 -10.20 -17.56
C ARG A 144 -25.26 -10.13 -17.16
N HIS A 145 -25.65 -10.78 -16.06
CA HIS A 145 -27.00 -10.64 -15.51
C HIS A 145 -27.26 -9.25 -14.92
N TRP A 146 -26.24 -8.60 -14.35
CA TRP A 146 -26.34 -7.25 -13.77
C TRP A 146 -25.51 -6.19 -14.49
N GLU A 147 -24.61 -6.59 -15.40
CA GLU A 147 -23.91 -5.71 -16.34
C GLU A 147 -24.15 -6.15 -17.80
N PRO A 148 -25.40 -6.06 -18.31
CA PRO A 148 -25.79 -6.64 -19.61
C PRO A 148 -25.20 -5.93 -20.83
N THR A 149 -24.43 -4.86 -20.63
CA THR A 149 -23.76 -4.11 -21.70
C THR A 149 -22.38 -4.68 -22.06
N LEU A 150 -21.84 -5.57 -21.22
CA LEU A 150 -20.54 -6.19 -21.44
C LEU A 150 -20.56 -7.18 -22.59
N SER A 151 -19.47 -7.22 -23.33
CA SER A 151 -19.29 -8.13 -24.47
C SER A 151 -19.18 -9.61 -24.06
N ALA A 152 -19.58 -10.50 -24.98
CA ALA A 152 -19.62 -11.96 -24.79
C ALA A 152 -19.27 -12.69 -26.10
N ASN A 153 -18.15 -12.29 -26.71
CA ASN A 153 -17.74 -12.82 -28.02
C ASN A 153 -16.78 -14.01 -27.90
N ALA A 154 -16.14 -14.20 -26.75
CA ALA A 154 -15.26 -15.34 -26.52
C ALA A 154 -16.07 -16.66 -26.67
N PRO A 155 -15.58 -17.64 -27.46
CA PRO A 155 -16.33 -18.86 -27.72
C PRO A 155 -16.36 -19.78 -26.49
N ASP A 156 -17.54 -20.32 -26.17
CA ASP A 156 -17.68 -21.40 -25.19
C ASP A 156 -17.15 -22.73 -25.78
N GLU A 157 -15.96 -23.12 -25.35
CA GLU A 157 -15.31 -24.36 -25.80
C GLU A 157 -15.49 -25.52 -24.82
N THR A 158 -15.64 -25.21 -23.54
CA THR A 158 -15.62 -26.23 -22.49
C THR A 158 -17.03 -26.63 -22.07
N GLY A 159 -18.07 -25.86 -22.40
CA GLY A 159 -19.43 -26.08 -21.94
C GLY A 159 -19.49 -26.15 -20.41
N GLN A 160 -18.68 -25.35 -19.72
CA GLN A 160 -18.71 -25.23 -18.28
C GLN A 160 -19.96 -24.45 -17.87
N PRO A 161 -20.72 -24.90 -16.87
CA PRO A 161 -21.94 -24.21 -16.49
C PRO A 161 -21.60 -22.90 -15.78
N GLU A 162 -22.26 -21.82 -16.22
CA GLU A 162 -22.15 -20.49 -15.63
C GLU A 162 -22.53 -20.45 -14.15
N THR A 163 -23.55 -21.20 -13.72
CA THR A 163 -23.95 -21.24 -12.31
C THR A 163 -24.53 -22.60 -11.99
N VAL A 164 -24.06 -23.23 -10.92
CA VAL A 164 -24.67 -24.41 -10.32
C VAL A 164 -24.61 -24.30 -8.81
N LEU A 165 -25.78 -24.21 -8.17
CA LEU A 165 -25.94 -24.05 -6.73
C LEU A 165 -26.82 -25.18 -6.17
N ALA A 166 -26.24 -26.00 -5.32
CA ALA A 166 -26.93 -27.07 -4.62
C ALA A 166 -27.70 -26.51 -3.42
N LEU A 167 -28.99 -26.86 -3.33
CA LEU A 167 -29.85 -26.56 -2.19
C LEU A 167 -29.53 -27.55 -1.06
N ALA A 168 -28.51 -27.21 -0.28
CA ALA A 168 -27.92 -28.07 0.73
C ALA A 168 -28.85 -28.20 1.94
N THR A 169 -29.40 -29.39 2.17
CA THR A 169 -30.33 -29.64 3.28
C THR A 169 -29.73 -30.52 4.36
N ASP A 170 -28.82 -31.43 4.02
CA ASP A 170 -28.15 -32.27 5.00
C ASP A 170 -26.64 -31.97 4.95
N ILE A 171 -26.10 -31.51 6.09
CA ILE A 171 -24.72 -31.06 6.23
C ILE A 171 -24.09 -31.71 7.47
N ALA A 172 -22.83 -32.11 7.38
CA ALA A 172 -22.02 -32.44 8.54
C ALA A 172 -20.91 -31.40 8.69
N VAL A 173 -20.74 -30.83 9.90
CA VAL A 173 -19.70 -29.84 10.18
C VAL A 173 -18.74 -30.37 11.21
N VAL A 174 -17.49 -30.58 10.81
CA VAL A 174 -16.40 -31.01 11.72
C VAL A 174 -15.85 -29.79 12.43
N ASP A 175 -15.83 -29.81 13.77
CA ASP A 175 -15.21 -28.80 14.63
C ASP A 175 -13.83 -29.30 15.10
N HIS A 176 -12.78 -28.85 14.42
CA HIS A 176 -11.39 -29.30 14.65
C HIS A 176 -10.86 -28.93 16.03
N VAL A 177 -11.43 -27.91 16.68
CA VAL A 177 -10.96 -27.43 17.99
C VAL A 177 -11.31 -28.42 19.11
N ASN A 178 -12.45 -29.10 19.00
CA ASN A 178 -12.93 -30.01 20.06
C ASN A 178 -13.21 -31.45 19.58
N GLY A 179 -12.94 -31.76 18.30
CA GLY A 179 -13.10 -33.09 17.73
C GLY A 179 -14.57 -33.54 17.62
N SER A 180 -15.53 -32.62 17.70
CA SER A 180 -16.95 -32.94 17.53
C SER A 180 -17.42 -32.71 16.10
N VAL A 181 -18.51 -33.37 15.72
CA VAL A 181 -19.21 -33.14 14.45
C VAL A 181 -20.64 -32.71 14.73
N TRP A 182 -21.10 -31.69 14.02
CA TRP A 182 -22.50 -31.29 13.96
C TRP A 182 -23.15 -31.95 12.76
N LEU A 183 -24.07 -32.88 12.99
CA LEU A 183 -24.96 -33.36 11.94
C LEU A 183 -26.16 -32.43 11.88
N ILE A 184 -26.50 -31.94 10.69
CA ILE A 184 -27.56 -30.96 10.47
C ILE A 184 -28.47 -31.52 9.37
N ALA A 185 -29.74 -31.76 9.68
CA ALA A 185 -30.77 -32.11 8.72
C ALA A 185 -31.84 -31.01 8.73
N ASN A 186 -31.90 -30.21 7.67
CA ASN A 186 -32.80 -29.07 7.60
C ASN A 186 -34.22 -29.50 7.28
N ALA A 187 -35.16 -29.22 8.18
CA ALA A 187 -36.59 -29.39 7.91
C ALA A 187 -37.06 -28.25 7.01
N VAL A 188 -37.49 -28.59 5.80
CA VAL A 188 -37.94 -27.62 4.79
C VAL A 188 -39.46 -27.69 4.65
N ASN A 189 -40.14 -26.56 4.81
CA ASN A 189 -41.58 -26.42 4.59
C ASN A 189 -41.89 -26.41 3.07
N MET A 190 -42.19 -27.60 2.53
CA MET A 190 -42.33 -27.84 1.09
C MET A 190 -43.55 -27.18 0.45
N ASP A 191 -44.70 -27.15 1.14
CA ASP A 191 -45.98 -26.70 0.60
C ASP A 191 -46.40 -25.32 1.10
N ASP A 192 -45.54 -24.67 1.88
CA ASP A 192 -45.77 -23.36 2.50
C ASP A 192 -47.01 -23.37 3.41
N SER A 193 -47.16 -24.45 4.18
CA SER A 193 -48.33 -24.70 5.03
C SER A 193 -47.92 -25.16 6.44
N PRO A 194 -48.59 -24.70 7.50
CA PRO A 194 -48.35 -25.20 8.85
C PRO A 194 -48.86 -26.64 9.04
N ALA A 195 -49.70 -27.15 8.14
CA ALA A 195 -50.39 -28.45 8.30
C ALA A 195 -49.43 -29.66 8.35
N HIS A 196 -48.21 -29.53 7.82
CA HIS A 196 -47.25 -30.62 7.69
C HIS A 196 -45.96 -30.39 8.49
N ALA A 197 -45.95 -29.47 9.45
CA ALA A 197 -44.79 -29.15 10.28
C ALA A 197 -44.25 -30.39 11.03
N ASP A 198 -45.11 -31.20 11.64
CA ASP A 198 -44.70 -32.44 12.32
C ASP A 198 -44.05 -33.45 11.38
N LEU A 199 -44.58 -33.59 10.16
CA LEU A 199 -44.02 -34.48 9.15
C LEU A 199 -42.65 -34.00 8.67
N ALA A 200 -42.45 -32.68 8.54
CA ALA A 200 -41.17 -32.09 8.18
C ALA A 200 -40.11 -32.35 9.27
N TYR A 201 -40.48 -32.17 10.54
CA TYR A 201 -39.63 -32.50 11.69
C TYR A 201 -39.25 -33.99 11.72
N ASP A 202 -40.23 -34.89 11.58
CA ASP A 202 -40.00 -36.33 11.63
C ASP A 202 -39.06 -36.81 10.53
N ARG A 203 -39.24 -36.30 9.30
CA ARG A 203 -38.36 -36.59 8.17
C ARG A 203 -36.94 -36.06 8.38
N ALA A 204 -36.79 -34.87 8.95
CA ALA A 204 -35.46 -34.33 9.26
C ALA A 204 -34.75 -35.18 10.34
N VAL A 205 -35.46 -35.57 11.39
CA VAL A 205 -34.91 -36.48 12.42
C VAL A 205 -34.54 -37.86 11.84
N GLU A 206 -35.33 -38.40 10.92
CA GLU A 206 -35.02 -39.67 10.25
C GLU A 206 -33.75 -39.59 9.39
N ARG A 207 -33.56 -38.49 8.65
CA ARG A 207 -32.32 -38.22 7.90
C ARG A 207 -31.13 -38.04 8.83
N LEU A 208 -31.30 -37.32 9.94
CA LEU A 208 -30.29 -37.15 10.98
C LEU A 208 -29.85 -38.49 11.58
N ASN A 209 -30.80 -39.35 11.94
CA ASN A 209 -30.54 -40.72 12.42
C ASN A 209 -29.82 -41.56 11.36
N THR A 210 -30.12 -41.33 10.08
CA THR A 210 -29.45 -42.03 8.97
C THR A 210 -28.00 -41.56 8.82
N MET A 211 -27.75 -40.24 8.89
CA MET A 211 -26.38 -39.71 8.89
C MET A 211 -25.58 -40.22 10.07
N GLU A 212 -26.16 -40.29 11.28
CA GLU A 212 -25.48 -40.86 12.45
C GLU A 212 -25.10 -42.34 12.25
N ARG A 213 -26.02 -43.16 11.74
CA ARG A 213 -25.73 -44.58 11.43
C ARG A 213 -24.65 -44.73 10.36
N LYS A 214 -24.68 -43.92 9.31
CA LYS A 214 -23.65 -43.90 8.27
C LYS A 214 -22.30 -43.45 8.82
N ALA A 215 -22.26 -42.39 9.63
CA ALA A 215 -21.05 -41.92 10.29
C ALA A 215 -20.42 -43.00 11.19
N ALA A 216 -21.24 -43.83 11.85
CA ALA A 216 -20.77 -44.94 12.68
C ALA A 216 -20.33 -46.19 11.88
N THR A 217 -20.57 -46.23 10.57
CA THR A 217 -20.29 -47.40 9.72
C THR A 217 -19.18 -47.07 8.71
N PRO A 218 -18.03 -47.76 8.72
CA PRO A 218 -16.98 -47.52 7.72
C PRO A 218 -17.47 -47.75 6.29
N ALA A 219 -17.07 -46.88 5.36
CA ALA A 219 -17.38 -47.05 3.95
C ALA A 219 -16.40 -48.03 3.28
N GLU A 220 -16.86 -48.70 2.21
CA GLU A 220 -16.00 -49.61 1.44
C GLU A 220 -14.84 -48.84 0.82
N GLY A 221 -13.61 -49.25 1.13
CA GLY A 221 -12.43 -48.55 0.68
C GLY A 221 -12.20 -47.19 1.35
N GLU A 222 -12.70 -46.93 2.56
CA GLU A 222 -12.38 -45.70 3.31
C GLU A 222 -10.93 -45.68 3.86
N SER A 223 -10.42 -46.85 4.29
CA SER A 223 -9.07 -47.00 4.84
C SER A 223 -7.99 -47.13 3.76
N ARG A 224 -8.04 -46.31 2.69
CA ARG A 224 -7.06 -46.37 1.59
C ARG A 224 -5.70 -45.92 2.07
N VAL A 225 -4.71 -46.81 1.99
CA VAL A 225 -3.29 -46.44 2.07
C VAL A 225 -2.74 -46.45 0.66
N ASN A 226 -2.47 -45.27 0.11
CA ASN A 226 -2.02 -45.11 -1.27
C ASN A 226 -0.51 -44.93 -1.33
N VAL A 227 0.12 -45.50 -2.36
CA VAL A 227 1.51 -45.26 -2.74
C VAL A 227 1.58 -44.73 -4.16
N LEU A 228 2.64 -43.99 -4.48
CA LEU A 228 2.90 -43.58 -5.86
C LEU A 228 3.43 -44.78 -6.66
N ASP A 229 2.82 -45.05 -7.80
CA ASP A 229 3.32 -46.01 -8.78
C ASP A 229 4.07 -45.26 -9.90
N PRO A 230 5.42 -45.13 -9.81
CA PRO A 230 6.20 -44.39 -10.79
C PRO A 230 6.23 -45.07 -12.18
N SER A 231 5.69 -46.30 -12.32
CA SER A 231 5.58 -46.96 -13.62
C SER A 231 4.42 -46.43 -14.46
N VAL A 232 3.43 -45.76 -13.84
CA VAL A 232 2.34 -45.08 -14.55
C VAL A 232 2.88 -43.74 -15.05
N PRO A 233 2.84 -43.46 -16.37
CA PRO A 233 3.31 -42.19 -16.90
C PRO A 233 2.42 -41.04 -16.39
N LYS A 234 3.02 -39.88 -16.11
CA LYS A 234 2.26 -38.67 -15.78
C LYS A 234 1.44 -38.25 -17.01
N PRO A 235 0.15 -37.90 -16.85
CA PRO A 235 -0.65 -37.34 -17.93
C PRO A 235 0.02 -36.12 -18.56
N GLU A 236 -0.04 -36.03 -19.89
CA GLU A 236 0.56 -34.94 -20.66
C GLU A 236 -0.31 -33.68 -20.59
N LEU A 237 0.37 -32.53 -20.52
CA LEU A 237 -0.25 -31.20 -20.48
C LEU A 237 -0.47 -30.65 -21.88
N ARG A 238 -1.69 -30.18 -22.16
CA ARG A 238 -2.04 -29.53 -23.43
C ARG A 238 -2.39 -28.07 -23.18
N PHE A 239 -1.63 -27.18 -23.81
CA PHE A 239 -1.85 -25.73 -23.71
C PHE A 239 -2.88 -25.30 -24.76
N ARG A 240 -3.95 -24.64 -24.33
CA ARG A 240 -4.94 -24.09 -25.26
C ARG A 240 -4.38 -22.91 -26.06
N THR A 241 -3.53 -22.11 -25.42
CA THR A 241 -2.91 -20.92 -26.02
C THR A 241 -1.43 -21.18 -26.28
N PRO A 242 -0.97 -21.14 -27.55
CA PRO A 242 0.46 -21.14 -27.87
C PRO A 242 1.19 -19.97 -27.20
N LYS A 243 2.46 -20.17 -26.82
CA LYS A 243 3.25 -19.17 -26.09
C LYS A 243 3.33 -17.83 -26.83
N ASP A 244 3.58 -17.86 -28.13
CA ASP A 244 3.66 -16.67 -28.99
C ASP A 244 2.32 -15.90 -29.05
N GLN A 245 1.19 -16.61 -29.04
CA GLN A 245 -0.13 -15.97 -29.00
C GLN A 245 -0.41 -15.33 -27.64
N TYR A 246 -0.02 -15.98 -26.54
CA TYR A 246 -0.16 -15.40 -25.21
C TYR A 246 0.72 -14.15 -25.06
N GLU A 247 1.98 -14.22 -25.51
CA GLU A 247 2.90 -13.07 -25.50
C GLU A 247 2.36 -11.92 -26.37
N HIS A 248 1.73 -12.23 -27.51
CA HIS A 248 1.07 -11.22 -28.33
C HIS A 248 -0.14 -10.59 -27.62
N ALA A 249 -0.93 -11.38 -26.89
CA ALA A 249 -2.03 -10.87 -26.07
C ALA A 249 -1.52 -9.95 -24.94
N VAL A 250 -0.38 -10.26 -24.32
CA VAL A 250 0.28 -9.36 -23.35
C VAL A 250 0.65 -8.03 -24.00
N GLU A 251 1.28 -8.04 -25.17
CA GLU A 251 1.63 -6.79 -25.87
C GLU A 251 0.40 -5.99 -26.30
N ARG A 252 -0.67 -6.67 -26.72
CA ARG A 252 -1.97 -6.04 -27.00
C ARG A 252 -2.59 -5.42 -25.75
N ALA A 253 -2.55 -6.11 -24.61
CA ALA A 253 -3.02 -5.59 -23.33
C ALA A 253 -2.20 -4.36 -22.90
N LYS A 254 -0.88 -4.39 -23.07
CA LYS A 254 -0.01 -3.23 -22.85
C LYS A 254 -0.35 -2.06 -23.76
N GLN A 255 -0.72 -2.32 -25.01
CA GLN A 255 -1.21 -1.27 -25.91
C GLN A 255 -2.49 -0.61 -25.37
N HIS A 256 -3.45 -1.39 -24.86
CA HIS A 256 -4.64 -0.82 -24.21
C HIS A 256 -4.29 0.02 -22.97
N ILE A 257 -3.25 -0.34 -22.23
CA ILE A 257 -2.74 0.45 -21.09
C ILE A 257 -2.11 1.76 -21.59
N ILE A 258 -1.29 1.70 -22.64
CA ILE A 258 -0.69 2.87 -23.30
C ILE A 258 -1.77 3.82 -23.83
N ASP A 259 -2.82 3.26 -24.42
CA ASP A 259 -3.95 4.00 -24.99
C ASP A 259 -4.88 4.56 -23.91
N GLY A 260 -4.67 4.19 -22.63
CA GLY A 260 -5.44 4.67 -21.49
C GLY A 260 -6.82 3.99 -21.32
N ASP A 261 -7.06 2.87 -21.99
CA ASP A 261 -8.30 2.11 -21.84
C ASP A 261 -8.41 1.48 -20.44
N VAL A 262 -7.31 0.98 -19.90
CA VAL A 262 -7.21 0.32 -18.58
C VAL A 262 -5.89 0.64 -17.89
N PHE A 263 -5.88 0.63 -16.55
CA PHE A 263 -4.65 0.64 -15.73
C PHE A 263 -3.96 -0.73 -15.72
N GLN A 264 -4.79 -1.76 -15.59
CA GLN A 264 -4.39 -3.15 -15.49
C GLN A 264 -5.48 -3.98 -16.13
N VAL A 265 -5.08 -5.05 -16.82
CA VAL A 265 -6.00 -6.10 -17.28
C VAL A 265 -5.38 -7.45 -16.98
N VAL A 266 -6.19 -8.39 -16.51
CA VAL A 266 -5.72 -9.73 -16.14
C VAL A 266 -6.11 -10.68 -17.26
N ILE A 267 -5.13 -11.13 -18.05
CA ILE A 267 -5.36 -12.10 -19.13
C ILE A 267 -4.89 -13.50 -18.72
N SER A 268 -5.59 -14.52 -19.17
CA SER A 268 -5.41 -15.89 -18.73
C SER A 268 -5.26 -16.88 -19.88
N GLN A 269 -4.78 -18.08 -19.55
CA GLN A 269 -4.70 -19.21 -20.47
C GLN A 269 -5.13 -20.51 -19.78
N ARG A 270 -5.74 -21.41 -20.56
CA ARG A 270 -6.23 -22.71 -20.11
C ARG A 270 -5.23 -23.82 -20.45
N LEU A 271 -5.08 -24.75 -19.52
CA LEU A 271 -4.35 -26.01 -19.67
C LEU A 271 -5.35 -27.16 -19.50
N ASP A 272 -5.32 -28.12 -20.43
CA ASP A 272 -6.14 -29.32 -20.39
C ASP A 272 -5.24 -30.54 -20.13
N ILE A 273 -5.65 -31.45 -19.25
CA ILE A 273 -4.90 -32.64 -18.85
C ILE A 273 -5.83 -33.84 -18.67
N ASP A 274 -5.36 -35.04 -19.00
CA ASP A 274 -6.13 -36.26 -18.73
C ASP A 274 -6.12 -36.57 -17.23
N SER A 275 -7.30 -36.80 -16.66
CA SER A 275 -7.51 -37.06 -15.24
C SER A 275 -8.27 -38.38 -15.06
N PRO A 276 -7.60 -39.53 -15.23
CA PRO A 276 -8.22 -40.85 -15.09
C PRO A 276 -8.50 -41.24 -13.63
N ALA A 277 -7.93 -40.51 -12.66
CA ALA A 277 -8.16 -40.73 -11.24
C ALA A 277 -9.57 -40.30 -10.82
N ASP A 278 -10.02 -40.81 -9.67
CA ASP A 278 -11.22 -40.31 -9.01
C ASP A 278 -11.02 -38.82 -8.63
N PRO A 279 -11.95 -37.91 -8.98
CA PRO A 279 -11.84 -36.50 -8.61
C PRO A 279 -11.59 -36.25 -7.12
N ILE A 280 -12.07 -37.11 -6.22
CA ILE A 280 -11.80 -36.96 -4.78
C ILE A 280 -10.32 -37.20 -4.44
N ASP A 281 -9.62 -38.04 -5.20
CA ASP A 281 -8.18 -38.26 -5.02
C ASP A 281 -7.39 -37.03 -5.46
N VAL A 282 -7.84 -36.32 -6.50
CA VAL A 282 -7.26 -35.01 -6.89
C VAL A 282 -7.38 -34.02 -5.74
N TYR A 283 -8.55 -33.93 -5.10
CA TYR A 283 -8.76 -33.08 -3.92
C TYR A 283 -7.83 -33.47 -2.76
N ARG A 284 -7.73 -34.77 -2.45
CA ARG A 284 -6.89 -35.27 -1.35
C ARG A 284 -5.41 -34.95 -1.54
N VAL A 285 -4.92 -35.06 -2.78
CA VAL A 285 -3.54 -34.68 -3.12
C VAL A 285 -3.38 -33.17 -3.00
N LEU A 286 -4.27 -32.37 -3.59
CA LEU A 286 -4.21 -30.91 -3.55
C LEU A 286 -4.24 -30.37 -2.11
N ARG A 287 -5.10 -30.95 -1.26
CA ARG A 287 -5.22 -30.70 0.18
C ARG A 287 -3.90 -30.92 0.94
N THR A 288 -3.02 -31.76 0.41
CA THR A 288 -1.71 -32.06 1.02
C THR A 288 -0.60 -31.19 0.44
N LEU A 289 -0.63 -30.92 -0.87
CA LEU A 289 0.41 -30.16 -1.57
C LEU A 289 0.33 -28.65 -1.28
N ASN A 290 -0.88 -28.09 -1.27
CA ASN A 290 -1.05 -26.64 -1.22
C ASN A 290 -2.24 -26.23 -0.35
N PRO A 291 -2.26 -26.50 0.97
CA PRO A 291 -3.36 -26.08 1.83
C PRO A 291 -3.53 -24.55 1.79
N SER A 292 -4.77 -24.09 1.60
CA SER A 292 -5.09 -22.67 1.45
C SER A 292 -6.34 -22.26 2.25
N PRO A 293 -6.56 -20.95 2.47
CA PRO A 293 -7.74 -20.42 3.14
C PRO A 293 -9.07 -20.95 2.63
N TYR A 294 -9.15 -21.33 1.34
CA TYR A 294 -10.33 -21.94 0.75
C TYR A 294 -9.97 -23.21 -0.02
N MET A 295 -10.33 -24.35 0.55
CA MET A 295 -10.28 -25.65 -0.10
C MET A 295 -11.71 -26.08 -0.42
N TYR A 296 -11.94 -26.54 -1.64
CA TYR A 296 -13.28 -27.01 -2.00
C TYR A 296 -13.26 -28.16 -2.99
N PHE A 297 -14.23 -29.06 -2.79
CA PHE A 297 -14.58 -30.14 -3.68
C PHE A 297 -16.10 -30.09 -3.90
N PHE A 298 -16.55 -30.06 -5.15
CA PHE A 298 -17.96 -30.18 -5.49
C PHE A 298 -18.17 -31.36 -6.45
N ALA A 299 -19.24 -32.12 -6.24
CA ALA A 299 -19.77 -33.07 -7.20
C ALA A 299 -21.16 -32.58 -7.63
N LEU A 300 -21.31 -32.16 -8.89
CA LEU A 300 -22.48 -31.44 -9.39
C LEU A 300 -22.93 -31.99 -10.75
N THR A 301 -24.15 -31.65 -11.16
CA THR A 301 -24.69 -32.00 -12.48
C THR A 301 -25.11 -30.73 -13.22
N ASP A 302 -24.71 -30.59 -14.48
CA ASP A 302 -25.08 -29.43 -15.31
C ASP A 302 -26.52 -29.53 -15.84
N ALA A 303 -27.01 -28.49 -16.54
CA ALA A 303 -28.38 -28.44 -17.05
C ALA A 303 -28.69 -29.55 -18.08
N GLN A 304 -27.66 -30.04 -18.79
CA GLN A 304 -27.75 -31.11 -19.78
C GLN A 304 -27.69 -32.51 -19.15
N GLY A 305 -27.54 -32.60 -17.83
CA GLY A 305 -27.54 -33.87 -17.09
C GLY A 305 -26.18 -34.56 -17.06
N ARG A 306 -25.08 -33.83 -17.30
CA ARG A 306 -23.71 -34.36 -17.24
C ARG A 306 -23.12 -34.06 -15.86
N ASP A 307 -22.51 -35.07 -15.26
CA ASP A 307 -21.84 -34.92 -13.97
C ASP A 307 -20.44 -34.32 -14.17
N PHE A 308 -20.06 -33.43 -13.26
CA PHE A 308 -18.74 -32.79 -13.24
C PHE A 308 -18.30 -32.51 -11.81
N ASN A 309 -17.01 -32.23 -11.65
CA ASN A 309 -16.41 -31.90 -10.37
C ASN A 309 -15.63 -30.60 -10.44
N VAL A 310 -15.62 -29.87 -9.33
CA VAL A 310 -14.81 -28.67 -9.17
C VAL A 310 -13.92 -28.87 -7.94
N VAL A 311 -12.62 -28.83 -8.16
CA VAL A 311 -11.60 -29.10 -7.14
C VAL A 311 -10.67 -27.91 -7.06
N GLY A 312 -10.59 -27.22 -5.92
CA GLY A 312 -9.81 -25.99 -5.83
C GLY A 312 -9.21 -25.69 -4.48
N SER A 313 -8.24 -24.78 -4.52
CA SER A 313 -7.34 -24.41 -3.43
C SER A 313 -7.04 -22.90 -3.52
N SER A 314 -8.09 -22.11 -3.34
CA SER A 314 -8.01 -20.67 -3.55
C SER A 314 -7.36 -19.95 -2.35
N PRO A 315 -6.39 -19.05 -2.60
CA PRO A 315 -5.83 -18.20 -1.57
C PRO A 315 -6.68 -16.97 -1.24
N GLU A 316 -7.72 -16.66 -2.03
CA GLU A 316 -8.34 -15.33 -2.04
C GLU A 316 -9.87 -15.41 -1.92
N THR A 317 -10.42 -14.63 -0.98
CA THR A 317 -11.86 -14.39 -0.83
C THR A 317 -12.30 -13.28 -1.76
N LEU A 318 -13.42 -13.43 -2.45
CA LEU A 318 -14.06 -12.28 -3.09
C LEU A 318 -14.65 -11.36 -2.02
N ILE A 319 -15.61 -11.90 -1.27
CA ILE A 319 -16.30 -11.21 -0.20
C ILE A 319 -16.93 -12.23 0.77
N LYS A 320 -16.95 -11.88 2.05
CA LYS A 320 -17.57 -12.66 3.13
C LYS A 320 -18.61 -11.79 3.82
N VAL A 321 -19.75 -12.37 4.21
CA VAL A 321 -20.73 -11.75 5.11
C VAL A 321 -20.91 -12.64 6.33
N ASP A 322 -20.67 -12.06 7.50
CA ASP A 322 -20.73 -12.74 8.79
C ASP A 322 -21.55 -11.89 9.76
N ASP A 323 -22.71 -12.37 10.20
CA ASP A 323 -23.62 -11.67 11.11
C ASP A 323 -23.86 -10.19 10.72
N GLY A 324 -24.17 -9.97 9.45
CA GLY A 324 -24.44 -8.63 8.90
C GLY A 324 -23.21 -7.76 8.65
N HIS A 325 -22.00 -8.28 8.79
CA HIS A 325 -20.75 -7.57 8.48
C HIS A 325 -20.14 -8.11 7.19
N ALA A 326 -20.05 -7.26 6.17
CA ALA A 326 -19.37 -7.58 4.92
C ALA A 326 -17.88 -7.30 5.05
N MET A 327 -17.04 -8.25 4.65
CA MET A 327 -15.59 -8.19 4.72
C MET A 327 -14.98 -8.58 3.38
N THR A 328 -13.94 -7.84 2.99
CA THR A 328 -13.09 -8.17 1.85
C THR A 328 -11.63 -8.02 2.26
N PHE A 329 -10.77 -8.81 1.64
CA PHE A 329 -9.36 -8.94 2.01
C PHE A 329 -8.48 -8.60 0.80
N PRO A 330 -8.29 -7.31 0.45
CA PRO A 330 -7.40 -6.93 -0.64
C PRO A 330 -6.00 -7.54 -0.45
N ILE A 331 -5.46 -8.13 -1.51
CA ILE A 331 -4.11 -8.70 -1.54
C ILE A 331 -3.37 -8.11 -2.74
N ALA A 332 -2.22 -7.49 -2.50
CA ALA A 332 -1.27 -7.06 -3.53
C ALA A 332 0.15 -7.14 -3.00
N GLY A 333 1.12 -7.11 -3.90
CA GLY A 333 2.53 -7.24 -3.56
C GLY A 333 2.91 -8.59 -2.98
N SER A 334 4.04 -9.11 -3.46
CA SER A 334 4.48 -10.44 -3.08
C SER A 334 5.99 -10.52 -2.96
N ARG A 335 6.48 -11.30 -2.00
CA ARG A 335 7.87 -11.78 -1.97
C ARG A 335 7.90 -13.27 -1.64
N PRO A 336 8.89 -14.03 -2.15
CA PRO A 336 9.08 -15.40 -1.71
C PRO A 336 9.35 -15.44 -0.19
N ARG A 337 9.09 -16.57 0.47
CA ARG A 337 9.53 -16.76 1.86
C ARG A 337 11.05 -16.87 1.91
N GLY A 338 11.65 -16.27 2.94
CA GLY A 338 13.09 -16.40 3.19
C GLY A 338 13.46 -17.83 3.61
N ALA A 339 14.66 -18.27 3.26
CA ALA A 339 15.17 -19.57 3.67
C ALA A 339 15.48 -19.62 5.18
N THR A 340 15.70 -18.45 5.79
CA THR A 340 15.85 -18.27 7.25
C THR A 340 14.88 -17.21 7.78
N PRO A 341 14.57 -17.20 9.10
CA PRO A 341 13.71 -16.16 9.70
C PRO A 341 14.21 -14.72 9.47
N GLU A 342 15.53 -14.53 9.44
CA GLU A 342 16.16 -13.22 9.20
C GLU A 342 15.99 -12.77 7.75
N GLU A 343 16.14 -13.69 6.79
CA GLU A 343 15.88 -13.42 5.38
C GLU A 343 14.38 -13.14 5.14
N ASP A 344 13.50 -13.88 5.80
CA ASP A 344 12.05 -13.68 5.73
C ASP A 344 11.64 -12.30 6.26
N ALA A 345 12.24 -11.84 7.36
CA ALA A 345 12.02 -10.51 7.89
C ALA A 345 12.61 -9.40 6.99
N ARG A 346 13.72 -9.65 6.30
CA ARG A 346 14.28 -8.70 5.32
C ARG A 346 13.36 -8.55 4.12
N LEU A 347 12.86 -9.65 3.57
CA LEU A 347 11.93 -9.65 2.43
C LEU A 347 10.60 -8.99 2.80
N GLU A 348 10.15 -9.14 4.04
CA GLU A 348 9.01 -8.41 4.59
C GLU A 348 9.23 -6.89 4.58
N GLN A 349 10.37 -6.43 5.11
CA GLN A 349 10.69 -4.99 5.11
C GLN A 349 10.88 -4.44 3.69
N GLU A 350 11.49 -5.21 2.80
CA GLU A 350 11.65 -4.86 1.39
C GLU A 350 10.28 -4.68 0.71
N LEU A 351 9.36 -5.62 0.92
CA LEU A 351 8.00 -5.57 0.39
C LEU A 351 7.22 -4.36 0.92
N LEU A 352 7.31 -4.08 2.22
CA LEU A 352 6.63 -2.94 2.84
C LEU A 352 7.26 -1.59 2.47
N ALA A 353 8.53 -1.56 2.07
CA ALA A 353 9.22 -0.34 1.65
C ALA A 353 9.02 -0.02 0.17
N ASP A 354 8.61 -1.00 -0.66
CA ASP A 354 8.48 -0.86 -2.11
C ASP A 354 7.35 0.12 -2.50
N PRO A 355 7.67 1.33 -3.00
CA PRO A 355 6.66 2.35 -3.28
C PRO A 355 5.64 1.93 -4.34
N LYS A 356 6.01 1.03 -5.27
CA LYS A 356 5.11 0.51 -6.30
C LYS A 356 4.05 -0.36 -5.65
N GLU A 357 4.48 -1.39 -4.93
CA GLU A 357 3.62 -2.39 -4.27
C GLU A 357 2.66 -1.73 -3.28
N ARG A 358 3.16 -0.75 -2.50
CA ARG A 358 2.31 0.01 -1.58
C ARG A 358 1.22 0.79 -2.30
N SER A 359 1.56 1.43 -3.43
CA SER A 359 0.61 2.24 -4.19
C SER A 359 -0.49 1.40 -4.83
N GLU A 360 -0.12 0.25 -5.40
CA GLU A 360 -1.06 -0.72 -5.96
C GLU A 360 -1.99 -1.27 -4.89
N HIS A 361 -1.43 -1.63 -3.72
CA HIS A 361 -2.22 -2.13 -2.60
C HIS A 361 -3.21 -1.10 -2.06
N ILE A 362 -2.78 0.15 -1.84
CA ILE A 362 -3.67 1.22 -1.38
C ILE A 362 -4.82 1.46 -2.37
N MET A 363 -4.54 1.40 -3.67
CA MET A 363 -5.58 1.51 -4.70
C MET A 363 -6.62 0.38 -4.60
N LEU A 364 -6.20 -0.87 -4.36
CA LEU A 364 -7.13 -1.99 -4.15
C LEU A 364 -7.95 -1.82 -2.86
N VAL A 365 -7.34 -1.31 -1.79
CA VAL A 365 -8.05 -0.98 -0.55
C VAL A 365 -9.14 0.04 -0.82
N ASP A 366 -8.84 1.11 -1.56
CA ASP A 366 -9.83 2.12 -1.92
C ASP A 366 -10.93 1.59 -2.85
N LEU A 367 -10.60 0.67 -3.77
CA LEU A 367 -11.58 -0.02 -4.59
C LEU A 367 -12.54 -0.84 -3.71
N SER A 368 -12.01 -1.64 -2.79
CA SER A 368 -12.79 -2.43 -1.84
C SER A 368 -13.67 -1.56 -0.93
N ARG A 369 -13.16 -0.42 -0.47
CA ARG A 369 -13.97 0.57 0.27
C ARG A 369 -15.12 1.09 -0.58
N ASN A 370 -14.90 1.35 -1.87
CA ASN A 370 -15.95 1.79 -2.78
C ASN A 370 -17.02 0.70 -2.96
N ASP A 371 -16.62 -0.53 -3.21
CA ASP A 371 -17.52 -1.67 -3.43
C ASP A 371 -18.40 -1.94 -2.19
N LEU A 372 -17.82 -1.86 -0.98
CA LEU A 372 -18.58 -1.98 0.28
C LEU A 372 -19.46 -0.76 0.55
N SER A 373 -19.02 0.46 0.24
CA SER A 373 -19.83 1.68 0.49
C SER A 373 -21.17 1.73 -0.24
N ARG A 374 -21.36 0.91 -1.28
CA ARG A 374 -22.61 0.79 -2.03
C ARG A 374 -23.67 -0.06 -1.31
N VAL A 375 -23.22 -0.96 -0.44
CA VAL A 375 -24.07 -1.98 0.21
C VAL A 375 -24.06 -1.89 1.74
N CYS A 376 -23.06 -1.22 2.32
CA CYS A 376 -22.93 -1.00 3.75
C CYS A 376 -23.43 0.40 4.17
N VAL A 377 -23.72 0.55 5.47
CA VAL A 377 -24.02 1.86 6.06
C VAL A 377 -22.78 2.76 5.88
N PRO A 378 -22.88 3.96 5.27
CA PRO A 378 -21.70 4.73 4.84
C PRO A 378 -20.64 4.96 5.92
N ASP A 379 -21.06 5.27 7.15
CA ASP A 379 -20.15 5.56 8.27
C ASP A 379 -19.60 4.29 8.94
N SER A 380 -20.01 3.10 8.51
CA SER A 380 -19.53 1.81 9.04
C SER A 380 -18.38 1.21 8.23
N VAL A 381 -18.08 1.75 7.04
CA VAL A 381 -17.04 1.19 6.17
C VAL A 381 -15.67 1.65 6.63
N GLU A 382 -14.88 0.72 7.14
CA GLU A 382 -13.56 0.98 7.73
C GLU A 382 -12.50 -0.01 7.25
N VAL A 383 -11.24 0.42 7.32
CA VAL A 383 -10.07 -0.44 7.09
C VAL A 383 -9.55 -0.86 8.47
N VAL A 384 -9.83 -2.10 8.87
CA VAL A 384 -9.50 -2.63 10.21
C VAL A 384 -8.02 -3.01 10.29
N SER A 385 -7.44 -3.41 9.17
CA SER A 385 -6.02 -3.72 9.04
C SER A 385 -5.54 -3.20 7.68
N LEU A 386 -4.46 -2.42 7.71
CA LEU A 386 -3.85 -1.83 6.53
C LEU A 386 -2.43 -2.37 6.37
N MET A 387 -2.20 -3.07 5.26
CA MET A 387 -0.88 -3.54 4.84
C MET A 387 -0.20 -4.54 5.79
N ASP A 388 -0.99 -5.41 6.42
CA ASP A 388 -0.47 -6.55 7.18
C ASP A 388 0.23 -7.54 6.26
N ILE A 389 1.38 -8.06 6.70
CA ILE A 389 2.07 -9.11 5.97
C ILE A 389 1.53 -10.48 6.39
N LYS A 390 0.84 -11.15 5.45
CA LYS A 390 0.39 -12.54 5.63
C LYS A 390 1.41 -13.48 5.00
N ARG A 391 1.91 -14.41 5.81
CA ARG A 391 2.89 -15.43 5.41
C ARG A 391 2.18 -16.74 5.06
N PHE A 392 2.47 -17.25 3.88
CA PHE A 392 2.04 -18.56 3.40
C PHE A 392 3.26 -19.50 3.31
N SER A 393 3.05 -20.75 2.94
CA SER A 393 4.11 -21.78 2.90
C SER A 393 5.31 -21.38 2.03
N HIS A 394 5.09 -20.70 0.92
CA HIS A 394 6.14 -20.34 -0.05
C HIS A 394 6.21 -18.85 -0.42
N ILE A 395 5.21 -18.06 -0.04
CA ILE A 395 5.13 -16.63 -0.38
C ILE A 395 4.63 -15.80 0.82
N MET A 396 4.92 -14.51 0.82
CA MET A 396 4.28 -13.52 1.70
C MET A 396 3.61 -12.43 0.87
N HIS A 397 2.50 -11.89 1.36
CA HIS A 397 1.71 -10.86 0.67
C HIS A 397 1.40 -9.68 1.59
N ILE A 398 1.24 -8.50 0.99
CA ILE A 398 0.57 -7.37 1.66
C ILE A 398 -0.94 -7.66 1.61
N CYS A 399 -1.58 -7.65 2.77
CA CYS A 399 -3.00 -7.85 2.91
C CYS A 399 -3.61 -6.70 3.72
N SER A 400 -4.83 -6.31 3.37
CA SER A 400 -5.65 -5.43 4.20
C SER A 400 -6.98 -6.10 4.49
N THR A 401 -7.70 -5.57 5.48
CA THR A 401 -9.08 -5.97 5.76
C THR A 401 -9.96 -4.73 5.69
N VAL A 402 -10.93 -4.74 4.77
CA VAL A 402 -11.98 -3.71 4.71
C VAL A 402 -13.29 -4.35 5.16
N THR A 403 -13.98 -3.70 6.08
CA THR A 403 -15.25 -4.19 6.62
C THR A 403 -16.32 -3.10 6.57
N GLY A 404 -17.59 -3.50 6.64
CA GLY A 404 -18.71 -2.60 6.83
C GLY A 404 -19.98 -3.32 7.27
N THR A 405 -20.85 -2.63 8.01
CA THR A 405 -22.17 -3.16 8.38
C THR A 405 -23.09 -3.10 7.17
N VAL A 406 -23.59 -4.25 6.72
CA VAL A 406 -24.52 -4.37 5.59
C VAL A 406 -25.79 -3.57 5.89
N SER A 407 -26.24 -2.77 4.92
CA SER A 407 -27.44 -1.95 5.09
C SER A 407 -28.68 -2.83 5.26
N PRO A 408 -29.64 -2.48 6.13
CA PRO A 408 -30.82 -3.33 6.40
C PRO A 408 -31.73 -3.61 5.19
N ASP A 409 -31.64 -2.79 4.13
CA ASP A 409 -32.38 -2.96 2.87
C ASP A 409 -31.66 -3.85 1.85
N LYS A 410 -30.44 -4.31 2.15
CA LYS A 410 -29.60 -5.12 1.25
C LYS A 410 -29.58 -6.58 1.69
N THR A 411 -29.42 -7.47 0.72
CA THR A 411 -29.25 -8.91 0.91
C THR A 411 -27.78 -9.31 0.71
N VAL A 412 -27.40 -10.53 1.12
CA VAL A 412 -26.08 -11.09 0.80
C VAL A 412 -25.82 -11.20 -0.70
N PHE A 413 -26.88 -11.33 -1.52
CA PHE A 413 -26.76 -11.35 -2.97
C PHE A 413 -26.41 -9.97 -3.54
N ASP A 414 -26.98 -8.90 -2.97
CA ASP A 414 -26.60 -7.53 -3.32
C ASP A 414 -25.14 -7.24 -2.95
N VAL A 415 -24.68 -7.77 -1.80
CA VAL A 415 -23.27 -7.68 -1.38
C VAL A 415 -22.36 -8.47 -2.32
N PHE A 416 -22.75 -9.67 -2.75
CA PHE A 416 -22.00 -10.45 -3.72
C PHE A 416 -21.83 -9.73 -5.06
N THR A 417 -22.94 -9.23 -5.62
CA THR A 417 -22.95 -8.56 -6.92
C THR A 417 -22.17 -7.25 -6.93
N SER A 418 -22.05 -6.55 -5.78
CA SER A 418 -21.24 -5.32 -5.71
C SER A 418 -19.74 -5.58 -5.85
N ALA A 419 -19.26 -6.75 -5.41
CA ALA A 419 -17.84 -7.12 -5.48
C ALA A 419 -17.49 -7.89 -6.77
N PHE A 420 -18.43 -8.65 -7.35
CA PHE A 420 -18.19 -9.57 -8.47
C PHE A 420 -17.97 -8.87 -9.83
N PRO A 421 -17.07 -9.36 -10.71
CA PRO A 421 -15.96 -10.26 -10.40
C PRO A 421 -14.82 -9.51 -9.68
N ALA A 422 -13.88 -10.25 -9.11
CA ALA A 422 -12.75 -9.66 -8.41
C ALA A 422 -11.90 -8.76 -9.32
N GLY A 423 -11.47 -7.61 -8.81
CA GLY A 423 -10.55 -6.71 -9.51
C GLY A 423 -9.21 -7.38 -9.85
N THR A 424 -8.74 -8.28 -8.97
CA THR A 424 -7.51 -9.08 -9.12
C THR A 424 -7.57 -10.10 -10.26
N LEU A 425 -8.77 -10.39 -10.80
CA LEU A 425 -8.99 -11.32 -11.90
C LEU A 425 -9.55 -10.66 -13.17
N SER A 426 -9.92 -9.39 -13.10
CA SER A 426 -10.45 -8.62 -14.23
C SER A 426 -9.46 -7.54 -14.63
N GLY A 427 -9.36 -6.51 -13.80
CA GLY A 427 -8.53 -5.35 -14.01
C GLY A 427 -9.24 -4.07 -13.57
N ALA A 428 -8.65 -2.93 -13.91
CA ALA A 428 -9.18 -1.63 -13.54
C ALA A 428 -9.04 -0.66 -14.73
N PRO A 429 -10.07 0.11 -15.09
CA PRO A 429 -11.45 0.03 -14.64
C PRO A 429 -12.14 -1.30 -15.03
N LYS A 430 -12.89 -1.90 -14.09
CA LYS A 430 -13.43 -3.27 -14.19
C LYS A 430 -14.21 -3.56 -15.50
N PRO A 431 -15.21 -2.75 -15.91
CA PRO A 431 -15.99 -3.05 -17.12
C PRO A 431 -15.14 -3.10 -18.41
N LYS A 432 -14.23 -2.14 -18.56
CA LYS A 432 -13.38 -2.02 -19.75
C LYS A 432 -12.32 -3.13 -19.81
N ALA A 433 -11.79 -3.53 -18.66
CA ALA A 433 -10.91 -4.69 -18.57
C ALA A 433 -11.61 -5.98 -18.99
N ILE A 434 -12.87 -6.19 -18.59
CA ILE A 434 -13.67 -7.36 -18.99
C ILE A 434 -13.88 -7.37 -20.52
N ASP A 435 -14.19 -6.24 -21.14
CA ASP A 435 -14.33 -6.16 -22.61
C ASP A 435 -13.02 -6.45 -23.35
N ILE A 436 -11.87 -6.06 -22.78
CA ILE A 436 -10.56 -6.38 -23.36
C ILE A 436 -10.24 -7.87 -23.19
N ILE A 437 -10.58 -8.46 -22.03
CA ILE A 437 -10.44 -9.91 -21.80
C ILE A 437 -11.23 -10.70 -22.86
N ASP A 438 -12.49 -10.33 -23.10
CA ASP A 438 -13.34 -10.97 -24.11
C ASP A 438 -12.76 -10.88 -25.53
N GLN A 439 -12.00 -9.81 -25.83
CA GLN A 439 -11.33 -9.62 -27.12
C GLN A 439 -10.02 -10.40 -27.26
N LEU A 440 -9.26 -10.56 -26.17
CA LEU A 440 -7.90 -11.12 -26.21
C LEU A 440 -7.87 -12.61 -25.91
N GLU A 441 -8.78 -13.11 -25.07
CA GLU A 441 -8.80 -14.53 -24.72
C GLU A 441 -9.45 -15.37 -25.83
N PRO A 442 -8.85 -16.51 -26.21
CA PRO A 442 -9.33 -17.31 -27.33
C PRO A 442 -10.56 -18.17 -27.01
N ALA A 443 -11.00 -18.20 -25.75
CA ALA A 443 -12.11 -18.98 -25.24
C ALA A 443 -12.70 -18.29 -23.99
N ASP A 444 -13.92 -18.63 -23.65
CA ASP A 444 -14.56 -18.22 -22.41
C ASP A 444 -13.80 -18.72 -21.16
N ARG A 445 -14.09 -18.11 -20.01
CA ARG A 445 -13.45 -18.47 -18.73
C ARG A 445 -14.17 -19.58 -17.99
N GLY A 446 -15.42 -19.89 -18.33
CA GLY A 446 -16.25 -20.81 -17.56
C GLY A 446 -16.25 -20.45 -16.07
N ILE A 447 -15.79 -21.37 -15.22
CA ILE A 447 -15.72 -21.10 -13.78
C ILE A 447 -14.57 -20.17 -13.38
N TYR A 448 -13.50 -20.02 -14.16
CA TYR A 448 -12.30 -19.28 -13.77
C TYR A 448 -12.58 -17.78 -13.55
N GLY A 449 -12.08 -17.23 -12.44
CA GLY A 449 -12.32 -15.83 -12.07
C GLY A 449 -13.76 -15.52 -11.61
N GLY A 450 -14.64 -16.51 -11.61
CA GLY A 450 -15.89 -16.51 -10.86
C GLY A 450 -15.66 -16.79 -9.37
N THR A 451 -16.58 -17.55 -8.76
CA THR A 451 -16.53 -17.88 -7.34
C THR A 451 -17.05 -19.28 -7.02
N ALA A 452 -16.58 -19.80 -5.89
CA ALA A 452 -17.00 -21.06 -5.29
C ALA A 452 -17.21 -20.86 -3.78
N GLY A 453 -18.34 -21.34 -3.26
CA GLY A 453 -18.68 -21.09 -1.85
C GLY A 453 -20.16 -21.32 -1.56
N TYR A 454 -20.70 -20.52 -0.65
CA TYR A 454 -22.09 -20.63 -0.22
C TYR A 454 -22.78 -19.30 0.07
N PHE A 455 -24.10 -19.32 -0.11
CA PHE A 455 -25.06 -18.36 0.43
C PHE A 455 -25.93 -19.08 1.46
N ASP A 456 -25.78 -18.77 2.75
CA ASP A 456 -26.56 -19.39 3.83
C ASP A 456 -27.89 -18.66 4.05
N PHE A 457 -28.94 -19.43 4.37
CA PHE A 457 -30.28 -18.89 4.52
C PHE A 457 -30.51 -18.02 5.77
N SER A 458 -29.57 -17.99 6.72
CA SER A 458 -29.58 -17.05 7.85
C SER A 458 -29.03 -15.67 7.50
N GLY A 459 -28.55 -15.47 6.26
CA GLY A 459 -27.99 -14.20 5.80
C GLY A 459 -26.46 -14.11 5.90
N ASN A 460 -25.77 -15.25 5.96
CA ASN A 460 -24.30 -15.32 5.88
C ASN A 460 -23.86 -15.74 4.46
N MET A 461 -22.62 -15.43 4.10
CA MET A 461 -22.04 -15.81 2.81
C MET A 461 -20.52 -15.91 2.91
N ASP A 462 -19.92 -16.85 2.20
CA ASP A 462 -18.47 -16.89 2.02
C ASP A 462 -18.16 -17.42 0.61
N MET A 463 -17.59 -16.56 -0.24
CA MET A 463 -17.36 -16.83 -1.66
C MET A 463 -15.88 -16.64 -1.98
N ALA A 464 -15.19 -17.74 -2.27
CA ALA A 464 -13.79 -17.73 -2.70
C ALA A 464 -13.71 -17.50 -4.21
N ILE A 465 -12.67 -16.81 -4.67
CA ILE A 465 -12.41 -16.66 -6.11
C ILE A 465 -11.96 -18.01 -6.67
N THR A 466 -12.46 -18.40 -7.84
CA THR A 466 -12.09 -19.65 -8.53
C THR A 466 -10.77 -19.51 -9.29
N ILE A 467 -9.69 -19.54 -8.50
CA ILE A 467 -8.29 -19.64 -8.94
C ILE A 467 -7.63 -20.86 -8.29
N ARG A 468 -6.59 -21.40 -8.96
CA ARG A 468 -5.98 -22.69 -8.57
C ARG A 468 -7.04 -23.80 -8.47
N THR A 469 -7.90 -23.83 -9.48
CA THR A 469 -9.09 -24.67 -9.57
C THR A 469 -9.02 -25.54 -10.81
N ALA A 470 -9.37 -26.82 -10.64
CA ALA A 470 -9.59 -27.77 -11.71
C ALA A 470 -11.09 -28.01 -11.89
N PHE A 471 -11.58 -27.83 -13.11
CA PHE A 471 -12.87 -28.34 -13.57
C PHE A 471 -12.64 -29.73 -14.17
N ILE A 472 -13.32 -30.76 -13.70
CA ILE A 472 -13.13 -32.15 -14.14
C ILE A 472 -14.45 -32.70 -14.69
N ARG A 473 -14.43 -33.17 -15.94
CA ARG A 473 -15.55 -33.86 -16.59
C ARG A 473 -15.03 -34.88 -17.59
N ASP A 474 -15.68 -36.03 -17.70
CA ASP A 474 -15.34 -37.08 -18.69
C ASP A 474 -13.85 -37.50 -18.66
N HIS A 475 -13.26 -37.62 -17.45
CA HIS A 475 -11.83 -37.90 -17.23
C HIS A 475 -10.87 -36.88 -17.84
N GLN A 476 -11.33 -35.66 -18.11
CA GLN A 476 -10.51 -34.54 -18.53
C GLN A 476 -10.61 -33.43 -17.49
N ALA A 477 -9.47 -32.84 -17.13
CA ALA A 477 -9.40 -31.70 -16.25
C ALA A 477 -8.92 -30.45 -17.01
N SER A 478 -9.59 -29.32 -16.79
CA SER A 478 -9.21 -28.00 -17.28
C SER A 478 -8.79 -27.14 -16.10
N VAL A 479 -7.61 -26.56 -16.19
CA VAL A 479 -7.03 -25.64 -15.19
C VAL A 479 -6.67 -24.34 -15.89
N GLN A 480 -7.16 -23.21 -15.39
CA GLN A 480 -6.91 -21.90 -15.98
C GLN A 480 -6.18 -21.00 -14.99
N ALA A 481 -5.24 -20.20 -15.50
CA ALA A 481 -4.43 -19.28 -14.71
C ALA A 481 -4.09 -18.03 -15.51
N GLY A 482 -3.96 -16.90 -14.82
CA GLY A 482 -3.80 -15.58 -15.42
C GLY A 482 -2.78 -14.72 -14.69
N ALA A 483 -2.35 -13.67 -15.39
CA ALA A 483 -1.36 -12.70 -14.95
C ALA A 483 -1.93 -11.29 -15.11
N GLY A 484 -1.66 -10.43 -14.14
CA GLY A 484 -2.06 -9.03 -14.18
C GLY A 484 -1.09 -8.26 -15.06
N ILE A 485 -1.58 -7.72 -16.17
CA ILE A 485 -0.76 -6.99 -17.12
C ILE A 485 -0.77 -5.51 -16.75
N VAL A 486 0.42 -4.98 -16.59
CA VAL A 486 0.75 -3.56 -16.34
C VAL A 486 1.72 -3.09 -17.45
N LEU A 487 2.07 -1.80 -17.51
CA LEU A 487 2.89 -1.28 -18.62
C LEU A 487 4.29 -1.89 -18.67
N ASP A 488 4.87 -2.19 -17.50
CA ASP A 488 6.20 -2.78 -17.36
C ASP A 488 6.20 -4.31 -17.43
N SER A 489 5.05 -4.94 -17.65
CA SER A 489 4.93 -6.38 -17.84
C SER A 489 5.82 -6.88 -19.00
N VAL A 490 6.53 -7.98 -18.73
CA VAL A 490 7.42 -8.65 -19.68
C VAL A 490 6.71 -9.91 -20.18
N PRO A 491 6.32 -10.00 -21.48
CA PRO A 491 5.47 -11.08 -21.98
C PRO A 491 5.92 -12.50 -21.60
N ALA A 492 7.23 -12.77 -21.68
CA ALA A 492 7.79 -14.06 -21.34
C ALA A 492 7.67 -14.41 -19.85
N ASN A 493 7.75 -13.41 -18.97
CA ASN A 493 7.60 -13.57 -17.52
C ASN A 493 6.13 -13.83 -17.18
N GLU A 494 5.21 -13.07 -17.77
CA GLU A 494 3.76 -13.25 -17.54
C GLU A 494 3.30 -14.65 -17.99
N TRP A 495 3.79 -15.10 -19.14
CA TRP A 495 3.55 -16.47 -19.60
C TRP A 495 4.06 -17.51 -18.60
N GLN A 496 5.26 -17.32 -18.05
CA GLN A 496 5.81 -18.25 -17.05
C GLN A 496 5.02 -18.20 -15.73
N GLU A 497 4.57 -17.02 -15.30
CA GLU A 497 3.79 -16.82 -14.08
C GLU A 497 2.48 -17.61 -14.12
N THR A 498 1.73 -17.54 -15.22
CA THR A 498 0.49 -18.31 -15.36
C THR A 498 0.71 -19.82 -15.22
N ARG A 499 1.85 -20.36 -15.70
CA ARG A 499 2.19 -21.77 -15.52
C ARG A 499 2.48 -22.11 -14.07
N ASN A 500 3.28 -21.27 -13.41
CA ASN A 500 3.61 -21.45 -11.99
C ASN A 500 2.33 -21.42 -11.13
N LYS A 501 1.38 -20.55 -11.45
CA LYS A 501 0.07 -20.46 -10.77
C LYS A 501 -0.80 -21.72 -10.98
N ALA A 502 -0.69 -22.39 -12.13
CA ALA A 502 -1.42 -23.62 -12.43
C ALA A 502 -0.74 -24.91 -11.90
N GLU A 503 0.56 -24.84 -11.57
CA GLU A 503 1.40 -26.00 -11.28
C GLU A 503 0.87 -26.88 -10.16
N ALA A 504 0.44 -26.31 -9.03
CA ALA A 504 -0.06 -27.10 -7.89
C ALA A 504 -1.30 -27.94 -8.25
N SER A 505 -2.25 -27.39 -9.01
CA SER A 505 -3.45 -28.11 -9.46
C SER A 505 -3.09 -29.19 -10.48
N VAL A 506 -2.18 -28.88 -11.40
CA VAL A 506 -1.67 -29.83 -12.39
C VAL A 506 -0.92 -30.99 -11.73
N GLU A 507 -0.02 -30.70 -10.80
CA GLU A 507 0.75 -31.70 -10.07
C GLU A 507 -0.18 -32.59 -9.25
N ALA A 508 -1.20 -32.03 -8.60
CA ALA A 508 -2.20 -32.81 -7.88
C ALA A 508 -2.91 -33.82 -8.79
N ILE A 509 -3.30 -33.42 -10.00
CA ILE A 509 -3.92 -34.33 -10.99
C ILE A 509 -2.93 -35.42 -11.42
N GLN A 510 -1.69 -35.06 -11.72
CA GLN A 510 -0.66 -36.02 -12.16
C GLN A 510 -0.32 -37.04 -11.08
N ILE A 511 -0.19 -36.58 -9.83
CA ILE A 511 0.07 -37.45 -8.68
C ILE A 511 -1.14 -38.34 -8.41
N ALA A 512 -2.37 -37.80 -8.46
CA ALA A 512 -3.59 -38.57 -8.29
C ALA A 512 -3.70 -39.70 -9.32
N ALA A 513 -3.33 -39.45 -10.59
CA ALA A 513 -3.29 -40.46 -11.65
C ALA A 513 -2.29 -41.60 -11.38
N GLN A 514 -1.28 -41.38 -10.53
CA GLN A 514 -0.27 -42.37 -10.15
C GLN A 514 -0.57 -43.05 -8.81
N LEU A 515 -1.65 -42.68 -8.11
CA LEU A 515 -1.98 -43.29 -6.82
C LEU A 515 -2.44 -44.73 -6.99
N ARG A 516 -1.82 -45.63 -6.23
CA ARG A 516 -2.21 -47.04 -6.14
C ARG A 516 -2.50 -47.42 -4.69
N SER A 517 -3.70 -47.92 -4.44
CA SER A 517 -4.09 -48.46 -3.13
C SER A 517 -3.31 -49.74 -2.80
N LEU A 518 -2.72 -49.81 -1.60
CA LEU A 518 -2.16 -51.03 -1.05
C LEU A 518 -3.30 -51.95 -0.58
N GLN A 519 -3.35 -53.18 -1.11
CA GLN A 519 -4.24 -54.22 -0.59
C GLN A 519 -3.62 -54.82 0.68
N PRO A 520 -4.40 -55.05 1.76
CA PRO A 520 -3.93 -55.87 2.87
C PRO A 520 -3.61 -57.28 2.35
N GLU A 521 -2.39 -57.78 2.55
CA GLU A 521 -2.06 -59.16 2.16
C GLU A 521 -2.98 -60.18 2.87
N ASP A 522 -3.57 -61.12 2.12
CA ASP A 522 -4.28 -62.27 2.69
C ASP A 522 -3.28 -63.08 3.55
N PRO A 523 -3.50 -63.24 4.88
CA PRO A 523 -2.56 -63.96 5.75
C PRO A 523 -2.35 -65.44 5.40
N ARG A 524 -3.01 -65.97 4.36
CA ARG A 524 -3.07 -67.41 4.06
C ARG A 524 -2.10 -67.93 3.00
N HIS A 525 -1.16 -67.13 2.48
CA HIS A 525 -0.24 -67.58 1.42
C HIS A 525 1.26 -67.38 1.68
N VAL A 526 1.72 -67.52 2.92
CA VAL A 526 3.15 -67.80 3.19
C VAL A 526 3.33 -69.29 3.50
N ARG A 527 3.45 -70.11 2.44
CA ARG A 527 4.02 -71.46 2.52
C ARG A 527 5.26 -71.55 1.65
N GLY A 528 6.41 -71.72 2.29
CA GLY A 528 7.56 -72.40 1.70
C GLY A 528 8.90 -71.69 1.93
N GLY A 529 9.73 -72.22 2.83
CA GLY A 529 11.16 -71.90 2.87
C GLY A 529 11.73 -71.77 4.28
N ALA A 530 12.11 -72.91 4.87
CA ALA A 530 12.66 -73.04 6.22
C ALA A 530 14.08 -72.47 6.37
N ALA A 531 14.41 -71.92 7.54
CA ALA A 531 15.65 -72.25 8.28
C ALA A 531 15.65 -71.69 9.72
N THR A 532 15.51 -72.60 10.68
CA THR A 532 16.25 -72.70 11.97
C THR A 532 16.29 -71.51 12.96
N ARG A 533 15.45 -71.64 13.99
CA ARG A 533 15.68 -71.23 15.40
C ARG A 533 16.72 -72.18 16.06
N PRO A 534 17.43 -71.87 17.20
CA PRO A 534 16.73 -71.57 18.47
C PRO A 534 17.42 -70.75 19.60
N ARG A 535 16.55 -70.11 20.39
CA ARG A 535 16.44 -69.96 21.88
C ARG A 535 17.70 -69.58 22.70
N ALA A 536 17.63 -68.69 23.69
CA ALA A 536 16.97 -68.92 24.98
C ALA A 536 17.01 -67.69 25.90
N ARG A 537 15.98 -67.56 26.75
CA ARG A 537 15.85 -66.62 27.88
C ARG A 537 16.61 -67.11 29.11
N ARG A 538 17.25 -66.19 29.85
CA ARG A 538 17.33 -66.05 31.34
C ARG A 538 17.78 -64.59 31.58
N GLY A 539 17.19 -63.70 32.38
CA GLY A 539 16.32 -63.83 33.54
C GLY A 539 17.13 -63.65 34.83
N THR A 540 17.27 -62.39 35.31
CA THR A 540 17.52 -61.88 36.69
C THR A 540 18.09 -60.45 36.56
N GLY A 541 17.73 -59.40 37.28
CA GLY A 541 16.88 -59.23 38.46
C GLY A 541 17.35 -57.99 39.23
N MET A 542 16.42 -57.05 39.42
CA MET A 542 16.29 -56.08 40.53
C MET A 542 17.18 -54.82 40.69
N ARG A 543 16.40 -53.73 40.88
CA ARG A 543 16.60 -52.48 41.64
C ARG A 543 17.49 -51.43 40.95
N GLU A 544 17.08 -50.17 40.80
CA GLU A 544 16.32 -49.32 41.73
C GLU A 544 15.67 -48.12 41.00
N SER A 545 14.53 -47.64 41.54
CA SER A 545 13.95 -46.26 41.56
C SER A 545 14.20 -45.25 40.42
N LEU A 546 13.33 -44.31 40.05
CA LEU A 546 11.99 -43.82 40.43
C LEU A 546 11.67 -42.71 39.41
N TRP A 547 10.39 -42.48 39.19
CA TRP A 547 9.81 -41.43 38.35
C TRP A 547 10.00 -40.02 38.91
N ASN A 548 10.05 -39.05 37.98
CA ASN A 548 9.39 -37.73 37.96
C ASN A 548 10.27 -36.49 37.73
N ASN A 549 9.79 -35.73 36.73
CA ASN A 549 10.05 -34.34 36.40
C ASN A 549 9.85 -33.39 37.58
N ALA A 550 10.68 -32.35 37.65
CA ALA A 550 10.31 -30.95 37.38
C ALA A 550 11.32 -29.97 38.01
N SER A 551 11.72 -28.98 37.21
CA SER A 551 12.09 -27.60 37.56
C SER A 551 12.58 -27.28 38.98
N GLU A 552 13.81 -26.76 39.12
CA GLU A 552 14.06 -25.31 39.28
C GLU A 552 15.56 -25.03 39.51
N SER A 553 15.89 -23.79 39.19
CA SER A 553 17.14 -23.03 39.28
C SER A 553 17.93 -23.14 40.61
N LEU A 554 19.26 -23.05 40.54
CA LEU A 554 20.02 -21.87 41.00
C LEU A 554 21.55 -22.04 40.78
N VAL A 555 22.14 -21.00 40.19
CA VAL A 555 23.41 -20.35 40.60
C VAL A 555 24.66 -21.21 40.74
N LEU A 556 25.59 -21.03 39.80
CA LEU A 556 27.02 -21.17 40.05
C LEU A 556 27.67 -19.79 40.07
N GLY A 557 28.34 -19.51 41.19
CA GLY A 557 29.08 -18.28 41.43
C GLY A 557 30.34 -18.18 40.57
N THR A 558 30.45 -17.04 39.90
CA THR A 558 31.63 -16.16 39.80
C THR A 558 33.01 -16.80 39.99
N THR A 559 33.70 -17.02 38.85
CA THR A 559 35.11 -16.62 38.70
C THR A 559 35.17 -15.71 37.48
N SER A 560 35.85 -14.56 37.62
CA SER A 560 35.89 -13.48 36.64
C SER A 560 36.56 -13.91 35.33
N GLY A 561 35.77 -14.10 34.28
CA GLY A 561 36.23 -14.20 32.90
C GLY A 561 35.34 -13.33 32.04
N GLY A 562 35.84 -12.20 31.56
CA GLY A 562 35.10 -11.32 30.65
C GLY A 562 34.83 -12.02 29.33
N THR A 563 33.59 -11.91 28.82
CA THR A 563 33.23 -12.28 27.45
C THR A 563 33.97 -11.37 26.46
N MET A 564 34.85 -11.94 25.62
CA MET A 564 35.49 -11.21 24.52
C MET A 564 34.45 -10.77 23.49
N SER A 565 34.53 -9.52 23.03
CA SER A 565 33.65 -9.00 21.98
C SER A 565 34.10 -9.48 20.59
N VAL A 566 33.20 -9.40 19.59
CA VAL A 566 33.54 -9.73 18.19
C VAL A 566 34.70 -8.86 17.67
N LEU A 567 34.79 -7.62 18.14
CA LEU A 567 35.90 -6.71 17.82
C LEU A 567 37.21 -7.21 18.45
N ASP A 568 37.20 -7.66 19.71
CA ASP A 568 38.39 -8.18 20.39
C ASP A 568 38.95 -9.42 19.67
N ASP A 569 38.07 -10.32 19.21
CA ASP A 569 38.45 -11.50 18.43
C ASP A 569 39.07 -11.14 17.08
N LEU A 570 38.53 -10.13 16.39
CA LEU A 570 39.05 -9.63 15.11
C LEU A 570 40.41 -8.96 15.28
N VAL A 571 40.56 -8.14 16.32
CA VAL A 571 41.82 -7.48 16.68
C VAL A 571 42.88 -8.52 17.06
N ALA A 572 42.52 -9.55 17.84
CA ALA A 572 43.42 -10.64 18.19
C ALA A 572 43.88 -11.43 16.95
N GLY A 573 42.96 -11.71 16.02
CA GLY A 573 43.26 -12.34 14.74
C GLY A 573 44.24 -11.54 13.89
N ALA A 574 43.97 -10.24 13.69
CA ALA A 574 44.85 -9.35 12.94
C ALA A 574 46.23 -9.19 13.57
N THR A 575 46.29 -9.12 14.91
CA THR A 575 47.54 -9.05 15.67
C THR A 575 48.34 -10.34 15.52
N GLN A 576 47.70 -11.52 15.54
CA GLN A 576 48.38 -12.79 15.30
C GLN A 576 48.93 -12.85 13.87
N ASP A 577 48.12 -12.50 12.87
CA ASP A 577 48.50 -12.50 11.46
C ASP A 577 49.67 -11.53 11.21
N MET A 578 49.69 -10.38 11.90
CA MET A 578 50.82 -9.46 11.88
C MET A 578 52.10 -10.10 12.45
N HIS A 579 52.04 -10.76 13.61
CA HIS A 579 53.22 -11.41 14.19
C HIS A 579 53.79 -12.50 13.28
N GLU A 580 52.92 -13.28 12.62
CA GLU A 580 53.33 -14.30 11.66
C GLU A 580 54.02 -13.69 10.43
N ARG A 581 53.55 -12.53 9.94
CA ARG A 581 54.20 -11.79 8.86
C ARG A 581 55.50 -11.13 9.29
N ALA A 582 55.56 -10.55 10.49
CA ALA A 582 56.77 -9.90 11.03
C ALA A 582 57.94 -10.87 11.23
N GLN A 583 57.65 -12.17 11.42
CA GLN A 583 58.68 -13.23 11.42
C GLN A 583 59.28 -13.50 10.03
N ARG A 584 58.52 -13.23 8.96
CA ARG A 584 58.94 -13.48 7.57
C ARG A 584 59.58 -12.25 6.95
N THR A 585 59.03 -11.06 7.22
CA THR A 585 59.50 -9.78 6.69
C THR A 585 59.78 -8.84 7.86
N PRO A 586 61.05 -8.58 8.21
CA PRO A 586 61.39 -7.66 9.28
C PRO A 586 60.95 -6.21 8.99
N LEU A 587 60.64 -5.43 10.03
CA LEU A 587 60.18 -4.05 9.91
C LEU A 587 61.12 -3.15 9.07
N ASP A 588 62.43 -3.32 9.20
CA ASP A 588 63.43 -2.55 8.43
C ASP A 588 63.37 -2.84 6.92
N GLU A 589 62.88 -4.03 6.53
CA GLU A 589 62.62 -4.35 5.14
C GLU A 589 61.35 -3.67 4.64
N LEU A 590 60.27 -3.67 5.42
CA LEU A 590 59.04 -2.92 5.08
C LEU A 590 59.29 -1.42 4.96
N LYS A 591 60.11 -0.85 5.84
CA LYS A 591 60.51 0.56 5.76
C LYS A 591 61.18 0.88 4.43
N ARG A 592 62.16 0.06 4.02
CA ARG A 592 62.83 0.20 2.71
C ARG A 592 61.84 0.03 1.56
N LEU A 593 60.93 -0.95 1.62
CA LEU A 593 59.92 -1.15 0.57
C LEU A 593 58.97 0.05 0.47
N ALA A 594 58.50 0.58 1.60
CA ALA A 594 57.66 1.78 1.65
C ALA A 594 58.36 3.01 1.07
N GLU A 595 59.67 3.18 1.31
CA GLU A 595 60.49 4.25 0.71
C GLU A 595 60.61 4.13 -0.80
N THR A 596 60.54 2.91 -1.36
CA THR A 596 60.54 2.70 -2.82
C THR A 596 59.20 2.97 -3.51
N ARG A 597 58.11 3.20 -2.75
CA ARG A 597 56.78 3.44 -3.32
C ARG A 597 56.59 4.90 -3.72
N THR A 598 55.85 5.11 -4.79
CA THR A 598 55.37 6.44 -5.20
C THR A 598 54.59 7.10 -4.07
N PRO A 599 54.79 8.40 -3.78
CA PRO A 599 54.11 9.09 -2.68
C PRO A 599 52.60 8.81 -2.64
N ALA A 600 52.05 8.61 -1.44
CA ALA A 600 50.62 8.35 -1.26
C ALA A 600 49.78 9.52 -1.80
N LEU A 601 48.62 9.19 -2.35
CA LEU A 601 47.64 10.18 -2.79
C LEU A 601 46.99 10.85 -1.58
N ASP A 602 46.86 12.17 -1.64
CA ASP A 602 46.16 12.96 -0.63
C ASP A 602 44.64 12.74 -0.74
N ALA A 603 44.13 11.77 0.02
CA ALA A 603 42.74 11.34 -0.04
C ALA A 603 41.75 12.42 0.42
N THR A 604 42.18 13.41 1.20
CA THR A 604 41.30 14.50 1.66
C THR A 604 40.67 15.28 0.50
N LYS A 605 41.40 15.40 -0.62
CA LYS A 605 40.92 16.06 -1.85
C LYS A 605 39.86 15.26 -2.61
N TRP A 606 39.79 13.95 -2.35
CA TRP A 606 38.86 13.03 -3.01
C TRP A 606 37.59 12.82 -2.19
N LEU A 607 37.69 12.96 -0.87
CA LEU A 607 36.62 12.70 0.09
C LEU A 607 35.80 13.94 0.47
N LYS A 608 36.12 15.13 -0.06
CA LYS A 608 35.28 16.33 0.11
C LYS A 608 35.16 17.08 -1.21
N ARG A 609 33.94 17.22 -1.71
CA ARG A 609 33.62 17.91 -2.97
C ARG A 609 32.47 18.87 -2.78
N ALA A 610 32.47 19.97 -3.54
CA ALA A 610 31.40 20.98 -3.48
C ALA A 610 30.20 20.59 -4.36
N ASP A 611 30.41 19.75 -5.37
CA ASP A 611 29.47 19.42 -6.43
C ASP A 611 28.83 18.03 -6.31
N ALA A 612 29.33 17.18 -5.41
CA ALA A 612 28.87 15.81 -5.22
C ALA A 612 29.18 15.30 -3.81
N ILE A 613 28.56 14.18 -3.43
CA ILE A 613 28.97 13.37 -2.27
C ILE A 613 29.87 12.24 -2.77
N PRO A 614 31.19 12.25 -2.47
CA PRO A 614 32.12 11.18 -2.77
C PRO A 614 31.69 9.82 -2.22
N VAL A 615 31.90 8.78 -3.03
CA VAL A 615 31.66 7.37 -2.67
C VAL A 615 33.00 6.65 -2.50
N ILE A 616 33.18 5.99 -1.35
CA ILE A 616 34.25 5.02 -1.12
C ILE A 616 33.66 3.63 -1.39
N ALA A 617 34.03 2.99 -2.50
CA ALA A 617 33.51 1.68 -2.88
C ALA A 617 34.36 0.56 -2.27
N GLU A 618 33.75 -0.34 -1.50
CA GLU A 618 34.44 -1.39 -0.76
C GLU A 618 34.38 -2.74 -1.47
N ILE A 619 35.54 -3.36 -1.65
CA ILE A 619 35.70 -4.73 -2.14
C ILE A 619 35.59 -5.67 -0.94
N LYS A 620 34.52 -6.46 -0.92
CA LYS A 620 34.14 -7.30 0.22
C LYS A 620 33.56 -8.65 -0.21
N ARG A 621 34.28 -9.74 0.09
CA ARG A 621 33.81 -11.11 -0.16
C ARG A 621 32.92 -11.65 0.95
N ALA A 622 33.12 -11.24 2.19
CA ALA A 622 32.37 -11.73 3.34
C ALA A 622 32.20 -10.67 4.46
N SER A 623 31.34 -10.94 5.44
CA SER A 623 31.21 -10.14 6.66
C SER A 623 30.93 -11.01 7.89
N PRO A 624 31.31 -10.57 9.10
CA PRO A 624 31.00 -11.28 10.34
C PRO A 624 29.49 -11.51 10.58
N SER A 625 28.62 -10.63 10.07
CA SER A 625 27.17 -10.70 10.29
C SER A 625 26.41 -11.52 9.26
N LYS A 626 26.86 -11.57 8.00
CA LYS A 626 26.14 -12.22 6.88
C LYS A 626 26.91 -13.40 6.26
N GLY A 627 28.13 -13.67 6.71
CA GLY A 627 28.98 -14.69 6.09
C GLY A 627 29.45 -14.27 4.71
N HIS A 628 29.48 -15.20 3.76
CA HIS A 628 29.88 -14.93 2.37
C HIS A 628 28.85 -14.05 1.65
N LEU A 629 29.32 -13.03 0.93
CA LEU A 629 28.50 -12.04 0.23
C LEU A 629 28.59 -12.17 -1.29
N ALA A 630 29.81 -12.28 -1.82
CA ALA A 630 30.05 -12.37 -3.25
C ALA A 630 31.37 -13.08 -3.54
N ASP A 631 31.39 -13.86 -4.62
CA ASP A 631 32.62 -14.41 -5.19
C ASP A 631 33.30 -13.32 -6.02
N ILE A 632 34.46 -12.85 -5.55
CA ILE A 632 35.27 -11.81 -6.23
C ILE A 632 36.58 -12.45 -6.69
N PRO A 633 36.62 -13.10 -7.86
CA PRO A 633 37.81 -13.78 -8.37
C PRO A 633 38.88 -12.80 -8.87
N ASP A 634 38.49 -11.63 -9.37
CA ASP A 634 39.39 -10.56 -9.83
C ASP A 634 39.03 -9.22 -9.17
N PRO A 635 39.63 -8.89 -8.01
CA PRO A 635 39.37 -7.62 -7.33
C PRO A 635 39.90 -6.41 -8.13
N ALA A 636 40.89 -6.59 -9.01
CA ALA A 636 41.38 -5.52 -9.87
C ALA A 636 40.38 -5.15 -10.97
N ALA A 637 39.66 -6.13 -11.53
CA ALA A 637 38.56 -5.87 -12.46
C ALA A 637 37.43 -5.11 -11.79
N LEU A 638 36.99 -5.56 -10.61
CA LEU A 638 35.93 -4.90 -9.85
C LEU A 638 36.32 -3.46 -9.46
N ALA A 639 37.57 -3.22 -9.05
CA ALA A 639 38.06 -1.88 -8.75
C ALA A 639 38.01 -0.93 -9.96
N ARG A 640 38.33 -1.42 -11.17
CA ARG A 640 38.22 -0.62 -12.41
C ARG A 640 36.77 -0.28 -12.74
N GLU A 641 35.85 -1.19 -12.49
CA GLU A 641 34.41 -0.93 -12.67
C GLU A 641 33.91 0.13 -11.69
N TYR A 642 34.33 0.05 -10.41
CA TYR A 642 34.03 1.08 -9.43
C TYR A 642 34.62 2.45 -9.79
N GLU A 643 35.88 2.50 -10.24
CA GLU A 643 36.50 3.74 -10.73
C GLU A 643 35.77 4.30 -11.97
N THR A 644 35.38 3.43 -12.92
CA THR A 644 34.59 3.81 -14.11
C THR A 644 33.19 4.31 -13.76
N GLY A 645 32.61 3.78 -12.68
CA GLY A 645 31.36 4.23 -12.09
C GLY A 645 31.46 5.60 -11.41
N GLY A 646 32.68 6.06 -11.10
CA GLY A 646 32.96 7.36 -10.49
C GLY A 646 33.31 7.31 -9.00
N ALA A 647 33.70 6.16 -8.45
CA ALA A 647 34.16 6.08 -7.06
C ALA A 647 35.32 7.05 -6.78
N SER A 648 35.32 7.68 -5.61
CA SER A 648 36.37 8.62 -5.19
C SER A 648 37.52 7.93 -4.48
N ALA A 649 37.29 6.75 -3.90
CA ALA A 649 38.32 5.89 -3.33
C ALA A 649 37.85 4.42 -3.34
N ILE A 650 38.79 3.49 -3.31
CA ILE A 650 38.51 2.04 -3.17
C ILE A 650 38.93 1.58 -1.78
N SER A 651 38.02 0.94 -1.05
CA SER A 651 38.30 0.27 0.22
C SER A 651 38.56 -1.21 -0.02
N VAL A 652 39.72 -1.72 0.39
CA VAL A 652 40.09 -3.13 0.22
C VAL A 652 40.23 -3.76 1.60
N LEU A 653 39.38 -4.74 1.89
CA LEU A 653 39.50 -5.55 3.10
C LEU A 653 40.69 -6.51 2.98
N THR A 654 41.63 -6.46 3.92
CA THR A 654 42.84 -7.32 3.90
C THR A 654 42.85 -8.40 4.97
N GLU A 655 41.85 -8.43 5.85
CA GLU A 655 41.70 -9.46 6.88
C GLU A 655 41.20 -10.78 6.25
N GLY A 656 41.93 -11.87 6.49
CA GLY A 656 41.75 -13.13 5.77
C GLY A 656 40.77 -14.13 6.42
N ARG A 657 40.51 -14.05 7.72
CA ARG A 657 39.76 -15.09 8.46
C ARG A 657 38.25 -14.90 8.40
N ARG A 658 37.77 -13.65 8.46
CA ARG A 658 36.34 -13.29 8.48
C ARG A 658 35.88 -12.57 7.22
N PHE A 659 36.76 -11.77 6.61
CA PHE A 659 36.42 -11.00 5.40
C PHE A 659 36.91 -11.65 4.10
N LEU A 660 37.73 -12.71 4.19
CA LEU A 660 38.32 -13.44 3.06
C LEU A 660 39.13 -12.53 2.11
N GLY A 661 39.80 -11.52 2.68
CA GLY A 661 40.67 -10.57 1.99
C GLY A 661 42.15 -10.91 2.10
N SER A 662 43.00 -10.15 1.41
CA SER A 662 44.45 -10.32 1.45
C SER A 662 45.22 -9.07 1.02
N LEU A 663 46.50 -8.97 1.40
CA LEU A 663 47.42 -7.94 0.89
C LEU A 663 47.67 -8.07 -0.62
N VAL A 664 47.48 -9.27 -1.18
CA VAL A 664 47.59 -9.49 -2.63
C VAL A 664 46.43 -8.79 -3.35
N ASP A 665 45.22 -8.82 -2.79
CA ASP A 665 44.08 -8.07 -3.32
C ASP A 665 44.38 -6.56 -3.34
N LEU A 666 45.00 -6.04 -2.25
CA LEU A 666 45.42 -4.64 -2.16
C LEU A 666 46.44 -4.26 -3.26
N ASP A 667 47.46 -5.09 -3.47
CA ASP A 667 48.46 -4.88 -4.53
C ASP A 667 47.81 -4.87 -5.93
N GLN A 668 46.89 -5.81 -6.19
CA GLN A 668 46.17 -5.91 -7.45
C GLN A 668 45.30 -4.69 -7.71
N VAL A 669 44.55 -4.24 -6.71
CA VAL A 669 43.67 -3.06 -6.79
C VAL A 669 44.49 -1.79 -7.01
N ARG A 670 45.57 -1.58 -6.24
CA ARG A 670 46.43 -0.39 -6.39
C ARG A 670 47.08 -0.30 -7.77
N GLN A 671 47.42 -1.43 -8.39
CA GLN A 671 47.93 -1.46 -9.77
C GLN A 671 46.84 -1.16 -10.82
N ALA A 672 45.57 -1.34 -10.47
CA ALA A 672 44.45 -1.27 -11.41
C ALA A 672 43.77 0.10 -11.49
N VAL A 673 43.83 0.91 -10.43
CA VAL A 673 43.13 2.20 -10.33
C VAL A 673 44.08 3.38 -10.12
N HIS A 674 43.60 4.60 -10.38
CA HIS A 674 44.34 5.86 -10.23
C HIS A 674 43.85 6.72 -9.05
N ILE A 675 42.69 6.39 -8.47
CA ILE A 675 42.15 6.99 -7.25
C ILE A 675 42.82 6.44 -5.96
N PRO A 676 42.62 7.08 -4.79
CA PRO A 676 43.14 6.58 -3.51
C PRO A 676 42.62 5.20 -3.13
N VAL A 677 43.50 4.38 -2.54
CA VAL A 677 43.16 3.03 -2.05
C VAL A 677 43.34 2.94 -0.53
N LEU A 678 42.26 2.56 0.16
CA LEU A 678 42.19 2.33 1.60
C LEU A 678 42.49 0.86 1.90
N ARG A 679 43.51 0.61 2.74
CA ARG A 679 43.66 -0.68 3.42
C ARG A 679 42.69 -0.72 4.61
N LYS A 680 41.65 -1.51 4.50
CA LYS A 680 40.69 -1.72 5.58
C LYS A 680 41.03 -3.00 6.36
N ASP A 681 41.55 -2.82 7.55
CA ASP A 681 42.04 -3.88 8.43
C ASP A 681 41.99 -3.42 9.90
N PHE A 682 42.19 -4.34 10.84
CA PHE A 682 42.28 -4.02 12.28
C PHE A 682 43.73 -3.69 12.64
N ILE A 683 44.08 -2.41 12.52
CA ILE A 683 45.45 -1.93 12.74
C ILE A 683 45.68 -1.59 14.21
N THR A 684 46.66 -2.24 14.83
CA THR A 684 47.04 -2.04 16.25
C THR A 684 48.50 -1.68 16.47
N ASP A 685 49.37 -1.88 15.47
CA ASP A 685 50.81 -1.68 15.59
C ASP A 685 51.42 -0.92 14.40
N GLU A 686 52.57 -0.27 14.62
CA GLU A 686 53.30 0.48 13.59
C GLU A 686 53.75 -0.40 12.42
N TYR A 687 53.98 -1.70 12.65
CA TYR A 687 54.32 -2.64 11.61
C TYR A 687 53.26 -2.67 10.50
N GLN A 688 51.96 -2.68 10.87
CA GLN A 688 50.87 -2.72 9.90
C GLN A 688 50.74 -1.42 9.09
N ILE A 689 51.13 -0.27 9.67
CA ILE A 689 51.16 1.01 8.96
C ILE A 689 52.27 1.01 7.89
N TRP A 690 53.47 0.57 8.25
CA TRP A 690 54.56 0.40 7.29
C TRP A 690 54.23 -0.65 6.22
N GLU A 691 53.56 -1.73 6.60
CA GLU A 691 53.08 -2.77 5.68
C GLU A 691 52.05 -2.19 4.69
N ALA A 692 51.06 -1.44 5.17
CA ALA A 692 50.06 -0.81 4.31
C ALA A 692 50.74 0.08 3.26
N ARG A 693 51.71 0.90 3.69
CA ARG A 693 52.47 1.77 2.80
C ARG A 693 53.33 0.99 1.80
N ALA A 694 53.98 -0.08 2.24
CA ALA A 694 54.79 -0.95 1.38
C ALA A 694 53.97 -1.67 0.29
N HIS A 695 52.67 -1.89 0.54
CA HIS A 695 51.70 -2.41 -0.43
C HIS A 695 50.96 -1.31 -1.21
N GLY A 696 51.38 -0.04 -1.05
CA GLY A 696 50.89 1.08 -1.84
C GLY A 696 49.53 1.63 -1.39
N ALA A 697 49.11 1.41 -0.15
CA ALA A 697 47.94 2.08 0.40
C ALA A 697 48.15 3.60 0.45
N ASP A 698 47.06 4.33 0.25
CA ASP A 698 46.96 5.79 0.41
C ASP A 698 46.19 6.16 1.68
N LEU A 699 45.27 5.29 2.11
CA LEU A 699 44.57 5.39 3.36
C LEU A 699 44.70 4.12 4.21
N VAL A 700 44.54 4.29 5.52
CA VAL A 700 44.40 3.21 6.50
C VAL A 700 43.21 3.47 7.42
N LEU A 701 42.59 2.40 7.91
CA LEU A 701 41.53 2.46 8.92
C LEU A 701 42.14 2.41 10.33
N LEU A 702 41.78 3.35 11.20
CA LEU A 702 42.09 3.30 12.63
C LEU A 702 40.78 3.29 13.43
N ILE A 703 40.53 2.23 14.19
CA ILE A 703 39.27 2.07 14.95
C ILE A 703 39.51 2.52 16.39
N VAL A 704 38.79 3.56 16.85
CA VAL A 704 39.02 4.16 18.17
C VAL A 704 38.73 3.18 19.32
N ALA A 705 37.76 2.28 19.13
CA ALA A 705 37.43 1.24 20.11
C ALA A 705 38.54 0.18 20.26
N ALA A 706 39.44 0.02 19.27
CA ALA A 706 40.52 -0.97 19.28
C ALA A 706 41.86 -0.42 19.81
N LEU A 707 41.93 0.88 20.10
CA LEU A 707 43.18 1.59 20.42
C LEU A 707 43.03 2.43 21.69
N ASP A 708 44.05 2.43 22.54
CA ASP A 708 44.17 3.45 23.59
C ASP A 708 44.60 4.81 23.00
N ASP A 709 44.42 5.89 23.74
CA ASP A 709 44.66 7.26 23.25
C ASP A 709 46.11 7.51 22.84
N GLY A 710 47.07 6.91 23.56
CA GLY A 710 48.49 7.03 23.25
C GLY A 710 48.84 6.32 21.96
N ARG A 711 48.31 5.11 21.77
CA ARG A 711 48.50 4.33 20.55
C ARG A 711 47.80 4.95 19.36
N LEU A 712 46.57 5.43 19.51
CA LEU A 712 45.82 6.14 18.46
C LEU A 712 46.61 7.36 17.97
N ALA A 713 47.11 8.21 18.88
CA ALA A 713 47.92 9.37 18.51
C ALA A 713 49.23 8.99 17.82
N GLN A 714 49.90 7.93 18.29
CA GLN A 714 51.14 7.43 17.67
C GLN A 714 50.91 6.94 16.24
N LEU A 715 49.91 6.07 16.02
CA LEU A 715 49.62 5.49 14.71
C LEU A 715 49.09 6.54 13.73
N LEU A 716 48.25 7.47 14.21
CA LEU A 716 47.78 8.59 13.41
C LEU A 716 48.94 9.49 12.95
N LYS A 717 49.86 9.83 13.87
CA LYS A 717 51.06 10.60 13.53
C LYS A 717 51.93 9.86 12.52
N LEU A 718 52.20 8.57 12.73
CA LEU A 718 53.00 7.77 11.81
C LEU A 718 52.37 7.70 10.42
N THR A 719 51.05 7.52 10.34
CA THR A 719 50.29 7.51 9.08
C THR A 719 50.52 8.81 8.31
N HIS A 720 50.43 9.96 9.00
CA HIS A 720 50.68 11.27 8.40
C HIS A 720 52.16 11.49 8.03
N ASP A 721 53.12 11.03 8.85
CA ASP A 721 54.55 11.12 8.56
C ASP A 721 54.91 10.34 7.27
N LEU A 722 54.17 9.28 6.95
CA LEU A 722 54.30 8.51 5.70
C LEU A 722 53.50 9.08 4.51
N GLY A 723 52.82 10.22 4.71
CA GLY A 723 52.01 10.89 3.70
C GLY A 723 50.66 10.22 3.41
N MET A 724 50.25 9.21 4.19
CA MET A 724 48.95 8.55 4.05
C MET A 724 47.86 9.29 4.85
N THR A 725 46.60 9.03 4.54
CA THR A 725 45.43 9.54 5.30
C THR A 725 44.88 8.47 6.24
N ALA A 726 44.59 8.81 7.49
CA ALA A 726 43.87 7.92 8.39
C ALA A 726 42.36 8.19 8.35
N LEU A 727 41.57 7.18 8.02
CA LEU A 727 40.13 7.18 8.28
C LEU A 727 39.91 6.66 9.70
N VAL A 728 39.46 7.53 10.62
CA VAL A 728 39.32 7.19 12.04
C VAL A 728 37.87 6.83 12.37
N GLU A 729 37.58 5.55 12.58
CA GLU A 729 36.23 5.01 12.80
C GLU A 729 35.78 5.17 14.26
N THR A 730 34.55 5.66 14.44
CA THR A 730 33.92 6.01 15.73
C THR A 730 32.44 5.60 15.79
N HIS A 731 31.95 5.29 16.99
CA HIS A 731 30.59 4.79 17.26
C HIS A 731 29.82 5.61 18.31
N THR A 732 30.52 6.40 19.11
CA THR A 732 29.97 7.17 20.23
C THR A 732 30.55 8.59 20.26
N ARG A 733 29.86 9.49 20.99
CA ARG A 733 30.35 10.85 21.23
C ARG A 733 31.74 10.87 21.84
N GLU A 734 31.97 9.99 22.81
CA GLU A 734 33.25 9.86 23.53
C GLU A 734 34.37 9.45 22.58
N GLU A 735 34.12 8.51 21.65
CA GLU A 735 35.10 8.12 20.63
C GLU A 735 35.41 9.25 19.64
N ILE A 736 34.40 10.03 19.25
CA ILE A 736 34.58 11.22 18.41
C ILE A 736 35.50 12.23 19.10
N ASP A 737 35.29 12.49 20.39
CA ASP A 737 36.14 13.41 21.13
C ASP A 737 37.57 12.87 21.24
N ARG A 738 37.77 11.57 21.49
CA ARG A 738 39.11 10.95 21.49
C ARG A 738 39.81 11.09 20.13
N ALA A 739 39.11 10.84 19.02
CA ALA A 739 39.63 11.03 17.67
C ALA A 739 40.06 12.48 17.40
N ARG A 740 39.25 13.45 17.85
CA ARG A 740 39.55 14.88 17.72
C ARG A 740 40.78 15.28 18.52
N HIS A 741 40.88 14.83 19.77
CA HIS A 741 42.04 15.12 20.62
C HIS A 741 43.33 14.52 20.05
N ALA A 742 43.27 13.37 19.39
CA ALA A 742 44.39 12.79 18.66
C ALA A 742 44.77 13.56 17.38
N GLY A 743 43.87 14.42 16.87
CA GLY A 743 44.11 15.26 15.68
C GLY A 743 43.58 14.67 14.37
N ALA A 744 42.57 13.79 14.42
CA ALA A 744 41.98 13.18 13.22
C ALA A 744 41.33 14.25 12.31
N LYS A 745 41.56 14.13 11.00
CA LYS A 745 40.97 15.02 9.97
C LYS A 745 39.93 14.33 9.10
N VAL A 746 39.87 13.01 9.11
CA VAL A 746 38.83 12.21 8.46
C VAL A 746 38.25 11.28 9.52
N ILE A 747 36.98 11.48 9.86
CA ILE A 747 36.29 10.71 10.90
C ILE A 747 35.16 9.93 10.25
N GLY A 748 35.23 8.61 10.41
CA GLY A 748 34.17 7.66 10.07
C GLY A 748 33.19 7.53 11.23
N ILE A 749 31.90 7.71 10.96
CA ILE A 749 30.83 7.49 11.95
C ILE A 749 30.05 6.26 11.54
N ASN A 750 30.14 5.21 12.35
CA ASN A 750 29.43 3.96 12.14
C ASN A 750 28.10 3.99 12.91
N ALA A 751 27.01 4.25 12.19
CA ALA A 751 25.69 4.53 12.78
C ALA A 751 24.89 3.27 13.18
N ARG A 752 25.56 2.12 13.34
CA ARG A 752 24.92 0.86 13.70
C ARG A 752 24.60 0.80 15.19
N ASN A 753 23.39 0.38 15.54
CA ASN A 753 23.02 0.09 16.92
C ASN A 753 23.69 -1.22 17.38
N LEU A 754 24.57 -1.14 18.37
CA LEU A 754 25.36 -2.28 18.87
C LEU A 754 24.50 -3.39 19.52
N LYS A 755 23.19 -3.16 19.77
CA LYS A 755 22.28 -4.15 20.38
C LYS A 755 21.45 -4.95 19.38
N ASN A 756 21.12 -4.40 18.22
CA ASN A 756 20.26 -5.05 17.22
C ASN A 756 20.76 -4.92 15.78
N LEU A 757 21.92 -4.30 15.58
CA LEU A 757 22.61 -4.09 14.31
C LEU A 757 21.83 -3.27 13.25
N GLN A 758 20.71 -2.64 13.63
CA GLN A 758 19.96 -1.72 12.76
C GLN A 758 20.71 -0.39 12.59
N VAL A 759 20.55 0.22 11.42
CA VAL A 759 21.15 1.49 11.05
C VAL A 759 20.19 2.61 11.45
N ASP A 760 20.69 3.62 12.18
CA ASP A 760 19.90 4.78 12.60
C ASP A 760 20.55 6.07 12.08
N VAL A 761 19.99 6.63 11.01
CA VAL A 761 20.46 7.89 10.40
C VAL A 761 20.28 9.07 11.35
N SER A 762 19.28 9.03 12.24
CA SER A 762 19.07 10.09 13.24
C SER A 762 20.25 10.15 14.22
N LYS A 763 20.77 8.98 14.59
CA LYS A 763 21.98 8.88 15.42
C LYS A 763 23.22 9.40 14.68
N TYR A 764 23.33 9.16 13.37
CA TYR A 764 24.40 9.79 12.58
C TYR A 764 24.31 11.32 12.61
N GLN A 765 23.12 11.87 12.39
CA GLN A 765 22.89 13.32 12.41
C GLN A 765 23.25 13.93 13.78
N GLU A 766 22.88 13.26 14.87
CA GLU A 766 23.30 13.65 16.22
C GLU A 766 24.83 13.66 16.33
N LEU A 767 25.50 12.56 15.97
CA LEU A 767 26.95 12.39 16.04
C LEU A 767 27.72 13.38 15.15
N ALA A 768 27.25 13.64 13.94
CA ALA A 768 27.88 14.52 12.97
C ALA A 768 27.66 16.01 13.26
N GLY A 769 26.55 16.40 13.90
CA GLY A 769 26.15 17.79 14.09
C GLY A 769 27.14 18.66 14.88
N ASP A 770 27.93 18.06 15.77
CA ASP A 770 28.89 18.76 16.63
C ASP A 770 30.33 18.81 16.06
N LEU A 771 30.56 18.20 14.89
CA LEU A 771 31.89 18.16 14.27
C LEU A 771 32.18 19.47 13.52
N PRO A 772 33.41 20.02 13.66
CA PRO A 772 33.80 21.24 12.95
C PRO A 772 33.98 21.00 11.45
N ASP A 773 33.80 22.05 10.64
CA ASP A 773 33.84 21.99 9.17
C ASP A 773 35.21 21.56 8.58
N ASP A 774 36.29 21.65 9.38
CA ASP A 774 37.64 21.25 8.99
C ASP A 774 37.89 19.74 9.13
N VAL A 775 36.90 18.98 9.59
CA VAL A 775 36.88 17.51 9.61
C VAL A 775 36.02 17.01 8.45
N ILE A 776 36.53 16.00 7.73
CA ILE A 776 35.78 15.26 6.72
C ILE A 776 34.98 14.17 7.41
N LYS A 777 33.65 14.25 7.32
CA LYS A 777 32.69 13.32 7.92
C LYS A 777 32.35 12.20 6.94
N VAL A 778 32.74 10.98 7.25
CA VAL A 778 32.45 9.80 6.43
C VAL A 778 31.34 8.99 7.10
N ALA A 779 30.22 8.78 6.40
CA ALA A 779 29.21 7.83 6.87
C ALA A 779 29.64 6.41 6.57
N GLU A 780 29.71 5.58 7.62
CA GLU A 780 30.17 4.21 7.53
C GLU A 780 29.04 3.23 7.86
N SER A 781 28.92 2.20 7.02
CA SER A 781 27.90 1.14 7.09
C SER A 781 26.47 1.62 6.78
N GLY A 782 25.63 0.68 6.33
CA GLY A 782 24.19 0.92 6.15
C GLY A 782 23.79 1.61 4.86
N VAL A 783 24.72 1.82 3.91
CA VAL A 783 24.41 2.35 2.58
C VAL A 783 24.24 1.18 1.62
N PHE A 784 23.03 1.01 1.07
CA PHE A 784 22.69 -0.07 0.14
C PHE A 784 22.33 0.46 -1.24
N GLY A 785 21.80 1.69 -1.32
CA GLY A 785 21.47 2.35 -2.56
C GLY A 785 21.41 3.87 -2.45
N SER A 786 20.71 4.48 -3.39
CA SER A 786 20.60 5.93 -3.50
C SER A 786 19.84 6.58 -2.33
N VAL A 787 18.91 5.86 -1.71
CA VAL A 787 18.08 6.38 -0.61
C VAL A 787 18.96 6.67 0.61
N GLU A 788 19.75 5.69 1.06
CA GLU A 788 20.58 5.89 2.26
C GLU A 788 21.71 6.89 2.01
N LEU A 789 22.26 6.94 0.79
CA LEU A 789 23.22 7.99 0.42
C LEU A 789 22.60 9.38 0.56
N GLU A 790 21.38 9.56 0.06
CA GLU A 790 20.66 10.84 0.15
C GLU A 790 20.37 11.22 1.61
N ASP A 791 20.00 10.25 2.45
CA ASP A 791 19.77 10.45 3.88
C ASP A 791 21.05 10.88 4.60
N TYR A 792 22.18 10.19 4.39
CA TYR A 792 23.46 10.58 4.98
C TYR A 792 23.98 11.92 4.47
N ALA A 793 23.81 12.19 3.17
CA ALA A 793 24.17 13.47 2.58
C ALA A 793 23.41 14.62 3.24
N ARG A 794 22.09 14.48 3.41
CA ARG A 794 21.22 15.46 4.10
C ARG A 794 21.54 15.57 5.59
N ALA A 795 22.00 14.50 6.22
CA ALA A 795 22.48 14.50 7.61
C ALA A 795 23.88 15.14 7.76
N GLY A 796 24.49 15.64 6.68
CA GLY A 796 25.72 16.41 6.70
C GLY A 796 27.00 15.59 6.50
N ALA A 797 26.90 14.39 5.94
CA ALA A 797 28.06 13.60 5.52
C ALA A 797 28.83 14.30 4.38
N ASP A 798 30.16 14.29 4.47
CA ASP A 798 31.03 14.76 3.39
C ASP A 798 31.31 13.65 2.37
N ALA A 799 31.31 12.38 2.78
CA ALA A 799 31.47 11.19 1.94
C ALA A 799 30.75 9.97 2.54
N VAL A 800 30.52 8.93 1.73
CA VAL A 800 29.90 7.67 2.17
C VAL A 800 30.76 6.45 1.81
N LEU A 801 30.86 5.47 2.70
CA LEU A 801 31.51 4.19 2.43
C LEU A 801 30.46 3.11 2.18
N VAL A 802 30.52 2.50 0.98
CA VAL A 802 29.53 1.54 0.48
C VAL A 802 30.21 0.23 0.17
N GLY A 803 29.78 -0.85 0.82
CA GLY A 803 30.31 -2.20 0.58
C GLY A 803 29.28 -3.13 -0.03
N GLU A 804 28.30 -3.55 0.76
CA GLU A 804 27.36 -4.59 0.35
C GLU A 804 26.58 -4.23 -0.93
N GLY A 805 25.95 -3.05 -0.97
CA GLY A 805 25.11 -2.64 -2.11
C GLY A 805 25.84 -2.55 -3.46
N VAL A 806 27.16 -2.31 -3.45
CA VAL A 806 27.97 -2.29 -4.69
C VAL A 806 28.62 -3.64 -4.98
N ALA A 807 28.87 -4.47 -3.97
CA ALA A 807 29.48 -5.79 -4.13
C ALA A 807 28.49 -6.85 -4.66
N THR A 808 27.19 -6.72 -4.36
CA THR A 808 26.16 -7.69 -4.77
C THR A 808 25.36 -7.25 -6.01
N ALA A 809 25.75 -6.16 -6.67
CA ALA A 809 25.03 -5.65 -7.84
C ALA A 809 25.39 -6.45 -9.11
N ASP A 810 24.40 -6.69 -9.99
CA ASP A 810 24.64 -7.34 -11.28
C ASP A 810 25.50 -6.49 -12.25
N ASP A 811 25.39 -5.16 -12.14
CA ASP A 811 26.23 -4.19 -12.85
C ASP A 811 26.84 -3.21 -11.84
N HIS A 812 28.10 -3.47 -11.49
CA HIS A 812 28.88 -2.70 -10.53
C HIS A 812 29.13 -1.25 -10.98
N THR A 813 29.34 -1.02 -12.28
CA THR A 813 29.59 0.32 -12.83
C THR A 813 28.33 1.18 -12.71
N ALA A 814 27.18 0.62 -13.10
CA ALA A 814 25.90 1.30 -12.98
C ALA A 814 25.52 1.54 -11.51
N ALA A 815 25.80 0.60 -10.61
CA ALA A 815 25.54 0.75 -9.19
C ALA A 815 26.27 1.97 -8.58
N VAL A 816 27.58 2.07 -8.80
CA VAL A 816 28.37 3.23 -8.32
C VAL A 816 27.91 4.52 -9.00
N ARG A 817 27.64 4.51 -10.31
CA ARG A 817 27.19 5.71 -11.02
C ARG A 817 25.86 6.27 -10.50
N ARG A 818 24.90 5.40 -10.14
CA ARG A 818 23.63 5.81 -9.53
C ARG A 818 23.84 6.53 -8.19
N LEU A 819 24.78 6.05 -7.37
CA LEU A 819 25.13 6.67 -6.09
C LEU A 819 25.74 8.06 -6.29
N ILE A 820 26.68 8.19 -7.23
CA ILE A 820 27.31 9.48 -7.56
C ILE A 820 26.27 10.50 -8.06
N GLN A 821 25.41 10.11 -9.02
CA GLN A 821 24.35 10.98 -9.54
C GLN A 821 23.37 11.42 -8.44
N THR A 822 23.13 10.58 -7.44
CA THR A 822 22.31 10.93 -6.29
C THR A 822 23.02 11.98 -5.42
N GLY A 823 24.30 11.80 -5.13
CA GLY A 823 25.10 12.78 -4.41
C GLY A 823 25.18 14.14 -5.13
N GLU A 824 25.37 14.13 -6.46
CA GLU A 824 25.33 15.33 -7.31
C GLU A 824 23.96 16.01 -7.24
N ARG A 825 22.85 15.26 -7.29
CA ARG A 825 21.49 15.79 -7.18
C ARG A 825 21.26 16.47 -5.83
N VAL A 826 21.73 15.88 -4.73
CA VAL A 826 21.61 16.46 -3.39
C VAL A 826 22.41 17.77 -3.27
N LYS A 827 23.66 17.79 -3.77
CA LYS A 827 24.46 19.03 -3.77
C LYS A 827 23.89 20.09 -4.72
N ALA A 828 23.36 19.69 -5.86
CA ALA A 828 22.69 20.60 -6.79
C ALA A 828 21.43 21.23 -6.16
N SER A 829 20.63 20.46 -5.42
CA SER A 829 19.44 20.99 -4.73
C SER A 829 19.79 21.97 -3.60
N GLU A 830 20.91 21.77 -2.89
CA GLU A 830 21.43 22.74 -1.91
C GLU A 830 21.87 24.08 -2.54
N SER A 831 22.31 24.06 -3.80
CA SER A 831 22.75 25.26 -4.53
C SER A 831 21.65 25.98 -5.32
N THR A 832 20.46 25.37 -5.44
CA THR A 832 19.33 25.92 -6.18
C THR A 832 18.54 26.88 -5.29
N PRO A 833 18.27 28.13 -5.72
CA PRO A 833 17.40 29.03 -4.97
C PRO A 833 16.07 28.35 -4.64
N LEU A 834 15.60 28.50 -3.40
CA LEU A 834 14.34 27.90 -2.91
C LEU A 834 13.16 28.27 -3.81
N SER A 835 13.14 29.51 -4.35
CA SER A 835 12.11 29.97 -5.28
C SER A 835 12.09 29.23 -6.63
N GLN A 836 13.19 28.57 -7.00
CA GLN A 836 13.40 27.91 -8.30
C GLN A 836 13.41 26.38 -8.20
N HIS A 837 13.31 25.81 -7.01
CA HIS A 837 13.31 24.36 -6.80
C HIS A 837 12.26 23.68 -7.68
N GLN A 838 12.59 22.55 -8.30
CA GLN A 838 11.65 21.78 -9.13
C GLN A 838 11.46 20.38 -8.58
N GLY A 839 10.27 19.82 -8.78
CA GLY A 839 9.95 18.45 -8.40
C GLY A 839 10.68 17.38 -9.24
N PRO A 840 10.41 16.08 -9.01
CA PRO A 840 9.17 15.58 -8.43
C PRO A 840 9.04 15.71 -6.91
N TYR A 841 10.15 15.87 -6.20
CA TYR A 841 10.17 16.02 -4.75
C TYR A 841 10.67 17.40 -4.32
N PHE A 842 10.19 17.88 -3.18
CA PHE A 842 10.72 19.00 -2.40
C PHE A 842 11.23 18.41 -1.09
N GLY A 843 12.55 18.28 -0.95
CA GLY A 843 13.13 17.42 0.10
C GLY A 843 12.63 15.97 -0.05
N LYS A 844 11.90 15.45 0.93
CA LYS A 844 11.24 14.12 0.87
C LYS A 844 9.78 14.16 0.40
N TYR A 845 9.19 15.35 0.29
CA TYR A 845 7.76 15.53 0.03
C TYR A 845 7.47 15.59 -1.48
N GLY A 846 6.30 15.13 -1.92
CA GLY A 846 5.88 15.23 -3.32
C GLY A 846 5.79 13.87 -3.99
N GLY A 847 6.38 13.72 -5.17
CA GLY A 847 6.35 12.47 -5.92
C GLY A 847 5.18 12.35 -6.90
N ARG A 848 5.01 11.13 -7.41
CA ARG A 848 3.97 10.74 -8.37
C ARG A 848 3.38 9.40 -7.95
N PHE A 849 2.57 9.42 -6.91
CA PHE A 849 1.93 8.24 -6.35
C PHE A 849 0.54 8.04 -6.97
N VAL A 850 0.50 7.92 -8.29
CA VAL A 850 -0.74 7.77 -9.07
C VAL A 850 -0.74 6.48 -9.86
N PRO A 851 -1.92 5.97 -10.26
CA PRO A 851 -2.02 4.84 -11.16
C PRO A 851 -1.25 5.09 -12.46
N GLU A 852 -0.70 4.04 -13.04
CA GLU A 852 0.18 4.09 -14.20
C GLU A 852 -0.44 4.82 -15.41
N ALA A 853 -1.75 4.67 -15.65
CA ALA A 853 -2.43 5.34 -16.77
C ALA A 853 -2.40 6.88 -16.69
N LEU A 854 -2.18 7.47 -15.50
CA LEU A 854 -2.02 8.92 -15.36
C LEU A 854 -0.59 9.40 -15.57
N ILE A 855 0.40 8.50 -15.57
CA ILE A 855 1.82 8.86 -15.76
C ILE A 855 2.03 9.50 -17.12
N GLY A 856 1.48 8.91 -18.19
CA GLY A 856 1.56 9.48 -19.55
C GLY A 856 0.97 10.89 -19.65
N ALA A 857 -0.18 11.13 -19.01
CA ALA A 857 -0.81 12.45 -18.96
C ALA A 857 0.03 13.47 -18.17
N LEU A 858 0.63 13.04 -17.06
CA LEU A 858 1.51 13.89 -16.24
C LEU A 858 2.84 14.18 -16.95
N ASP A 859 3.33 13.28 -17.78
CA ASP A 859 4.51 13.48 -18.61
C ASP A 859 4.25 14.41 -19.79
N GLU A 860 3.11 14.25 -20.47
CA GLU A 860 2.62 15.21 -21.46
C GLU A 860 2.52 16.61 -20.83
N LEU A 861 1.83 16.73 -19.68
CA LEU A 861 1.65 17.98 -18.97
C LEU A 861 3.00 18.60 -18.59
N LYS A 862 3.95 17.80 -18.06
CA LYS A 862 5.29 18.27 -17.69
C LYS A 862 6.04 18.80 -18.91
N ARG A 863 6.05 18.05 -20.01
CA ARG A 863 6.71 18.43 -21.25
C ARG A 863 6.12 19.72 -21.81
N VAL A 864 4.80 19.78 -21.97
CA VAL A 864 4.11 20.95 -22.53
C VAL A 864 4.26 22.17 -21.63
N TYR A 865 4.24 22.00 -20.32
CA TYR A 865 4.50 23.08 -19.38
C TYR A 865 5.93 23.65 -19.54
N ASN A 866 6.94 22.78 -19.61
CA ASN A 866 8.33 23.21 -19.78
C ASN A 866 8.55 23.95 -21.11
N GLU A 867 7.91 23.49 -22.19
CA GLU A 867 7.91 24.18 -23.48
C GLU A 867 7.21 25.54 -23.39
N ALA A 868 6.04 25.62 -22.75
CA ALA A 868 5.27 26.86 -22.59
C ALA A 868 5.99 27.89 -21.71
N LYS A 869 6.71 27.42 -20.68
CA LYS A 869 7.53 28.27 -19.79
C LYS A 869 8.65 28.95 -20.56
N ALA A 870 9.24 28.29 -21.55
CA ALA A 870 10.31 28.84 -22.39
C ALA A 870 9.79 29.64 -23.61
N ASP A 871 8.49 29.57 -23.93
CA ASP A 871 7.90 30.14 -25.13
C ASP A 871 7.44 31.61 -24.93
N PRO A 872 8.07 32.60 -25.60
CA PRO A 872 7.68 34.00 -25.50
C PRO A 872 6.23 34.29 -25.92
N ALA A 873 5.67 33.53 -26.87
CA ALA A 873 4.29 33.75 -27.33
C ALA A 873 3.27 33.34 -26.25
N PHE A 874 3.54 32.24 -25.55
CA PHE A 874 2.72 31.82 -24.41
C PHE A 874 2.77 32.85 -23.28
N GLN A 875 3.97 33.34 -22.93
CA GLN A 875 4.13 34.36 -21.89
C GLN A 875 3.42 35.67 -22.27
N ALA A 876 3.50 36.08 -23.53
CA ALA A 876 2.82 37.27 -24.03
C ALA A 876 1.29 37.14 -23.92
N GLU A 877 0.73 35.98 -24.26
CA GLU A 877 -0.72 35.74 -24.16
C GLU A 877 -1.19 35.67 -22.71
N LEU A 878 -0.47 34.94 -21.85
CA LEU A 878 -0.76 34.88 -20.43
C LEU A 878 -0.71 36.27 -19.78
N LYS A 879 0.31 37.07 -20.11
CA LYS A 879 0.44 38.46 -19.66
C LYS A 879 -0.72 39.33 -20.16
N ARG A 880 -1.06 39.25 -21.45
CA ARG A 880 -2.18 40.00 -22.03
C ARG A 880 -3.49 39.70 -21.30
N LEU A 881 -3.77 38.43 -21.01
CA LEU A 881 -4.97 38.00 -20.29
C LEU A 881 -4.93 38.46 -18.81
N ASN A 882 -3.78 38.40 -18.16
CA ASN A 882 -3.63 38.94 -16.80
C ASN A 882 -3.94 40.45 -16.75
N GLU A 883 -3.40 41.24 -17.68
CA GLU A 883 -3.62 42.70 -17.72
C GLU A 883 -5.05 43.07 -18.15
N GLN A 884 -5.53 42.50 -19.25
CA GLN A 884 -6.76 42.95 -19.91
C GLN A 884 -8.02 42.25 -19.40
N TYR A 885 -7.91 41.02 -18.89
CA TYR A 885 -9.06 40.23 -18.45
C TYR A 885 -9.12 40.09 -16.92
N VAL A 886 -8.01 39.70 -16.28
CA VAL A 886 -7.98 39.53 -14.82
C VAL A 886 -7.98 40.88 -14.09
N GLY A 887 -7.31 41.90 -14.67
CA GLY A 887 -7.18 43.24 -14.10
C GLY A 887 -5.89 43.43 -13.29
N ARG A 888 -4.82 42.71 -13.64
CA ARG A 888 -3.51 42.77 -12.97
C ARG A 888 -2.69 43.99 -13.45
N PRO A 889 -1.75 44.50 -12.63
CA PRO A 889 -1.37 44.01 -11.31
C PRO A 889 -2.43 44.30 -10.24
N SER A 890 -2.67 43.34 -9.34
CA SER A 890 -3.60 43.57 -8.22
C SER A 890 -3.01 44.60 -7.25
N LYS A 891 -3.84 45.33 -6.50
CA LYS A 891 -3.37 46.44 -5.68
C LYS A 891 -2.66 45.99 -4.41
N LEU A 892 -1.55 46.64 -4.07
CA LEU A 892 -1.00 46.68 -2.72
C LEU A 892 -1.47 47.96 -2.04
N THR A 893 -2.22 47.83 -0.94
CA THR A 893 -2.85 48.97 -0.25
C THR A 893 -2.34 49.07 1.18
N GLU A 894 -1.85 50.23 1.59
CA GLU A 894 -1.49 50.50 2.99
C GLU A 894 -2.76 50.60 3.85
N ALA A 895 -2.75 49.98 5.03
CA ALA A 895 -3.89 49.86 5.95
C ALA A 895 -3.56 50.55 7.29
N PRO A 896 -3.55 51.90 7.34
CA PRO A 896 -3.04 52.64 8.50
C PRO A 896 -3.93 52.51 9.74
N ARG A 897 -5.26 52.38 9.59
CA ARG A 897 -6.17 52.28 10.74
C ARG A 897 -6.13 50.88 11.34
N PHE A 898 -5.92 49.86 10.50
CA PHE A 898 -5.65 48.51 10.95
C PHE A 898 -4.28 48.44 11.65
N ALA A 899 -3.25 49.10 11.12
CA ALA A 899 -1.95 49.21 11.76
C ALA A 899 -2.03 49.85 13.16
N GLU A 900 -2.84 50.91 13.33
CA GLU A 900 -3.12 51.49 14.65
C GLU A 900 -3.80 50.48 15.61
N ARG A 901 -4.75 49.68 15.09
CA ARG A 901 -5.43 48.64 15.87
C ARG A 901 -4.46 47.52 16.27
N LEU A 902 -3.56 47.13 15.37
CA LEU A 902 -2.46 46.20 15.63
C LEU A 902 -1.52 46.70 16.70
N ASN A 903 -1.11 47.97 16.65
CA ASN A 903 -0.29 48.57 17.70
C ASN A 903 -1.02 48.58 19.04
N LYS A 904 -2.31 48.93 19.09
CA LYS A 904 -3.08 48.89 20.35
C LYS A 904 -3.16 47.49 20.97
N LYS A 905 -3.22 46.43 20.16
CA LYS A 905 -3.33 45.05 20.64
C LYS A 905 -1.97 44.41 20.99
N THR A 906 -0.89 44.77 20.28
CA THR A 906 0.42 44.08 20.38
C THR A 906 1.54 44.97 20.95
N GLY A 907 1.34 46.28 20.95
CA GLY A 907 2.32 47.29 21.30
C GLY A 907 3.49 47.40 20.31
N LEU A 908 3.32 46.95 19.06
CA LEU A 908 4.29 47.10 17.98
C LEU A 908 3.81 48.13 16.95
N ASN A 909 4.64 49.12 16.64
CA ASN A 909 4.31 50.16 15.68
C ASN A 909 4.68 49.74 14.25
N ALA A 910 3.91 48.82 13.65
CA ALA A 910 4.16 48.33 12.29
C ALA A 910 3.44 49.16 11.22
N ARG A 911 3.99 49.19 10.00
CA ARG A 911 3.24 49.56 8.78
C ARG A 911 2.64 48.30 8.19
N VAL A 912 1.34 48.30 7.90
CA VAL A 912 0.64 47.13 7.36
C VAL A 912 0.16 47.40 5.94
N PHE A 913 0.47 46.48 5.03
CA PHE A 913 0.03 46.49 3.64
C PHE A 913 -0.83 45.27 3.34
N LEU A 914 -1.84 45.45 2.50
CA LEU A 914 -2.73 44.39 2.04
C LEU A 914 -2.48 44.14 0.56
N LYS A 915 -2.09 42.92 0.18
CA LYS A 915 -2.06 42.51 -1.23
C LYS A 915 -3.47 42.03 -1.62
N ARG A 916 -4.15 42.79 -2.46
CA ARG A 916 -5.60 42.71 -2.73
C ARG A 916 -5.94 41.80 -3.91
N GLU A 917 -5.65 40.50 -3.79
CA GLU A 917 -6.06 39.48 -4.77
C GLU A 917 -7.59 39.24 -4.77
N ASP A 918 -8.31 39.68 -3.75
CA ASP A 918 -9.78 39.73 -3.69
C ASP A 918 -10.40 40.63 -4.78
N LEU A 919 -9.63 41.53 -5.38
CA LEU A 919 -10.07 42.44 -6.44
C LEU A 919 -9.92 41.87 -7.87
N ASN A 920 -9.37 40.68 -8.04
CA ASN A 920 -9.25 40.03 -9.35
C ASN A 920 -10.64 39.75 -9.97
N HIS A 921 -10.72 39.53 -11.29
CA HIS A 921 -11.99 39.30 -12.00
C HIS A 921 -12.95 38.29 -11.34
N THR A 922 -12.45 37.13 -10.90
CA THR A 922 -13.27 36.12 -10.18
C THR A 922 -13.28 36.32 -8.66
N GLY A 923 -12.50 37.27 -8.15
CA GLY A 923 -12.41 37.69 -6.76
C GLY A 923 -11.46 36.86 -5.90
N ALA A 924 -10.50 36.14 -6.51
CA ALA A 924 -9.47 35.39 -5.82
C ALA A 924 -8.23 35.13 -6.69
N HIS A 925 -7.15 34.67 -6.07
CA HIS A 925 -5.92 34.21 -6.74
C HIS A 925 -6.13 32.99 -7.66
N LYS A 926 -7.22 32.22 -7.49
CA LYS A 926 -7.47 30.97 -8.26
C LYS A 926 -7.47 31.17 -9.77
N ILE A 927 -7.84 32.37 -10.25
CA ILE A 927 -7.84 32.70 -11.68
C ILE A 927 -6.46 32.64 -12.33
N ASN A 928 -5.39 32.97 -11.60
CA ASN A 928 -4.03 32.98 -12.14
C ASN A 928 -3.64 31.57 -12.61
N ASN A 929 -3.87 30.58 -11.74
CA ASN A 929 -3.65 29.17 -12.03
C ASN A 929 -4.59 28.64 -13.10
N ALA A 930 -5.89 28.95 -13.00
CA ALA A 930 -6.88 28.47 -13.96
C ALA A 930 -6.56 28.93 -15.38
N LEU A 931 -6.17 30.19 -15.56
CA LEU A 931 -5.81 30.76 -16.84
C LEU A 931 -4.56 30.09 -17.43
N GLY A 932 -3.50 29.97 -16.62
CA GLY A 932 -2.25 29.32 -17.02
C GLY A 932 -2.47 27.88 -17.47
N GLN A 933 -3.17 27.08 -16.66
CA GLN A 933 -3.48 25.70 -17.01
C GLN A 933 -4.40 25.58 -18.22
N ALA A 934 -5.45 26.41 -18.35
CA ALA A 934 -6.35 26.34 -19.50
C ALA A 934 -5.64 26.69 -20.84
N LEU A 935 -4.63 27.56 -20.81
CA LEU A 935 -3.76 27.78 -21.97
C LEU A 935 -2.89 26.54 -22.28
N LEU A 936 -2.41 25.81 -21.27
CA LEU A 936 -1.74 24.51 -21.48
C LEU A 936 -2.70 23.49 -22.10
N VAL A 937 -3.98 23.45 -21.69
CA VAL A 937 -5.01 22.58 -22.29
C VAL A 937 -5.13 22.84 -23.80
N LYS A 938 -5.22 24.11 -24.20
CA LYS A 938 -5.25 24.51 -25.62
C LYS A 938 -4.00 24.05 -26.36
N ARG A 939 -2.83 24.14 -25.72
CA ARG A 939 -1.54 23.74 -26.30
C ARG A 939 -1.40 22.22 -26.45
N MET A 940 -1.96 21.46 -25.51
CA MET A 940 -2.07 19.99 -25.60
C MET A 940 -3.10 19.53 -26.65
N GLY A 941 -3.89 20.44 -27.23
CA GLY A 941 -4.95 20.08 -28.18
C GLY A 941 -6.20 19.48 -27.53
N LYS A 942 -6.30 19.53 -26.19
CA LYS A 942 -7.44 19.00 -25.43
C LYS A 942 -8.62 19.96 -25.51
N THR A 943 -9.84 19.41 -25.46
CA THR A 943 -11.08 20.18 -25.69
C THR A 943 -11.97 20.27 -24.45
N ARG A 944 -11.66 19.49 -23.42
CA ARG A 944 -12.44 19.36 -22.20
C ARG A 944 -11.57 19.55 -20.97
N VAL A 945 -12.11 20.25 -19.98
CA VAL A 945 -11.49 20.49 -18.68
C VAL A 945 -12.41 19.97 -17.60
N ILE A 946 -11.82 19.30 -16.62
CA ILE A 946 -12.51 18.89 -15.41
C ILE A 946 -11.81 19.47 -14.18
N ALA A 947 -12.59 19.73 -13.12
CA ALA A 947 -12.07 20.19 -11.83
C ALA A 947 -12.97 19.71 -10.69
N GLU A 948 -12.41 19.59 -9.50
CA GLU A 948 -13.11 19.46 -8.22
C GLU A 948 -13.38 20.83 -7.61
N THR A 949 -14.31 20.95 -6.66
CA THR A 949 -14.35 22.12 -5.79
C THR A 949 -15.12 21.87 -4.50
N GLY A 950 -14.64 22.43 -3.37
CA GLY A 950 -15.34 22.44 -2.07
C GLY A 950 -15.99 23.80 -1.82
N ALA A 951 -15.19 24.85 -1.60
CA ALA A 951 -15.71 26.22 -1.41
C ALA A 951 -16.33 26.87 -2.67
N GLY A 952 -16.23 26.24 -3.84
CA GLY A 952 -16.80 26.71 -5.11
C GLY A 952 -15.91 27.68 -5.91
N GLN A 953 -14.95 28.37 -5.29
CA GLN A 953 -14.14 29.40 -5.97
C GLN A 953 -13.22 28.86 -7.07
N HIS A 954 -12.61 27.69 -6.84
CA HIS A 954 -11.78 27.03 -7.86
C HIS A 954 -12.62 26.62 -9.08
N GLY A 955 -13.79 26.04 -8.83
CA GLY A 955 -14.75 25.71 -9.88
C GLY A 955 -15.22 26.94 -10.66
N VAL A 956 -15.54 28.05 -9.98
CA VAL A 956 -15.90 29.31 -10.66
C VAL A 956 -14.75 29.81 -11.54
N ALA A 957 -13.51 29.84 -11.04
CA ALA A 957 -12.36 30.25 -11.84
C ALA A 957 -12.14 29.36 -13.07
N THR A 958 -12.29 28.04 -12.90
CA THR A 958 -12.19 27.06 -13.99
C THR A 958 -13.30 27.26 -15.03
N ALA A 959 -14.56 27.39 -14.60
CA ALA A 959 -15.69 27.66 -15.49
C ALA A 959 -15.48 28.96 -16.28
N THR A 960 -14.99 30.01 -15.63
CA THR A 960 -14.71 31.31 -16.26
C THR A 960 -13.68 31.18 -17.39
N VAL A 961 -12.54 30.52 -17.15
CA VAL A 961 -11.49 30.41 -18.18
C VAL A 961 -11.89 29.47 -19.31
N CYS A 962 -12.65 28.41 -19.01
CA CYS A 962 -13.18 27.51 -20.03
C CYS A 962 -14.18 28.23 -20.95
N ALA A 963 -15.07 29.05 -20.38
CA ALA A 963 -15.99 29.88 -21.14
C ALA A 963 -15.24 30.88 -22.04
N LEU A 964 -14.20 31.52 -21.50
CA LEU A 964 -13.36 32.47 -22.24
C LEU A 964 -12.62 31.82 -23.42
N LEU A 965 -12.11 30.60 -23.25
CA LEU A 965 -11.25 29.93 -24.23
C LEU A 965 -11.99 28.91 -25.13
N GLY A 966 -13.31 28.78 -24.95
CA GLY A 966 -14.16 27.86 -25.71
C GLY A 966 -13.89 26.39 -25.39
N LEU A 967 -13.61 26.06 -24.14
CA LEU A 967 -13.39 24.69 -23.65
C LEU A 967 -14.64 24.15 -22.96
N LYS A 968 -14.94 22.86 -23.12
CA LYS A 968 -15.98 22.20 -22.32
C LYS A 968 -15.52 22.12 -20.88
N CYS A 969 -16.40 22.43 -19.92
CA CYS A 969 -16.08 22.42 -18.50
C CYS A 969 -17.05 21.52 -17.73
N ARG A 970 -16.51 20.57 -16.97
CA ARG A 970 -17.29 19.80 -15.99
C ARG A 970 -16.65 19.93 -14.61
N ILE A 971 -17.46 20.19 -13.59
CA ILE A 971 -16.98 20.45 -12.23
C ILE A 971 -17.66 19.47 -11.29
N TYR A 972 -16.85 18.73 -10.54
CA TYR A 972 -17.28 17.79 -9.52
C TYR A 972 -17.34 18.47 -8.16
N MET A 973 -18.43 18.28 -7.45
CA MET A 973 -18.65 18.89 -6.14
C MET A 973 -19.47 17.96 -5.26
N GLY A 974 -19.06 17.75 -4.01
CA GLY A 974 -19.83 16.92 -3.08
C GLY A 974 -21.23 17.50 -2.86
N GLN A 975 -22.27 16.67 -2.75
CA GLN A 975 -23.65 17.17 -2.61
C GLN A 975 -23.82 18.10 -1.39
N ILE A 976 -23.14 17.84 -0.27
CA ILE A 976 -23.22 18.69 0.93
C ILE A 976 -22.59 20.06 0.64
N ASP A 977 -21.42 20.07 0.00
CA ASP A 977 -20.72 21.30 -0.39
C ASP A 977 -21.51 22.08 -1.43
N ALA A 978 -22.08 21.41 -2.43
CA ALA A 978 -22.91 22.01 -3.48
C ALA A 978 -24.11 22.76 -2.89
N ARG A 979 -24.75 22.19 -1.86
CA ARG A 979 -25.83 22.84 -1.11
C ARG A 979 -25.32 24.05 -0.32
N ARG A 980 -24.22 23.89 0.44
CA ARG A 980 -23.60 24.99 1.20
C ARG A 980 -23.16 26.16 0.31
N GLN A 981 -22.76 25.87 -0.93
CA GLN A 981 -22.20 26.84 -1.89
C GLN A 981 -23.10 27.05 -3.11
N ALA A 982 -24.41 26.96 -2.94
CA ALA A 982 -25.40 27.04 -4.03
C ALA A 982 -25.20 28.24 -4.98
N LEU A 983 -24.79 29.40 -4.44
CA LEU A 983 -24.49 30.59 -5.26
C LEU A 983 -23.29 30.37 -6.19
N ASN A 984 -22.23 29.69 -5.75
CA ASN A 984 -21.10 29.37 -6.62
C ASN A 984 -21.49 28.29 -7.64
N VAL A 985 -22.32 27.31 -7.27
CA VAL A 985 -22.90 26.34 -8.22
C VAL A 985 -23.69 27.04 -9.33
N ALA A 986 -24.55 27.99 -8.97
CA ALA A 986 -25.29 28.79 -9.93
C ALA A 986 -24.36 29.60 -10.85
N ARG A 987 -23.31 30.23 -10.29
CA ARG A 987 -22.30 30.96 -11.10
C ARG A 987 -21.58 30.05 -12.09
N MET A 988 -21.19 28.84 -11.68
CA MET A 988 -20.56 27.86 -12.56
C MET A 988 -21.48 27.45 -13.71
N ARG A 989 -22.75 27.15 -13.41
CA ARG A 989 -23.76 26.80 -14.42
C ARG A 989 -24.02 27.96 -15.40
N LEU A 990 -24.10 29.20 -14.91
CA LEU A 990 -24.24 30.41 -15.76
C LEU A 990 -23.05 30.62 -16.70
N LEU A 991 -21.86 30.19 -16.30
CA LEU A 991 -20.65 30.20 -17.14
C LEU A 991 -20.58 29.02 -18.12
N GLY A 992 -21.62 28.17 -18.18
CA GLY A 992 -21.70 27.04 -19.10
C GLY A 992 -20.98 25.78 -18.63
N ALA A 993 -20.54 25.72 -17.37
CA ALA A 993 -19.99 24.50 -16.80
C ALA A 993 -21.11 23.53 -16.36
N GLU A 994 -20.91 22.26 -16.64
CA GLU A 994 -21.70 21.18 -16.04
C GLU A 994 -21.23 20.97 -14.60
N VAL A 995 -22.12 21.07 -13.62
CA VAL A 995 -21.78 20.81 -12.21
C VAL A 995 -22.39 19.48 -11.79
N VAL A 996 -21.54 18.50 -11.53
CA VAL A 996 -21.90 17.14 -11.10
C VAL A 996 -21.84 17.08 -9.57
N GLU A 997 -23.01 16.89 -8.96
CA GLU A 997 -23.14 16.72 -7.52
C GLU A 997 -22.86 15.26 -7.15
N VAL A 998 -21.76 15.01 -6.42
CA VAL A 998 -21.37 13.66 -6.00
C VAL A 998 -22.20 13.25 -4.79
N THR A 999 -23.01 12.21 -4.98
CA THR A 999 -23.99 11.70 -4.00
C THR A 999 -23.51 10.46 -3.26
N GLN A 1000 -22.41 9.84 -3.71
CA GLN A 1000 -21.79 8.68 -3.11
C GLN A 1000 -20.74 9.11 -2.06
N GLY A 1001 -20.44 8.22 -1.11
CA GLY A 1001 -19.46 8.48 -0.04
C GLY A 1001 -19.91 9.54 0.96
N SER A 1002 -18.95 10.32 1.48
CA SER A 1002 -19.18 11.40 2.46
C SER A 1002 -19.86 12.65 1.86
N ARG A 1003 -19.99 12.70 0.53
CA ARG A 1003 -20.63 13.77 -0.25
C ARG A 1003 -19.99 15.14 -0.06
N ILE A 1004 -18.67 15.17 0.16
CA ILE A 1004 -17.86 16.38 0.32
C ILE A 1004 -16.69 16.38 -0.67
N LEU A 1005 -15.79 17.38 -0.60
CA LEU A 1005 -14.66 17.57 -1.50
C LEU A 1005 -13.82 16.30 -1.78
N LYS A 1006 -13.61 15.44 -0.79
CA LYS A 1006 -12.87 14.17 -0.96
C LYS A 1006 -13.50 13.30 -2.07
N ASP A 1007 -14.82 13.13 -2.05
CA ASP A 1007 -15.53 12.30 -3.03
C ASP A 1007 -15.55 12.97 -4.42
N ALA A 1008 -15.64 14.31 -4.45
CA ALA A 1008 -15.56 15.08 -5.69
C ALA A 1008 -14.21 14.91 -6.41
N ILE A 1009 -13.12 14.82 -5.65
CA ILE A 1009 -11.77 14.58 -6.20
C ILE A 1009 -11.67 13.18 -6.78
N ASN A 1010 -12.20 12.17 -6.08
CA ASN A 1010 -12.19 10.80 -6.57
C ASN A 1010 -12.97 10.65 -7.89
N GLU A 1011 -14.13 11.30 -8.01
CA GLU A 1011 -14.91 11.30 -9.25
C GLU A 1011 -14.24 12.08 -10.38
N ALA A 1012 -13.58 13.21 -10.07
CA ALA A 1012 -12.81 13.96 -11.05
C ALA A 1012 -11.60 13.14 -11.56
N LEU A 1013 -10.88 12.46 -10.68
CA LEU A 1013 -9.77 11.58 -11.08
C LEU A 1013 -10.27 10.41 -11.93
N ARG A 1014 -11.41 9.80 -11.58
CA ARG A 1014 -12.04 8.73 -12.37
C ARG A 1014 -12.40 9.19 -13.79
N ASP A 1015 -13.02 10.36 -13.92
CA ASP A 1015 -13.31 10.95 -15.23
C ASP A 1015 -12.03 11.26 -16.00
N TRP A 1016 -11.00 11.79 -15.31
CA TRP A 1016 -9.73 12.11 -15.96
C TRP A 1016 -9.09 10.89 -16.59
N VAL A 1017 -9.00 9.81 -15.83
CA VAL A 1017 -8.45 8.52 -16.28
C VAL A 1017 -9.22 8.05 -17.52
N THR A 1018 -10.55 8.05 -17.45
CA THR A 1018 -11.40 7.50 -18.51
C THR A 1018 -11.34 8.31 -19.80
N ASN A 1019 -11.03 9.61 -19.72
CA ASN A 1019 -11.10 10.54 -20.85
C ASN A 1019 -9.78 11.29 -21.08
N VAL A 1020 -8.65 10.69 -20.70
CA VAL A 1020 -7.34 11.34 -20.59
C VAL A 1020 -6.84 11.96 -21.90
N GLU A 1021 -7.20 11.35 -23.04
CA GLU A 1021 -6.84 11.82 -24.39
C GLU A 1021 -7.43 13.20 -24.68
N THR A 1022 -8.69 13.43 -24.31
CA THR A 1022 -9.44 14.66 -24.67
C THR A 1022 -9.59 15.64 -23.52
N THR A 1023 -9.28 15.21 -22.29
CA THR A 1023 -9.62 15.89 -21.04
C THR A 1023 -8.38 16.22 -20.21
N HIS A 1024 -8.33 17.44 -19.68
CA HIS A 1024 -7.34 17.86 -18.69
C HIS A 1024 -7.97 18.06 -17.32
N TYR A 1025 -7.35 17.51 -16.28
CA TYR A 1025 -7.72 17.78 -14.90
C TYR A 1025 -7.01 19.05 -14.39
N LEU A 1026 -7.79 20.09 -14.11
CA LEU A 1026 -7.29 21.38 -13.64
C LEU A 1026 -7.30 21.41 -12.12
N LEU A 1027 -6.16 21.06 -11.52
CA LEU A 1027 -5.99 21.05 -10.06
C LEU A 1027 -5.88 22.46 -9.49
N GLY A 1028 -6.58 22.74 -8.39
CA GLY A 1028 -6.78 24.09 -7.86
C GLY A 1028 -5.77 24.60 -6.85
N THR A 1029 -4.79 23.77 -6.45
CA THR A 1029 -3.80 24.12 -5.43
C THR A 1029 -2.48 23.39 -5.65
N VAL A 1030 -1.43 23.76 -4.89
CA VAL A 1030 -0.08 23.16 -4.96
C VAL A 1030 0.02 21.76 -4.31
N CYS A 1031 -1.08 21.01 -4.31
CA CYS A 1031 -1.12 19.59 -3.95
C CYS A 1031 -1.04 18.74 -5.23
N GLY A 1032 -1.25 17.43 -5.09
CA GLY A 1032 -1.33 16.52 -6.22
C GLY A 1032 0.03 16.02 -6.73
N PRO A 1033 0.04 15.05 -7.66
CA PRO A 1033 1.26 14.47 -8.19
C PRO A 1033 2.05 15.50 -9.00
N HIS A 1034 3.38 15.34 -9.06
CA HIS A 1034 4.20 16.13 -9.97
C HIS A 1034 3.72 15.95 -11.43
N PRO A 1035 3.54 17.02 -12.23
CA PRO A 1035 4.08 18.36 -12.03
C PRO A 1035 3.13 19.41 -11.41
N PHE A 1036 1.94 19.05 -10.91
CA PHE A 1036 0.96 20.03 -10.44
C PHE A 1036 1.49 21.02 -9.38
N PRO A 1037 2.19 20.59 -8.30
CA PRO A 1037 2.70 21.52 -7.30
C PRO A 1037 3.58 22.62 -7.90
N THR A 1038 4.47 22.26 -8.83
CA THR A 1038 5.36 23.20 -9.52
C THR A 1038 4.59 24.14 -10.45
N ILE A 1039 3.65 23.62 -11.25
CA ILE A 1039 2.86 24.41 -12.20
C ILE A 1039 2.01 25.44 -11.47
N VAL A 1040 1.28 25.00 -10.43
CA VAL A 1040 0.38 25.86 -9.69
C VAL A 1040 1.16 26.96 -8.96
N ARG A 1041 2.31 26.63 -8.36
CA ARG A 1041 3.21 27.63 -7.76
C ARG A 1041 3.66 28.66 -8.77
N ASP A 1042 4.16 28.22 -9.93
CA ASP A 1042 4.73 29.11 -10.94
C ASP A 1042 3.68 30.06 -11.54
N PHE A 1043 2.40 29.65 -11.62
CA PHE A 1043 1.32 30.56 -12.00
C PHE A 1043 0.85 31.49 -10.88
N GLN A 1044 1.08 31.13 -9.62
CA GLN A 1044 0.71 31.96 -8.46
C GLN A 1044 1.80 32.92 -8.00
N LYS A 1045 3.08 32.70 -8.36
CA LYS A 1045 4.20 33.55 -7.90
C LYS A 1045 4.08 35.03 -8.33
N ILE A 1046 3.27 35.33 -9.34
CA ILE A 1046 2.95 36.69 -9.78
C ILE A 1046 2.43 37.57 -8.62
N ILE A 1047 1.80 36.97 -7.60
CA ILE A 1047 1.32 37.68 -6.41
C ILE A 1047 2.50 38.30 -5.64
N GLY A 1048 3.55 37.51 -5.39
CA GLY A 1048 4.77 37.95 -4.72
C GLY A 1048 5.61 38.89 -5.56
N GLU A 1049 5.75 38.59 -6.85
CA GLU A 1049 6.50 39.42 -7.81
C GLU A 1049 5.92 40.85 -7.86
N GLU A 1050 4.60 40.99 -8.01
CA GLU A 1050 3.93 42.29 -8.01
C GLU A 1050 3.98 42.98 -6.64
N ALA A 1051 3.87 42.25 -5.54
CA ALA A 1051 3.96 42.84 -4.21
C ALA A 1051 5.35 43.45 -3.96
N LYS A 1052 6.41 42.75 -4.40
CA LYS A 1052 7.80 43.23 -4.33
C LYS A 1052 8.02 44.47 -5.20
N GLU A 1053 7.53 44.44 -6.44
CA GLU A 1053 7.61 45.57 -7.37
C GLU A 1053 6.87 46.80 -6.82
N GLN A 1054 5.62 46.64 -6.36
CA GLN A 1054 4.81 47.75 -5.85
C GLN A 1054 5.35 48.33 -4.53
N LEU A 1055 5.88 47.50 -3.62
CA LEU A 1055 6.55 48.00 -2.40
C LEU A 1055 7.71 48.94 -2.76
N LYS A 1056 8.52 48.53 -3.72
CA LYS A 1056 9.70 49.28 -4.14
C LYS A 1056 9.31 50.55 -4.92
N ASP A 1057 8.50 50.39 -5.96
CA ASP A 1057 8.25 51.44 -6.95
C ASP A 1057 7.23 52.49 -6.47
N ILE A 1058 6.26 52.09 -5.64
CA ILE A 1058 5.21 52.99 -5.13
C ILE A 1058 5.59 53.53 -3.75
N TYR A 1059 6.13 52.69 -2.87
CA TYR A 1059 6.34 53.04 -1.45
C TYR A 1059 7.82 53.25 -1.08
N GLY A 1060 8.76 53.02 -1.99
CA GLY A 1060 10.19 53.17 -1.73
C GLY A 1060 10.76 52.16 -0.72
N ILE A 1061 10.08 51.02 -0.55
CA ILE A 1061 10.44 49.98 0.42
C ILE A 1061 11.13 48.84 -0.34
N ASP A 1062 12.40 48.59 -0.03
CA ASP A 1062 13.20 47.57 -0.74
C ASP A 1062 12.73 46.13 -0.47
N HIS A 1063 12.36 45.83 0.78
CA HIS A 1063 11.78 44.55 1.18
C HIS A 1063 10.81 44.73 2.37
N PRO A 1064 9.79 43.86 2.52
CA PRO A 1064 9.02 43.79 3.75
C PRO A 1064 9.84 43.11 4.85
N ASP A 1065 9.46 43.31 6.12
CA ASP A 1065 10.02 42.57 7.25
C ASP A 1065 9.25 41.25 7.47
N ALA A 1066 7.95 41.22 7.11
CA ALA A 1066 7.13 40.04 7.21
C ALA A 1066 6.07 39.90 6.10
N ILE A 1067 5.83 38.65 5.68
CA ILE A 1067 4.70 38.23 4.84
C ILE A 1067 3.78 37.31 5.65
N CYS A 1068 2.49 37.60 5.66
CA CYS A 1068 1.45 36.79 6.32
C CYS A 1068 0.44 36.28 5.28
N ALA A 1069 0.21 34.96 5.25
CA ALA A 1069 -0.79 34.35 4.38
C ALA A 1069 -1.44 33.13 5.03
N CYS A 1070 -2.70 32.84 4.68
CA CYS A 1070 -3.39 31.64 5.13
C CYS A 1070 -3.02 30.41 4.28
N VAL A 1071 -3.06 29.23 4.91
CA VAL A 1071 -2.60 27.96 4.33
C VAL A 1071 -3.71 26.90 4.47
N GLY A 1072 -4.42 26.68 3.36
CA GLY A 1072 -5.22 25.46 3.13
C GLY A 1072 -4.38 24.48 2.31
N GLY A 1073 -4.75 24.24 1.05
CA GLY A 1073 -3.87 23.51 0.12
C GLY A 1073 -2.55 24.24 -0.23
N GLY A 1074 -2.42 25.53 0.10
CA GLY A 1074 -1.15 26.28 0.05
C GLY A 1074 -0.95 27.25 -1.13
N SER A 1075 -1.76 27.19 -2.20
CA SER A 1075 -1.52 28.01 -3.41
C SER A 1075 -1.49 29.53 -3.18
N ASN A 1076 -2.27 29.99 -2.20
CA ASN A 1076 -2.31 31.40 -1.78
C ASN A 1076 -1.00 31.85 -1.13
N ALA A 1077 -0.52 31.06 -0.17
CA ALA A 1077 0.65 31.38 0.63
C ALA A 1077 1.94 31.28 -0.18
N ILE A 1078 2.13 30.18 -0.92
CA ILE A 1078 3.33 30.05 -1.75
C ILE A 1078 3.40 31.12 -2.84
N GLY A 1079 2.27 31.54 -3.40
CA GLY A 1079 2.21 32.58 -4.44
C GLY A 1079 2.76 33.93 -3.97
N ILE A 1080 2.37 34.39 -2.78
CA ILE A 1080 2.92 35.63 -2.20
C ILE A 1080 4.35 35.43 -1.67
N MET A 1081 4.67 34.27 -1.10
CA MET A 1081 5.96 34.01 -0.46
C MET A 1081 7.10 33.76 -1.45
N ASN A 1082 6.82 33.20 -2.64
CA ASN A 1082 7.84 32.69 -3.57
C ASN A 1082 8.93 33.73 -3.90
N ALA A 1083 8.55 34.99 -4.13
CA ALA A 1083 9.48 36.09 -4.46
C ALA A 1083 10.43 36.50 -3.31
N PHE A 1084 10.21 35.97 -2.11
CA PHE A 1084 10.93 36.29 -0.88
C PHE A 1084 11.59 35.04 -0.23
N LEU A 1085 11.41 33.84 -0.80
CA LEU A 1085 11.97 32.61 -0.24
C LEU A 1085 13.49 32.67 -0.09
N ASP A 1086 14.19 33.30 -1.03
CA ASP A 1086 15.65 33.41 -1.03
C ASP A 1086 16.19 34.62 -0.26
N ASP A 1087 15.32 35.48 0.30
CA ASP A 1087 15.73 36.63 1.11
C ASP A 1087 15.61 36.31 2.61
N PRO A 1088 16.72 35.99 3.30
CA PRO A 1088 16.68 35.60 4.71
C PRO A 1088 16.27 36.75 5.64
N ARG A 1089 16.24 38.00 5.15
CA ARG A 1089 15.78 39.16 5.93
C ARG A 1089 14.26 39.17 6.11
N VAL A 1090 13.52 38.47 5.24
CA VAL A 1090 12.05 38.47 5.23
C VAL A 1090 11.52 37.30 6.04
N ASN A 1091 10.76 37.60 7.09
CA ASN A 1091 10.05 36.60 7.88
C ASN A 1091 8.79 36.14 7.13
N LEU A 1092 8.61 34.83 6.96
CA LEU A 1092 7.48 34.27 6.22
C LEU A 1092 6.58 33.49 7.18
N TYR A 1093 5.29 33.86 7.24
CA TYR A 1093 4.32 33.29 8.16
C TYR A 1093 3.12 32.69 7.41
N GLY A 1094 2.91 31.38 7.61
CA GLY A 1094 1.75 30.65 7.13
C GLY A 1094 0.76 30.35 8.25
N PHE A 1095 -0.52 30.65 8.05
CA PHE A 1095 -1.57 30.45 9.07
C PHE A 1095 -2.63 29.45 8.62
N GLU A 1096 -2.70 28.31 9.29
CA GLU A 1096 -3.69 27.24 9.07
C GLU A 1096 -4.99 27.50 9.82
N ALA A 1097 -6.05 26.75 9.49
CA ALA A 1097 -7.34 26.83 10.18
C ALA A 1097 -7.32 26.01 11.47
N GLY A 1098 -7.37 26.72 12.59
CA GLY A 1098 -7.39 26.16 13.93
C GLY A 1098 -8.75 25.63 14.37
N GLY A 1099 -9.84 25.95 13.64
CA GLY A 1099 -11.20 25.55 13.99
C GLY A 1099 -11.55 25.95 15.43
N HIS A 1100 -12.04 24.99 16.22
CA HIS A 1100 -12.31 25.17 17.65
C HIS A 1100 -11.07 24.98 18.56
N GLY A 1101 -9.89 24.82 17.98
CA GLY A 1101 -8.63 24.56 18.66
C GLY A 1101 -8.11 23.15 18.36
N ILE A 1102 -6.78 22.94 18.41
CA ILE A 1102 -6.19 21.64 18.09
C ILE A 1102 -6.68 20.55 19.07
N GLU A 1103 -6.82 20.89 20.36
CA GLU A 1103 -7.24 19.95 21.39
C GLU A 1103 -8.68 19.44 21.23
N SER A 1104 -9.53 20.13 20.45
CA SER A 1104 -10.90 19.64 20.21
C SER A 1104 -10.97 18.52 19.16
N GLY A 1105 -9.91 18.35 18.36
CA GLY A 1105 -9.93 17.49 17.16
C GLY A 1105 -10.72 18.07 15.98
N GLU A 1106 -11.41 19.21 16.15
CA GLU A 1106 -12.17 19.91 15.12
C GLU A 1106 -11.33 21.04 14.52
N HIS A 1107 -10.37 20.69 13.67
CA HIS A 1107 -9.45 21.62 13.03
C HIS A 1107 -8.99 21.15 11.64
N ALA A 1108 -8.27 22.03 10.93
CA ALA A 1108 -7.55 21.69 9.70
C ALA A 1108 -6.09 22.17 9.77
N VAL A 1109 -5.43 22.01 10.92
CA VAL A 1109 -3.99 22.25 11.15
C VAL A 1109 -3.17 21.00 10.79
N ARG A 1110 -2.16 21.13 9.91
CA ARG A 1110 -1.33 20.01 9.42
C ARG A 1110 0.16 20.17 9.74
N LEU A 1111 0.64 21.41 9.82
CA LEU A 1111 2.08 21.70 9.92
C LEU A 1111 2.54 21.97 11.36
N THR A 1112 1.62 21.93 12.32
CA THR A 1112 1.95 21.98 13.76
C THR A 1112 2.46 20.62 14.23
N PRO A 1113 3.59 20.55 14.97
CA PRO A 1113 4.12 19.28 15.48
C PRO A 1113 3.06 18.49 16.27
N GLY A 1114 2.92 17.20 15.94
CA GLY A 1114 1.96 16.29 16.59
C GLY A 1114 0.51 16.43 16.13
N ALA A 1115 0.19 17.36 15.22
CA ALA A 1115 -1.16 17.50 14.68
C ALA A 1115 -1.47 16.52 13.54
N ALA A 1116 -0.48 16.19 12.71
CA ALA A 1116 -0.61 15.34 11.52
C ALA A 1116 0.64 14.47 11.31
N ASP A 1117 0.47 13.39 10.55
CA ASP A 1117 1.51 12.41 10.22
C ASP A 1117 1.87 12.49 8.73
N LEU A 1118 2.92 11.78 8.32
CA LEU A 1118 3.30 11.67 6.91
C LEU A 1118 2.39 10.66 6.22
N GLY A 1119 1.68 11.11 5.18
CA GLY A 1119 0.76 10.27 4.43
C GLY A 1119 0.76 10.56 2.94
N LEU A 1120 0.21 9.62 2.17
CA LEU A 1120 -0.04 9.78 0.75
C LEU A 1120 -1.45 10.32 0.54
N PHE A 1121 -1.57 11.47 -0.12
CA PHE A 1121 -2.88 12.05 -0.41
C PHE A 1121 -2.89 12.64 -1.81
N GLN A 1122 -3.88 12.22 -2.61
CA GLN A 1122 -4.12 12.74 -3.96
C GLN A 1122 -2.89 12.64 -4.88
N GLY A 1123 -2.08 11.59 -4.73
CA GLY A 1123 -0.95 11.32 -5.62
C GLY A 1123 0.38 11.96 -5.21
N ALA A 1124 0.48 12.54 -4.02
CA ALA A 1124 1.73 13.06 -3.46
C ALA A 1124 1.86 12.74 -1.96
N GLU A 1125 3.11 12.60 -1.51
CA GLU A 1125 3.47 12.46 -0.10
C GLU A 1125 3.58 13.84 0.57
N SER A 1126 2.87 14.03 1.69
CA SER A 1126 2.86 15.27 2.47
C SER A 1126 2.36 15.02 3.90
N TYR A 1127 2.30 16.07 4.72
CA TYR A 1127 1.58 15.99 6.00
C TYR A 1127 0.08 15.82 5.75
N LEU A 1128 -0.51 14.83 6.43
CA LEU A 1128 -1.90 14.41 6.29
C LEU A 1128 -2.52 14.20 7.68
N LEU A 1129 -3.72 14.76 7.87
CA LEU A 1129 -4.54 14.46 9.04
C LEU A 1129 -5.15 13.08 8.88
N GLU A 1130 -4.54 12.08 9.53
CA GLU A 1130 -4.99 10.69 9.51
C GLU A 1130 -5.06 10.08 10.91
N ASN A 1131 -5.78 8.97 11.02
CA ASN A 1131 -5.81 8.13 12.23
C ASN A 1131 -4.71 7.06 12.17
N SER A 1132 -4.53 6.29 13.24
CA SER A 1132 -3.53 5.22 13.33
C SER A 1132 -3.70 4.08 12.32
N GLU A 1133 -4.82 4.05 11.60
CA GLU A 1133 -5.15 3.06 10.58
C GLU A 1133 -4.96 3.63 9.15
N GLY A 1134 -4.37 4.82 9.03
CA GLY A 1134 -4.13 5.50 7.74
C GLY A 1134 -5.39 6.11 7.12
N GLN A 1135 -6.50 6.22 7.86
CA GLN A 1135 -7.72 6.87 7.37
C GLN A 1135 -7.64 8.38 7.56
N THR A 1136 -7.96 9.14 6.50
CA THR A 1136 -8.07 10.60 6.59
C THR A 1136 -9.11 11.01 7.63
N LYS A 1137 -8.71 11.82 8.61
CA LYS A 1137 -9.60 12.40 9.62
C LYS A 1137 -10.52 13.44 8.98
N ASN A 1138 -11.72 13.57 9.53
CA ASN A 1138 -12.59 14.70 9.21
C ASN A 1138 -11.93 16.00 9.70
N THR A 1139 -11.96 17.03 8.87
CA THR A 1139 -11.45 18.36 9.20
C THR A 1139 -12.60 19.32 9.51
N TYR A 1140 -12.28 20.41 10.20
CA TYR A 1140 -13.24 21.48 10.46
C TYR A 1140 -12.59 22.87 10.36
N SER A 1141 -13.31 23.79 9.72
CA SER A 1141 -13.08 25.23 9.80
C SER A 1141 -14.36 25.99 9.44
N ILE A 1142 -14.58 27.16 10.06
CA ILE A 1142 -15.58 28.12 9.58
C ILE A 1142 -15.31 28.59 8.14
N SER A 1143 -14.08 28.48 7.65
CA SER A 1143 -13.70 28.74 6.26
C SER A 1143 -13.63 27.44 5.46
N ALA A 1144 -14.63 27.21 4.60
CA ALA A 1144 -14.64 26.07 3.67
C ALA A 1144 -13.43 26.03 2.71
N GLY A 1145 -12.71 27.15 2.52
CA GLY A 1145 -11.52 27.21 1.68
C GLY A 1145 -10.25 26.66 2.34
N LEU A 1146 -10.24 26.55 3.67
CA LEU A 1146 -9.12 26.02 4.47
C LEU A 1146 -9.39 24.63 5.04
N ASP A 1147 -10.63 24.15 4.91
CA ASP A 1147 -11.08 22.85 5.40
C ASP A 1147 -10.58 21.71 4.49
N TYR A 1148 -9.31 21.33 4.70
CA TYR A 1148 -8.60 20.39 3.85
C TYR A 1148 -7.57 19.59 4.65
N ALA A 1149 -7.53 18.27 4.46
CA ALA A 1149 -6.79 17.33 5.31
C ALA A 1149 -5.28 17.29 5.08
N SER A 1150 -4.78 17.82 3.96
CA SER A 1150 -3.36 17.79 3.59
C SER A 1150 -2.82 19.18 3.25
N VAL A 1151 -1.58 19.26 2.77
CA VAL A 1151 -0.93 20.51 2.39
C VAL A 1151 0.05 20.28 1.24
N GLY A 1152 0.32 21.30 0.43
CA GLY A 1152 1.26 21.19 -0.68
C GLY A 1152 2.67 20.72 -0.24
N PRO A 1153 3.33 19.82 -1.01
CA PRO A 1153 4.65 19.28 -0.67
C PRO A 1153 5.74 20.31 -0.38
N GLU A 1154 5.75 21.42 -1.13
CA GLU A 1154 6.73 22.49 -0.93
C GLU A 1154 6.54 23.20 0.42
N HIS A 1155 5.30 23.33 0.92
CA HIS A 1155 5.07 23.87 2.25
C HIS A 1155 5.57 22.95 3.36
N ALA A 1156 5.36 21.63 3.20
CA ALA A 1156 5.89 20.62 4.12
C ALA A 1156 7.43 20.66 4.15
N TRP A 1157 8.07 20.79 2.99
CA TRP A 1157 9.52 20.98 2.90
C TRP A 1157 10.00 22.27 3.55
N LEU A 1158 9.35 23.41 3.24
CA LEU A 1158 9.69 24.73 3.79
C LEU A 1158 9.51 24.81 5.31
N LYS A 1159 8.59 24.03 5.89
CA LYS A 1159 8.45 23.83 7.34
C LYS A 1159 9.69 23.14 7.88
N ASP A 1160 10.06 22.00 7.31
CA ASP A 1160 11.11 21.14 7.85
C ASP A 1160 12.50 21.78 7.78
N ILE A 1161 12.78 22.55 6.73
CA ILE A 1161 14.03 23.33 6.66
C ILE A 1161 13.97 24.63 7.47
N GLY A 1162 12.84 24.92 8.13
CA GLY A 1162 12.65 26.09 8.98
C GLY A 1162 12.54 27.43 8.24
N ARG A 1163 12.33 27.44 6.91
CA ARG A 1163 12.29 28.69 6.13
C ARG A 1163 10.99 29.48 6.36
N VAL A 1164 9.86 28.78 6.47
CA VAL A 1164 8.55 29.38 6.72
C VAL A 1164 8.06 28.96 8.10
N GLN A 1165 7.59 29.93 8.88
CA GLN A 1165 7.01 29.67 10.19
C GLN A 1165 5.51 29.42 10.03
N TYR A 1166 5.06 28.24 10.45
CA TYR A 1166 3.64 27.89 10.41
C TYR A 1166 3.00 27.98 11.79
N SER A 1167 1.81 28.54 11.81
CA SER A 1167 0.94 28.61 12.99
C SER A 1167 -0.51 28.46 12.53
N TYR A 1168 -1.48 28.65 13.41
CA TYR A 1168 -2.90 28.56 13.09
C TYR A 1168 -3.66 29.75 13.67
N ALA A 1169 -4.85 30.01 13.15
CA ALA A 1169 -5.83 30.91 13.76
C ALA A 1169 -7.12 30.14 14.04
N THR A 1170 -7.66 30.23 15.26
CA THR A 1170 -8.97 29.66 15.56
C THR A 1170 -10.08 30.45 14.88
N ASP A 1171 -11.27 29.86 14.80
CA ASP A 1171 -12.42 30.52 14.18
C ASP A 1171 -12.78 31.83 14.90
N ASP A 1172 -12.65 31.87 16.23
CA ASP A 1172 -12.80 33.10 17.04
C ASP A 1172 -11.78 34.18 16.66
N GLU A 1173 -10.50 33.80 16.53
CA GLU A 1173 -9.43 34.73 16.16
C GLU A 1173 -9.65 35.26 14.74
N ALA A 1174 -9.98 34.38 13.79
CA ALA A 1174 -10.25 34.73 12.40
C ALA A 1174 -11.47 35.67 12.30
N MET A 1175 -12.57 35.39 13.00
CA MET A 1175 -13.75 36.24 12.97
C MET A 1175 -13.53 37.58 13.69
N SER A 1176 -12.76 37.60 14.78
CA SER A 1176 -12.34 38.86 15.41
C SER A 1176 -11.55 39.74 14.43
N ALA A 1177 -10.60 39.14 13.71
CA ALA A 1177 -9.78 39.83 12.71
C ALA A 1177 -10.58 40.26 11.47
N PHE A 1178 -11.57 39.47 11.03
CA PHE A 1178 -12.53 39.83 10.00
C PHE A 1178 -13.22 41.15 10.37
N LYS A 1179 -13.78 41.24 11.59
CA LYS A 1179 -14.47 42.42 12.09
C LYS A 1179 -13.53 43.62 12.21
N ASP A 1180 -12.31 43.39 12.68
CA ASP A 1180 -11.29 44.43 12.78
C ASP A 1180 -11.01 45.10 11.43
N LEU A 1181 -10.79 44.30 10.38
CA LEU A 1181 -10.48 44.82 9.06
C LEU A 1181 -11.68 45.57 8.44
N CYS A 1182 -12.89 45.04 8.63
CA CYS A 1182 -14.14 45.70 8.24
C CYS A 1182 -14.27 47.09 8.86
N GLU A 1183 -14.05 47.23 10.16
CA GLU A 1183 -14.27 48.49 10.89
C GLU A 1183 -13.13 49.50 10.73
N THR A 1184 -11.92 49.03 10.43
CA THR A 1184 -10.74 49.89 10.28
C THR A 1184 -10.59 50.39 8.87
N GLU A 1185 -10.72 49.52 7.88
CA GLU A 1185 -10.41 49.84 6.47
C GLU A 1185 -11.64 49.82 5.56
N GLY A 1186 -12.81 49.41 6.05
CA GLY A 1186 -14.01 49.28 5.20
C GLY A 1186 -13.90 48.14 4.18
N ILE A 1187 -13.00 47.18 4.43
CA ILE A 1187 -12.77 46.02 3.57
C ILE A 1187 -13.41 44.82 4.24
N ILE A 1188 -14.29 44.12 3.52
CA ILE A 1188 -14.87 42.85 3.97
C ILE A 1188 -13.99 41.73 3.38
N PRO A 1189 -13.07 41.13 4.15
CA PRO A 1189 -12.22 40.05 3.65
C PRO A 1189 -13.03 38.74 3.51
N ALA A 1190 -12.57 37.81 2.68
CA ALA A 1190 -13.02 36.42 2.84
C ALA A 1190 -12.60 35.88 4.22
N ILE A 1191 -13.43 35.02 4.81
CA ILE A 1191 -13.12 34.37 6.10
C ILE A 1191 -11.79 33.59 6.02
N GLU A 1192 -11.46 33.02 4.86
CA GLU A 1192 -10.16 32.43 4.56
C GLU A 1192 -9.00 33.41 4.80
N SER A 1193 -9.07 34.62 4.26
CA SER A 1193 -8.02 35.63 4.43
C SER A 1193 -7.99 36.21 5.84
N SER A 1194 -9.10 36.18 6.56
CA SER A 1194 -9.14 36.62 7.96
C SER A 1194 -8.23 35.82 8.87
N HIS A 1195 -7.87 34.59 8.51
CA HIS A 1195 -6.85 33.80 9.22
C HIS A 1195 -5.45 34.43 9.09
N ALA A 1196 -5.11 35.00 7.93
CA ALA A 1196 -3.87 35.74 7.74
C ALA A 1196 -3.90 37.10 8.47
N VAL A 1197 -5.06 37.76 8.52
CA VAL A 1197 -5.26 39.01 9.27
C VAL A 1197 -5.10 38.75 10.77
N ALA A 1198 -5.70 37.68 11.30
CA ALA A 1198 -5.50 37.22 12.68
C ALA A 1198 -4.02 36.89 12.93
N GLY A 1199 -3.41 36.16 12.00
CA GLY A 1199 -2.00 35.82 12.01
C GLY A 1199 -1.06 37.03 12.05
N SER A 1200 -1.44 38.17 11.45
CA SER A 1200 -0.62 39.39 11.50
C SER A 1200 -0.40 39.92 12.92
N TYR A 1201 -1.35 39.72 13.84
CA TYR A 1201 -1.16 40.04 15.26
C TYR A 1201 -0.13 39.11 15.93
N LYS A 1202 -0.13 37.83 15.57
CA LYS A 1202 0.86 36.84 16.07
C LYS A 1202 2.25 37.13 15.49
N ALA A 1203 2.34 37.44 14.19
CA ALA A 1203 3.58 37.87 13.55
C ALA A 1203 4.13 39.16 14.18
N ALA A 1204 3.28 40.13 14.50
CA ALA A 1204 3.70 41.34 15.20
C ALA A 1204 4.27 41.04 16.60
N ALA A 1205 3.68 40.12 17.36
CA ALA A 1205 4.23 39.70 18.64
C ALA A 1205 5.62 39.04 18.50
N ASP A 1206 5.79 38.17 17.51
CA ASP A 1206 7.08 37.52 17.21
C ASP A 1206 8.15 38.52 16.73
N LEU A 1207 7.83 39.42 15.80
CA LEU A 1207 8.73 40.48 15.35
C LEU A 1207 9.16 41.39 16.51
N LYS A 1208 8.25 41.74 17.41
CA LYS A 1208 8.58 42.52 18.61
C LYS A 1208 9.56 41.75 19.51
N ALA A 1209 9.36 40.45 19.70
CA ALA A 1209 10.27 39.60 20.46
C ALA A 1209 11.66 39.50 19.79
N LYS A 1210 11.71 39.53 18.45
CA LYS A 1210 12.93 39.61 17.64
C LYS A 1210 13.59 41.00 17.60
N GLY A 1211 13.03 42.00 18.30
CA GLY A 1211 13.61 43.34 18.43
C GLY A 1211 13.25 44.34 17.33
N TYR A 1212 12.27 44.04 16.46
CA TYR A 1212 11.78 44.98 15.47
C TYR A 1212 11.00 46.12 16.14
N THR A 1213 11.21 47.36 15.68
CA THR A 1213 10.56 48.55 16.26
C THR A 1213 9.51 49.15 15.34
N ASN A 1214 9.78 49.25 14.03
CA ASN A 1214 8.86 49.78 13.02
C ASN A 1214 8.79 48.90 11.76
N PRO A 1215 8.40 47.62 11.87
CA PRO A 1215 8.45 46.72 10.73
C PRO A 1215 7.36 46.97 9.69
N VAL A 1216 7.62 46.55 8.46
CA VAL A 1216 6.69 46.49 7.34
C VAL A 1216 6.12 45.08 7.23
N ILE A 1217 4.81 44.95 7.42
CA ILE A 1217 4.08 43.68 7.34
C ILE A 1217 3.17 43.70 6.11
N VAL A 1218 3.25 42.68 5.26
CA VAL A 1218 2.31 42.47 4.15
C VAL A 1218 1.40 41.30 4.48
N VAL A 1219 0.09 41.51 4.39
CA VAL A 1219 -0.94 40.49 4.55
C VAL A 1219 -1.56 40.21 3.18
N ASN A 1220 -1.56 38.95 2.75
CA ASN A 1220 -2.19 38.58 1.48
C ASN A 1220 -3.69 38.37 1.66
N ILE A 1221 -4.50 39.18 0.96
CA ILE A 1221 -5.96 39.15 1.02
C ILE A 1221 -6.48 38.60 -0.31
N SER A 1222 -6.90 37.35 -0.30
CA SER A 1222 -7.51 36.67 -1.43
C SER A 1222 -8.87 36.06 -1.06
N GLY A 1223 -9.81 36.18 -1.99
CA GLY A 1223 -11.14 35.61 -1.85
C GLY A 1223 -12.18 36.68 -1.60
N ARG A 1224 -13.41 36.37 -1.97
CA ARG A 1224 -14.57 37.25 -1.83
C ARG A 1224 -15.12 37.24 -0.41
N GLY A 1225 -15.17 38.42 0.23
CA GLY A 1225 -15.85 38.58 1.52
C GLY A 1225 -17.37 38.65 1.39
N ASP A 1226 -17.89 39.14 0.26
CA ASP A 1226 -19.32 39.24 -0.04
C ASP A 1226 -20.03 37.88 0.01
N LYS A 1227 -19.36 36.79 -0.43
CA LYS A 1227 -19.91 35.43 -0.32
C LYS A 1227 -20.00 34.91 1.12
N ASP A 1228 -19.18 35.44 2.02
CA ASP A 1228 -19.07 34.95 3.39
C ASP A 1228 -19.96 35.77 4.37
N VAL A 1229 -20.65 36.80 3.88
CA VAL A 1229 -21.50 37.69 4.70
C VAL A 1229 -22.65 36.95 5.37
N ALA A 1230 -23.19 35.89 4.76
CA ALA A 1230 -24.23 35.07 5.40
C ALA A 1230 -23.67 34.38 6.67
N THR A 1231 -22.53 33.70 6.52
CA THR A 1231 -21.82 33.05 7.64
C THR A 1231 -21.40 34.06 8.71
N ALA A 1232 -20.81 35.19 8.30
CA ALA A 1232 -20.41 36.25 9.22
C ALA A 1232 -21.61 36.91 9.93
N GLY A 1233 -22.71 37.13 9.20
CA GLY A 1233 -23.93 37.71 9.72
C GLY A 1233 -24.57 36.82 10.79
N LYS A 1234 -24.57 35.49 10.58
CA LYS A 1234 -24.97 34.52 11.60
C LYS A 1234 -24.03 34.57 12.81
N TRP A 1235 -22.72 34.52 12.58
CA TRP A 1235 -21.71 34.54 13.65
C TRP A 1235 -21.81 35.75 14.58
N PHE A 1236 -21.96 36.95 14.01
CA PHE A 1236 -22.06 38.20 14.79
C PHE A 1236 -23.49 38.51 15.28
N GLY A 1237 -24.47 37.65 15.00
CA GLY A 1237 -25.87 37.85 15.38
C GLY A 1237 -26.59 38.96 14.62
N TYR A 1238 -26.12 39.31 13.41
CA TYR A 1238 -26.77 40.26 12.51
C TYR A 1238 -27.91 39.64 11.69
N LEU A 1239 -27.92 38.31 11.58
CA LEU A 1239 -28.99 37.52 10.93
C LEU A 1239 -29.61 36.56 11.96
N THR A 1240 -30.94 36.46 11.99
CA THR A 1240 -31.63 35.46 12.81
C THR A 1240 -31.46 34.05 12.22
N ASP A 1241 -31.69 33.00 13.01
CA ASP A 1241 -31.69 31.61 12.51
C ASP A 1241 -32.68 31.40 11.36
N GLU A 1242 -33.84 32.07 11.39
CA GLU A 1242 -34.81 32.03 10.29
C GLU A 1242 -34.30 32.75 9.04
N GLN A 1243 -33.66 33.91 9.18
CA GLN A 1243 -33.05 34.63 8.05
C GLN A 1243 -31.87 33.85 7.45
N SER A 1244 -31.04 33.23 8.30
CA SER A 1244 -29.95 32.35 7.87
C SER A 1244 -30.51 31.11 7.15
N LYS A 1245 -31.51 30.44 7.74
CA LYS A 1245 -32.19 29.30 7.10
C LYS A 1245 -32.89 29.68 5.80
N ALA A 1246 -33.48 30.87 5.70
CA ALA A 1246 -34.10 31.35 4.47
C ALA A 1246 -33.07 31.62 3.37
N LEU A 1247 -31.89 32.13 3.72
CA LEU A 1247 -30.77 32.29 2.78
C LEU A 1247 -30.17 30.93 2.37
N GLU A 1248 -30.15 29.95 3.26
CA GLU A 1248 -29.75 28.56 2.98
C GLU A 1248 -30.80 27.82 2.12
N ALA A 1249 -32.10 28.06 2.34
CA ALA A 1249 -33.22 27.39 1.66
C ALA A 1249 -33.57 27.99 0.29
N ASN A 1250 -33.48 29.32 0.11
CA ASN A 1250 -33.81 29.99 -1.16
C ASN A 1250 -32.74 29.84 -2.26
N GLY A 1251 -31.63 29.13 -1.99
CA GLY A 1251 -30.69 28.65 -2.99
C GLY A 1251 -31.16 27.40 -3.76
N ALA A 1252 -32.26 26.77 -3.32
CA ALA A 1252 -32.96 25.71 -4.03
C ALA A 1252 -34.13 26.30 -4.83
N HIS A 1253 -34.19 26.09 -6.14
CA HIS A 1253 -35.26 26.63 -6.97
C HIS A 1253 -36.66 26.13 -6.55
N GLY A 1254 -37.62 27.05 -6.71
CA GLY A 1254 -39.07 26.87 -6.82
C GLY A 1254 -39.60 25.44 -6.94
N THR A 1255 -40.36 25.05 -5.93
CA THR A 1255 -41.63 24.35 -6.15
C THR A 1255 -42.74 25.37 -6.08
N SER A 1256 -43.66 25.24 -7.03
CA SER A 1256 -44.94 25.93 -7.11
C SER A 1256 -45.55 26.16 -5.74
N VAL A 1257 -45.94 27.41 -5.49
CA VAL A 1257 -47.11 27.68 -4.67
C VAL A 1257 -48.26 27.01 -5.40
N ASP A 1258 -48.69 25.85 -4.93
CA ASP A 1258 -50.02 25.33 -5.27
C ASP A 1258 -51.06 26.31 -4.72
N GLY A 1259 -52.10 26.53 -5.54
CA GLY A 1259 -53.18 27.50 -5.39
C GLY A 1259 -53.95 27.47 -4.07
N GLU A 1260 -54.74 28.50 -3.74
CA GLU A 1260 -55.93 28.96 -4.50
C GLU A 1260 -55.92 28.90 -6.03
#